data_AF-Q17423-F1
#
_entry.id   AF-Q17423-F1
#
_cell.length_a   1.000
_cell.length_b   1.000
_cell.length_c   1.000
_cell.angle_alpha   90.00
_cell.angle_beta   90.00
_cell.angle_gamma   90.00
#
_symmetry.space_group_name_H-M   'P 1'
#
loop_
_entity.id
_entity.type
_entity.pdbx_description
1 polymer ?
#
loop_
_entity_poly.entity_id
_entity_poly.type
_entity_poly.pdbx_seq_one_letter_code
_entity_poly.pdbx_strand_id
1 'polypeptide(L)'
;MTSLFDALSRSNDRLPSPNFLPEDFLELLKSNDFDTKLTTLIRAATIAKREEDWFHKFQKKGELFKCIDKIICDDRWELQHQCIKFLVEAMPTFGSATEYCMCFVMPNLIPKLVSNKVTVRKITHQAIATFLRLKPEALQSFLKMLSNFMPNCNSKSELITELHHILIPELVKSNWTCLVENFTTESNIQGCEDQAGVLMKKLHYFIGNEFWQKIITNLSPEKREVLEQITANVQVEHTESKAGSGVLRASAKPQSGGERRLRFGIVPSLVCALIAEDTDANQRISGLEKMKQVVDQITPEEIARLVPHLHSYLLMLSNVLEDLNFKVVVLALDIVRATGHHLKGHMEAHIQQFVNLVAKHFGNQKSVIKQIIMMTFMELFQNINPKTVGGCLRVFLENKNSRVREEVINIYTASLMTISPSKFNLQPLVNILVPMFHDVKKRVRLAAFEQLSVLAYLLNGKTEIIMKPVRDFEQDQNSRGLTEAVTARIRRQVLPRIRYDGLIEYSTPPMMDSFDLAEAEMSLPSNADLSWIVSNGGVEPDPFERTMSPISLAGNLATIRRNRVIQQQGQAEKPSFSLPQQPAQQASHQAQRLPNGIEKSHETSENSSLDIGQRIVMTRMKSDDSFVRRQGSAASNPNSSTSSWEAPKRPPISPSEKSSISATKKEVNNNHIVKKGNLKSMRARSDTNLSEDHGEEEMENDPPRSFDDRPAKASGQYSFQDFDAAIVPSSMGKKSISHHSLPITSHPPLKHAISQPQKRINNNGTFLRSGQGQRTKSVSKPHRELTAVSKTYSLLDTSNMSVNQALKKMSSDEWADKVDGLNMISTLSETQPRMVADNLKEVIIAILNECKNLRSSVSRVAIVTIGTVAQNLNSKIDSEMEKICAVLLSKSGDVSNAFIRDDATDSLNKLVKAATAGKALQGIILAGAKSKNNTIRSSCANFVYDIITIQGSSAILNNQNALSNVLPVLLQFSRDQSPQVRNPGKQSLCFLSKDPNFDRLMRKNALESEIKAVKDVLANVEKRGGVDSLESTANLSGSLSRIGSTRRVQKKLPDSLQLDLDEIRTELLAAGWERRLTGLQRFEEMCGHASKAVASDTRLIEAFISRLGDTNGKVASCAMETYISTMGSMAKLYSTESNLKAVMNQLAHALTAHLSSKSEEHKHLARTCIQHTIRSIEPVSLLPAMTSATKKSNVKQRPFILTQYCELSKLAYKSKPKQVEVMALPLLWDSVKNSAPDVDNKKATQYLAKTLAKLIGEKQLLDLATSELDPNRKKQLDALIR
;
A
#
# COMPACT_ATOMS: atom_id res chain seq x y z
N MET A 1 -47.45 13.66 22.30
CA MET A 1 -47.51 12.20 22.13
C MET A 1 -46.11 11.66 22.40
N THR A 2 -45.99 10.52 23.05
CA THR A 2 -44.82 10.17 23.90
C THR A 2 -44.13 8.87 23.49
N SER A 3 -42.89 8.71 23.95
CA SER A 3 -42.02 7.52 23.82
C SER A 3 -41.54 7.15 22.40
N LEU A 4 -40.31 7.56 22.06
CA LEU A 4 -39.48 6.91 21.01
C LEU A 4 -37.97 7.26 21.08
N PHE A 5 -37.46 7.77 22.21
CA PHE A 5 -36.11 8.37 22.28
C PHE A 5 -35.23 7.96 23.48
N ASP A 6 -35.69 7.03 24.32
CA ASP A 6 -35.12 6.80 25.67
C ASP A 6 -34.44 5.41 25.82
N ALA A 7 -33.84 4.91 24.74
CA ALA A 7 -33.38 3.51 24.63
C ALA A 7 -31.88 3.30 24.37
N LEU A 8 -31.06 4.37 24.33
CA LEU A 8 -29.63 4.30 23.97
C LEU A 8 -28.69 5.10 24.88
N SER A 9 -29.08 5.38 26.13
CA SER A 9 -28.23 6.12 27.07
C SER A 9 -28.46 5.76 28.55
N ARG A 10 -27.96 4.59 28.99
CA ARG A 10 -27.44 4.31 30.36
C ARG A 10 -27.11 2.82 30.56
N SER A 11 -25.82 2.49 30.69
CA SER A 11 -25.26 1.38 31.51
C SER A 11 -23.75 1.24 31.25
N ASN A 12 -22.97 2.22 31.70
CA ASN A 12 -21.51 2.06 31.77
C ASN A 12 -21.15 1.70 33.21
N ASP A 13 -21.43 0.46 33.61
CA ASP A 13 -21.15 -0.03 34.96
C ASP A 13 -20.72 -1.50 34.97
N ARG A 14 -20.05 -1.92 36.04
CA ARG A 14 -19.28 -3.18 36.12
C ARG A 14 -20.19 -4.41 36.26
N LEU A 15 -19.76 -5.55 35.67
CA LEU A 15 -19.62 -6.90 36.28
C LEU A 15 -19.16 -7.93 35.20
N PRO A 16 -18.81 -9.20 35.51
CA PRO A 16 -17.46 -9.69 35.20
C PRO A 16 -17.35 -10.72 34.06
N SER A 17 -16.10 -11.06 33.71
CA SER A 17 -15.72 -12.30 33.02
C SER A 17 -16.19 -13.53 33.84
N PRO A 18 -16.58 -14.70 33.24
CA PRO A 18 -16.09 -15.19 31.95
C PRO A 18 -17.10 -15.84 30.97
N ASN A 19 -16.77 -15.71 29.68
CA ASN A 19 -17.03 -16.65 28.57
C ASN A 19 -18.50 -17.08 28.29
N PHE A 20 -18.69 -17.81 27.18
CA PHE A 20 -19.95 -18.42 26.72
C PHE A 20 -21.02 -17.42 26.22
N LEU A 21 -21.99 -17.94 25.45
CA LEU A 21 -23.14 -17.14 24.99
C LEU A 21 -24.08 -16.85 26.19
N PRO A 22 -24.50 -15.59 26.42
CA PRO A 22 -25.45 -15.25 27.48
C PRO A 22 -26.77 -16.01 27.39
N GLU A 23 -27.47 -16.17 28.51
CA GLU A 23 -28.85 -16.71 28.55
C GLU A 23 -29.79 -15.97 27.57
N ASP A 24 -29.69 -14.64 27.58
CA ASP A 24 -30.42 -13.67 26.75
C ASP A 24 -30.24 -13.91 25.24
N PHE A 25 -29.20 -14.64 24.82
CA PHE A 25 -28.90 -14.91 23.43
C PHE A 25 -30.09 -15.53 22.66
N LEU A 26 -30.85 -16.41 23.32
CA LEU A 26 -32.05 -16.99 22.73
C LEU A 26 -33.20 -16.00 22.61
N GLU A 27 -33.30 -15.02 23.51
CA GLU A 27 -34.33 -13.98 23.45
C GLU A 27 -34.01 -12.97 22.34
N LEU A 28 -32.73 -12.60 22.20
CA LEU A 28 -32.24 -11.78 21.09
C LEU A 28 -32.42 -12.47 19.72
N LEU A 29 -32.21 -13.79 19.63
CA LEU A 29 -32.54 -14.57 18.42
C LEU A 29 -34.06 -14.75 18.20
N LYS A 30 -34.88 -14.68 19.24
CA LYS A 30 -36.35 -14.74 19.14
C LYS A 30 -36.97 -13.38 18.79
N SER A 31 -36.28 -12.26 19.06
CA SER A 31 -36.71 -10.88 18.80
C SER A 31 -37.33 -10.71 17.40
N ASN A 32 -38.40 -9.92 17.29
CA ASN A 32 -39.01 -9.62 16.00
C ASN A 32 -38.17 -8.61 15.17
N ASP A 33 -37.26 -7.89 15.80
CA ASP A 33 -36.39 -6.92 15.13
C ASP A 33 -35.33 -7.60 14.23
N PHE A 34 -35.04 -6.95 13.11
CA PHE A 34 -34.07 -7.41 12.10
C PHE A 34 -32.63 -7.24 12.58
N ASP A 35 -32.25 -6.02 12.96
CA ASP A 35 -30.87 -5.67 13.24
C ASP A 35 -30.38 -6.31 14.55
N THR A 36 -31.28 -6.50 15.53
CA THR A 36 -31.06 -7.30 16.73
C THR A 36 -30.68 -8.74 16.36
N LYS A 37 -31.50 -9.44 15.55
CA LYS A 37 -31.20 -10.82 15.09
C LYS A 37 -29.90 -10.89 14.30
N LEU A 38 -29.70 -9.98 13.35
CA LEU A 38 -28.55 -9.98 12.46
C LEU A 38 -27.24 -9.73 13.24
N THR A 39 -27.23 -8.74 14.13
CA THR A 39 -26.09 -8.43 15.00
C THR A 39 -25.80 -9.58 15.97
N THR A 40 -26.85 -10.22 16.49
CA THR A 40 -26.75 -11.36 17.41
C THR A 40 -26.07 -12.56 16.74
N LEU A 41 -26.44 -12.90 15.50
CA LEU A 41 -25.78 -13.96 14.71
C LEU A 41 -24.30 -13.65 14.41
N ILE A 42 -23.97 -12.40 14.05
CA ILE A 42 -22.59 -11.98 13.78
C ILE A 42 -21.71 -12.06 15.03
N ARG A 43 -22.26 -11.68 16.20
CA ARG A 43 -21.59 -11.85 17.50
C ARG A 43 -21.41 -13.34 17.84
N ALA A 44 -22.42 -14.17 17.62
CA ALA A 44 -22.37 -15.61 17.91
C ALA A 44 -21.27 -16.33 17.12
N ALA A 45 -21.14 -16.03 15.81
CA ALA A 45 -20.08 -16.61 14.98
C ALA A 45 -18.68 -16.23 15.49
N THR A 46 -18.53 -14.98 15.95
CA THR A 46 -17.27 -14.49 16.56
C THR A 46 -16.94 -15.19 17.88
N ILE A 47 -17.94 -15.54 18.69
CA ILE A 47 -17.77 -16.27 19.96
C ILE A 47 -17.47 -17.75 19.68
N ALA A 48 -18.25 -18.39 18.82
CA ALA A 48 -18.09 -19.81 18.46
C ALA A 48 -16.71 -20.14 17.89
N LYS A 49 -16.08 -19.19 17.19
CA LYS A 49 -14.71 -19.30 16.65
C LYS A 49 -13.60 -19.03 17.68
N ARG A 50 -13.92 -18.48 18.86
CA ARG A 50 -12.95 -18.16 19.92
C ARG A 50 -12.95 -19.16 21.08
N GLU A 51 -14.07 -19.81 21.33
CA GLU A 51 -14.27 -20.72 22.47
C GLU A 51 -14.74 -22.09 21.98
N GLU A 52 -13.83 -23.03 21.74
CA GLU A 52 -14.18 -24.36 21.21
C GLU A 52 -15.18 -25.12 22.11
N ASP A 53 -15.09 -24.87 23.42
CA ASP A 53 -15.98 -25.41 24.46
C ASP A 53 -17.43 -24.85 24.42
N TRP A 54 -17.72 -23.78 23.65
CA TRP A 54 -18.92 -22.96 23.85
C TRP A 54 -20.21 -23.79 23.81
N PHE A 55 -20.29 -24.70 22.83
CA PHE A 55 -21.45 -25.54 22.59
C PHE A 55 -21.60 -26.65 23.63
N HIS A 56 -20.54 -27.02 24.34
CA HIS A 56 -20.63 -28.03 25.38
C HIS A 56 -21.39 -27.49 26.60
N LYS A 57 -21.08 -26.24 27.01
CA LYS A 57 -21.61 -25.63 28.24
C LYS A 57 -22.92 -24.87 28.04
N PHE A 58 -23.26 -24.48 26.81
CA PHE A 58 -24.56 -23.88 26.48
C PHE A 58 -25.72 -24.85 26.75
N GLN A 59 -26.55 -24.59 27.76
CA GLN A 59 -27.55 -25.58 28.23
C GLN A 59 -28.72 -25.79 27.25
N LYS A 60 -29.27 -24.71 26.69
CA LYS A 60 -30.55 -24.71 25.96
C LYS A 60 -30.41 -25.11 24.47
N LYS A 61 -29.61 -26.15 24.19
CA LYS A 61 -29.19 -26.57 22.83
C LYS A 61 -30.38 -26.82 21.87
N GLY A 62 -31.42 -27.49 22.33
CA GLY A 62 -32.63 -27.75 21.52
C GLY A 62 -33.41 -26.48 21.16
N GLU A 63 -33.47 -25.49 22.05
CA GLU A 63 -34.09 -24.18 21.74
C GLU A 63 -33.29 -23.42 20.68
N LEU A 64 -31.95 -23.47 20.76
CA LEU A 64 -31.07 -22.84 19.79
C LEU A 64 -31.30 -23.41 18.38
N PHE A 65 -31.36 -24.73 18.22
CA PHE A 65 -31.59 -25.32 16.90
C PHE A 65 -33.00 -25.05 16.34
N LYS A 66 -34.05 -24.94 17.17
CA LYS A 66 -35.36 -24.42 16.73
C LYS A 66 -35.30 -22.98 16.25
N CYS A 67 -34.52 -22.12 16.93
CA CYS A 67 -34.32 -20.72 16.51
C CYS A 67 -33.55 -20.64 15.18
N ILE A 68 -32.47 -21.41 15.04
CA ILE A 68 -31.68 -21.50 13.81
C ILE A 68 -32.56 -21.96 12.64
N ASP A 69 -33.32 -23.05 12.82
CA ASP A 69 -34.21 -23.62 11.80
C ASP A 69 -35.24 -22.58 11.32
N LYS A 70 -35.91 -21.90 12.27
CA LYS A 70 -36.85 -20.81 11.95
C LYS A 70 -36.19 -19.64 11.21
N ILE A 71 -34.93 -19.31 11.50
CA ILE A 71 -34.20 -18.22 10.84
C ILE A 71 -33.70 -18.63 9.45
N ILE A 72 -33.37 -19.90 9.21
CA ILE A 72 -33.11 -20.43 7.86
C ILE A 72 -34.34 -20.21 6.97
N CYS A 73 -35.55 -20.26 7.53
CA CYS A 73 -36.82 -19.98 6.85
C CYS A 73 -37.27 -18.51 6.83
N ASP A 74 -36.50 -17.56 7.38
CA ASP A 74 -36.81 -16.11 7.28
C ASP A 74 -36.68 -15.63 5.82
N ASP A 75 -37.59 -14.77 5.36
CA ASP A 75 -37.58 -14.26 3.97
C ASP A 75 -36.33 -13.43 3.63
N ARG A 76 -35.67 -12.86 4.64
CA ARG A 76 -34.52 -11.97 4.47
C ARG A 76 -33.24 -12.78 4.33
N TRP A 77 -32.73 -12.82 3.10
CA TRP A 77 -31.52 -13.58 2.74
C TRP A 77 -30.28 -13.19 3.56
N GLU A 78 -30.24 -11.98 4.11
CA GLU A 78 -29.23 -11.50 5.06
C GLU A 78 -29.19 -12.35 6.33
N LEU A 79 -30.36 -12.64 6.92
CA LEU A 79 -30.50 -13.50 8.10
C LEU A 79 -30.24 -14.97 7.74
N GLN A 80 -30.76 -15.45 6.61
CA GLN A 80 -30.43 -16.79 6.10
C GLN A 80 -28.90 -16.97 5.97
N HIS A 81 -28.22 -16.01 5.35
CA HIS A 81 -26.77 -16.04 5.14
C HIS A 81 -25.99 -16.02 6.45
N GLN A 82 -26.28 -15.12 7.40
CA GLN A 82 -25.55 -15.09 8.67
C GLN A 82 -25.88 -16.30 9.57
N CYS A 83 -27.10 -16.85 9.50
CA CYS A 83 -27.48 -18.06 10.24
C CYS A 83 -26.75 -19.31 9.71
N ILE A 84 -26.70 -19.47 8.38
CA ILE A 84 -25.97 -20.58 7.75
C ILE A 84 -24.46 -20.38 7.91
N LYS A 85 -23.94 -19.15 7.85
CA LYS A 85 -22.54 -18.84 8.16
C LYS A 85 -22.20 -19.19 9.62
N PHE A 86 -23.06 -18.82 10.58
CA PHE A 86 -22.90 -19.22 11.98
C PHE A 86 -22.83 -20.75 12.11
N LEU A 87 -23.72 -21.49 11.43
CA LEU A 87 -23.62 -22.95 11.37
C LEU A 87 -22.26 -23.40 10.81
N VAL A 88 -21.80 -22.88 9.67
CA VAL A 88 -20.49 -23.25 9.08
C VAL A 88 -19.32 -23.04 10.06
N GLU A 89 -19.27 -21.88 10.72
CA GLU A 89 -18.16 -21.53 11.62
C GLU A 89 -18.25 -22.25 12.99
N ALA A 90 -19.45 -22.60 13.46
CA ALA A 90 -19.66 -23.30 14.71
C ALA A 90 -19.66 -24.84 14.61
N MET A 91 -19.95 -25.42 13.44
CA MET A 91 -20.13 -26.88 13.28
C MET A 91 -18.99 -27.75 13.82
N PRO A 92 -17.69 -27.38 13.69
CA PRO A 92 -16.60 -28.16 14.28
C PRO A 92 -16.70 -28.31 15.81
N THR A 93 -17.30 -27.34 16.51
CA THR A 93 -17.43 -27.35 17.98
C THR A 93 -18.61 -28.19 18.50
N PHE A 94 -19.43 -28.77 17.61
CA PHE A 94 -20.57 -29.60 18.02
C PHE A 94 -20.17 -31.03 18.46
N GLY A 95 -18.96 -31.48 18.11
CA GLY A 95 -18.40 -32.76 18.54
C GLY A 95 -19.28 -33.96 18.16
N SER A 96 -19.66 -34.79 19.14
CA SER A 96 -20.55 -35.93 18.93
C SER A 96 -21.98 -35.55 18.53
N ALA A 97 -22.45 -34.34 18.86
CA ALA A 97 -23.80 -33.89 18.55
C ALA A 97 -23.97 -33.40 17.09
N THR A 98 -22.87 -33.23 16.34
CA THR A 98 -22.85 -32.64 14.99
C THR A 98 -23.90 -33.25 14.05
N GLU A 99 -24.03 -34.58 14.03
CA GLU A 99 -24.98 -35.28 13.17
C GLU A 99 -26.43 -34.97 13.54
N TYR A 100 -26.80 -35.14 14.81
CA TYR A 100 -28.16 -34.84 15.29
C TYR A 100 -28.54 -33.38 15.03
N CYS A 101 -27.65 -32.44 15.36
CA CYS A 101 -27.84 -31.01 15.17
C CYS A 101 -28.00 -30.61 13.71
N MET A 102 -27.16 -31.14 12.80
CA MET A 102 -27.24 -30.82 11.38
C MET A 102 -28.41 -31.52 10.69
N CYS A 103 -28.69 -32.79 11.00
CA CYS A 103 -29.85 -33.51 10.48
C CYS A 103 -31.19 -32.89 10.90
N PHE A 104 -31.26 -32.18 12.03
CA PHE A 104 -32.44 -31.43 12.44
C PHE A 104 -32.76 -30.25 11.50
N VAL A 105 -31.76 -29.45 11.13
CA VAL A 105 -31.94 -28.27 10.24
C VAL A 105 -31.86 -28.59 8.75
N MET A 106 -31.35 -29.77 8.39
CA MET A 106 -31.13 -30.18 7.00
C MET A 106 -32.38 -30.07 6.09
N PRO A 107 -33.61 -30.40 6.53
CA PRO A 107 -34.81 -30.27 5.69
C PRO A 107 -35.10 -28.84 5.23
N ASN A 108 -34.77 -27.83 6.04
CA ASN A 108 -34.94 -26.42 5.69
C ASN A 108 -33.67 -25.81 5.05
N LEU A 109 -32.52 -26.45 5.23
CA LEU A 109 -31.25 -26.07 4.61
C LEU A 109 -31.13 -26.54 3.14
N ILE A 110 -31.58 -27.76 2.81
CA ILE A 110 -31.56 -28.30 1.44
C ILE A 110 -32.27 -27.40 0.42
N PRO A 111 -33.48 -26.85 0.67
CA PRO A 111 -34.14 -25.88 -0.22
C PRO A 111 -33.29 -24.64 -0.55
N LYS A 112 -32.31 -24.29 0.29
CA LYS A 112 -31.42 -23.14 0.07
C LYS A 112 -30.32 -23.43 -0.97
N LEU A 113 -30.11 -24.69 -1.36
CA LEU A 113 -29.32 -25.10 -2.54
C LEU A 113 -29.89 -24.55 -3.86
N VAL A 114 -31.17 -24.15 -3.90
CA VAL A 114 -31.79 -23.48 -5.06
C VAL A 114 -32.21 -22.04 -4.76
N SER A 115 -31.63 -21.41 -3.73
CA SER A 115 -31.92 -20.01 -3.42
C SER A 115 -31.59 -19.08 -4.61
N ASN A 116 -32.50 -18.14 -4.89
CA ASN A 116 -32.27 -17.09 -5.89
C ASN A 116 -31.06 -16.18 -5.52
N LYS A 117 -30.65 -16.15 -4.26
CA LYS A 117 -29.48 -15.43 -3.76
C LYS A 117 -28.26 -16.34 -3.77
N VAL A 118 -27.36 -16.12 -4.74
CA VAL A 118 -26.10 -16.86 -4.92
C VAL A 118 -25.21 -16.89 -3.67
N THR A 119 -25.27 -15.85 -2.84
CA THR A 119 -24.62 -15.79 -1.51
C THR A 119 -25.14 -16.87 -0.57
N VAL A 120 -26.47 -17.02 -0.47
CA VAL A 120 -27.12 -18.06 0.32
C VAL A 120 -26.75 -19.44 -0.23
N ARG A 121 -26.81 -19.65 -1.56
CA ARG A 121 -26.40 -20.93 -2.16
C ARG A 121 -24.96 -21.31 -1.80
N LYS A 122 -23.99 -20.41 -2.04
CA LYS A 122 -22.57 -20.69 -1.74
C LYS A 122 -22.34 -21.06 -0.27
N ILE A 123 -22.96 -20.35 0.69
CA ILE A 123 -22.80 -20.70 2.11
C ILE A 123 -23.57 -21.99 2.49
N THR A 124 -24.69 -22.30 1.84
CA THR A 124 -25.39 -23.60 1.98
C THR A 124 -24.53 -24.77 1.48
N HIS A 125 -23.86 -24.62 0.33
CA HIS A 125 -22.91 -25.62 -0.17
C HIS A 125 -21.77 -25.83 0.82
N GLN A 126 -21.21 -24.74 1.33
CA GLN A 126 -20.14 -24.78 2.32
C GLN A 126 -20.61 -25.47 3.62
N ALA A 127 -21.85 -25.24 4.06
CA ALA A 127 -22.44 -25.92 5.22
C ALA A 127 -22.56 -27.43 5.00
N ILE A 128 -23.15 -27.87 3.88
CA ILE A 128 -23.35 -29.29 3.58
C ILE A 128 -22.01 -30.01 3.34
N ALA A 129 -21.07 -29.38 2.62
CA ALA A 129 -19.72 -29.94 2.41
C ALA A 129 -18.88 -29.97 3.70
N THR A 130 -19.06 -29.01 4.62
CA THR A 130 -18.41 -29.05 5.95
C THR A 130 -19.03 -30.12 6.83
N PHE A 131 -20.37 -30.27 6.79
CA PHE A 131 -21.07 -31.34 7.51
C PHE A 131 -20.60 -32.73 7.06
N LEU A 132 -20.62 -33.01 5.76
CA LEU A 132 -20.21 -34.30 5.23
C LEU A 132 -18.70 -34.57 5.36
N ARG A 133 -17.86 -33.54 5.52
CA ARG A 133 -16.44 -33.68 5.89
C ARG A 133 -16.27 -34.09 7.36
N LEU A 134 -17.04 -33.48 8.27
CA LEU A 134 -17.00 -33.79 9.70
C LEU A 134 -17.71 -35.11 10.04
N LYS A 135 -18.69 -35.51 9.21
CA LYS A 135 -19.53 -36.70 9.36
C LYS A 135 -19.75 -37.44 8.01
N PRO A 136 -18.73 -38.10 7.44
CA PRO A 136 -18.87 -38.91 6.21
C PRO A 136 -19.94 -40.01 6.30
N GLU A 137 -20.16 -40.56 7.49
CA GLU A 137 -21.17 -41.58 7.77
C GLU A 137 -22.62 -41.08 7.55
N ALA A 138 -22.87 -39.77 7.75
CA ALA A 138 -24.19 -39.17 7.63
C ALA A 138 -24.67 -38.99 6.18
N LEU A 139 -23.88 -39.38 5.17
CA LEU A 139 -24.24 -39.25 3.75
C LEU A 139 -25.58 -39.92 3.41
N GLN A 140 -25.90 -41.08 4.00
CA GLN A 140 -27.19 -41.74 3.71
C GLN A 140 -28.38 -40.92 4.21
N SER A 141 -28.26 -40.31 5.40
CA SER A 141 -29.26 -39.41 5.97
C SER A 141 -29.47 -38.19 5.06
N PHE A 142 -28.38 -37.57 4.58
CA PHE A 142 -28.44 -36.46 3.64
C PHE A 142 -29.08 -36.85 2.30
N LEU A 143 -28.65 -37.94 1.67
CA LEU A 143 -29.17 -38.41 0.38
C LEU A 143 -30.68 -38.76 0.46
N LYS A 144 -31.13 -39.33 1.58
CA LYS A 144 -32.55 -39.60 1.82
C LYS A 144 -33.38 -38.33 2.02
N MET A 145 -32.84 -37.30 2.66
CA MET A 145 -33.51 -35.99 2.77
C MET A 145 -33.57 -35.27 1.42
N LEU A 146 -32.50 -35.34 0.62
CA LEU A 146 -32.44 -34.81 -0.75
C LEU A 146 -33.45 -35.53 -1.67
N SER A 147 -33.54 -36.85 -1.58
CA SER A 147 -34.51 -37.69 -2.29
C SER A 147 -35.96 -37.23 -2.04
N ASN A 148 -36.32 -36.97 -0.78
CA ASN A 148 -37.64 -36.45 -0.42
C ASN A 148 -37.92 -35.03 -0.93
N PHE A 149 -36.88 -34.21 -1.17
CA PHE A 149 -37.02 -32.84 -1.64
C PHE A 149 -37.09 -32.73 -3.17
N MET A 150 -36.32 -33.53 -3.92
CA MET A 150 -36.21 -33.45 -5.39
C MET A 150 -37.56 -33.40 -6.14
N PRO A 151 -38.59 -34.22 -5.83
CA PRO A 151 -39.89 -34.15 -6.50
C PRO A 151 -40.57 -32.78 -6.40
N ASN A 152 -40.40 -32.10 -5.26
CA ASN A 152 -41.05 -30.83 -4.91
C ASN A 152 -40.19 -29.59 -5.26
N CYS A 153 -39.03 -29.79 -5.88
CA CYS A 153 -38.09 -28.72 -6.19
C CYS A 153 -38.40 -28.05 -7.54
N ASN A 154 -38.99 -26.85 -7.51
CA ASN A 154 -39.30 -26.06 -8.72
C ASN A 154 -38.08 -25.81 -9.65
N SER A 155 -36.85 -25.83 -9.11
CA SER A 155 -35.58 -25.58 -9.83
C SER A 155 -34.73 -26.86 -9.96
N LYS A 156 -35.31 -28.00 -10.39
CA LYS A 156 -34.59 -29.31 -10.47
C LYS A 156 -33.24 -29.21 -11.20
N SER A 157 -33.20 -28.63 -12.40
CA SER A 157 -31.97 -28.45 -13.20
C SER A 157 -30.87 -27.71 -12.42
N GLU A 158 -31.24 -26.69 -11.64
CA GLU A 158 -30.29 -25.90 -10.85
C GLU A 158 -29.84 -26.67 -9.60
N LEU A 159 -30.74 -27.39 -8.91
CA LEU A 159 -30.37 -28.30 -7.81
C LEU A 159 -29.34 -29.34 -8.27
N ILE A 160 -29.60 -30.00 -9.40
CA ILE A 160 -28.72 -31.04 -9.97
C ILE A 160 -27.35 -30.44 -10.37
N THR A 161 -27.36 -29.27 -10.99
CA THR A 161 -26.14 -28.54 -11.34
C THR A 161 -25.32 -28.20 -10.09
N GLU A 162 -25.98 -27.76 -9.02
CA GLU A 162 -25.34 -27.35 -7.77
C GLU A 162 -24.87 -28.54 -6.92
N LEU A 163 -25.46 -29.74 -7.04
CA LEU A 163 -25.11 -30.94 -6.27
C LEU A 163 -23.66 -31.43 -6.45
N HIS A 164 -23.00 -31.17 -7.58
CA HIS A 164 -21.63 -31.68 -7.80
C HIS A 164 -20.59 -31.20 -6.77
N HIS A 165 -20.89 -30.14 -6.01
CA HIS A 165 -20.04 -29.63 -4.93
C HIS A 165 -19.96 -30.56 -3.70
N ILE A 166 -20.84 -31.57 -3.57
CA ILE A 166 -20.77 -32.56 -2.48
C ILE A 166 -19.77 -33.70 -2.76
N LEU A 167 -19.17 -33.75 -3.97
CA LEU A 167 -18.18 -34.76 -4.36
C LEU A 167 -16.79 -34.45 -3.76
N ILE A 168 -16.73 -34.42 -2.43
CA ILE A 168 -15.54 -34.10 -1.63
C ILE A 168 -14.70 -35.36 -1.37
N PRO A 169 -13.34 -35.30 -1.35
CA PRO A 169 -12.46 -36.49 -1.28
C PRO A 169 -12.77 -37.48 -0.15
N GLU A 170 -13.32 -36.99 0.95
CA GLU A 170 -13.70 -37.75 2.14
C GLU A 170 -14.83 -38.78 1.86
N LEU A 171 -15.62 -38.60 0.79
CA LEU A 171 -16.77 -39.44 0.45
C LEU A 171 -16.55 -40.42 -0.72
N VAL A 172 -15.34 -40.52 -1.26
CA VAL A 172 -15.01 -41.39 -2.41
C VAL A 172 -15.41 -42.86 -2.18
N LYS A 173 -15.32 -43.33 -0.92
CA LYS A 173 -15.62 -44.72 -0.51
C LYS A 173 -17.02 -44.90 0.08
N SER A 174 -17.83 -43.84 0.15
CA SER A 174 -19.18 -43.91 0.75
C SER A 174 -20.18 -44.60 -0.18
N ASN A 175 -21.32 -45.05 0.36
CA ASN A 175 -22.37 -45.65 -0.45
C ASN A 175 -23.14 -44.55 -1.23
N TRP A 176 -23.12 -44.63 -2.57
CA TRP A 176 -23.81 -43.68 -3.45
C TRP A 176 -25.05 -44.27 -4.14
N THR A 177 -25.43 -45.52 -3.87
CA THR A 177 -26.58 -46.19 -4.50
C THR A 177 -27.87 -45.39 -4.37
N CYS A 178 -28.16 -44.81 -3.21
CA CYS A 178 -29.35 -43.97 -3.00
C CYS A 178 -29.39 -42.75 -3.94
N LEU A 179 -28.24 -42.14 -4.26
CA LEU A 179 -28.19 -41.02 -5.21
C LEU A 179 -28.44 -41.54 -6.64
N VAL A 180 -27.79 -42.62 -7.05
CA VAL A 180 -27.96 -43.19 -8.39
C VAL A 180 -29.41 -43.64 -8.61
N GLU A 181 -30.01 -44.35 -7.65
CA GLU A 181 -31.41 -44.79 -7.71
C GLU A 181 -32.40 -43.62 -7.93
N ASN A 182 -32.19 -42.50 -7.23
CA ASN A 182 -33.01 -41.30 -7.40
C ASN A 182 -32.90 -40.71 -8.81
N PHE A 183 -31.71 -40.73 -9.40
CA PHE A 183 -31.47 -40.22 -10.75
C PHE A 183 -31.85 -41.22 -11.86
N THR A 184 -32.04 -42.50 -11.54
CA THR A 184 -32.65 -43.51 -12.43
C THR A 184 -34.18 -43.55 -12.37
N THR A 185 -34.82 -42.57 -11.70
CA THR A 185 -36.28 -42.48 -11.59
C THR A 185 -36.75 -41.30 -12.44
N GLU A 186 -37.42 -41.55 -13.56
CA GLU A 186 -37.71 -40.55 -14.60
C GLU A 186 -38.37 -39.26 -14.06
N SER A 187 -39.35 -39.38 -13.17
CA SER A 187 -40.05 -38.23 -12.56
C SER A 187 -39.15 -37.30 -11.73
N ASN A 188 -37.97 -37.78 -11.29
CA ASN A 188 -36.96 -36.95 -10.60
C ASN A 188 -36.05 -36.18 -11.56
N ILE A 189 -35.85 -36.68 -12.79
CA ILE A 189 -34.92 -36.12 -13.79
C ILE A 189 -35.61 -35.43 -14.98
N GLN A 190 -36.92 -35.57 -15.12
CA GLN A 190 -37.73 -34.99 -16.20
C GLN A 190 -37.44 -33.50 -16.42
N GLY A 191 -37.00 -33.13 -17.63
CA GLY A 191 -36.62 -31.77 -18.03
C GLY A 191 -35.24 -31.32 -17.52
N CYS A 192 -34.41 -32.23 -17.04
CA CYS A 192 -33.04 -31.97 -16.59
C CYS A 192 -32.10 -33.19 -16.77
N GLU A 193 -32.36 -33.98 -17.82
CA GLU A 193 -31.68 -35.23 -18.18
C GLU A 193 -30.19 -35.01 -18.49
N ASP A 194 -29.84 -33.92 -19.18
CA ASP A 194 -28.44 -33.55 -19.48
C ASP A 194 -27.65 -33.25 -18.19
N GLN A 195 -28.23 -32.48 -17.27
CA GLN A 195 -27.59 -32.13 -15.99
C GLN A 195 -27.45 -33.38 -15.11
N ALA A 196 -28.46 -34.25 -15.12
CA ALA A 196 -28.43 -35.56 -14.47
C ALA A 196 -27.29 -36.43 -15.02
N GLY A 197 -27.17 -36.53 -16.35
CA GLY A 197 -26.10 -37.25 -17.03
C GLY A 197 -24.70 -36.72 -16.70
N VAL A 198 -24.52 -35.40 -16.68
CA VAL A 198 -23.26 -34.74 -16.26
C VAL A 198 -22.92 -35.06 -14.80
N LEU A 199 -23.91 -35.03 -13.89
CA LEU A 199 -23.68 -35.38 -12.49
C LEU A 199 -23.33 -36.88 -12.33
N MET A 200 -24.00 -37.78 -13.04
CA MET A 200 -23.73 -39.22 -13.01
C MET A 200 -22.36 -39.57 -13.59
N LYS A 201 -21.93 -38.96 -14.71
CA LYS A 201 -20.55 -39.13 -15.22
C LYS A 201 -19.49 -38.59 -14.25
N LYS A 202 -19.74 -37.44 -13.61
CA LYS A 202 -18.85 -36.90 -12.56
C LYS A 202 -18.76 -37.85 -11.36
N LEU A 203 -19.89 -38.45 -10.93
CA LEU A 203 -19.95 -39.43 -9.85
C LEU A 203 -19.20 -40.72 -10.19
N HIS A 204 -19.39 -41.28 -11.39
CA HIS A 204 -18.65 -42.44 -11.91
C HIS A 204 -17.13 -42.22 -11.86
N TYR A 205 -16.67 -41.06 -12.35
CA TYR A 205 -15.26 -40.70 -12.29
C TYR A 205 -14.75 -40.55 -10.85
N PHE A 206 -15.55 -39.94 -9.97
CA PHE A 206 -15.21 -39.66 -8.58
C PHE A 206 -15.09 -40.91 -7.69
N ILE A 207 -16.00 -41.90 -7.81
CA ILE A 207 -15.93 -43.15 -7.03
C ILE A 207 -15.07 -44.24 -7.70
N GLY A 208 -14.75 -44.06 -8.98
CA GLY A 208 -13.98 -45.01 -9.78
C GLY A 208 -14.81 -46.21 -10.28
N ASN A 209 -14.32 -46.84 -11.35
CA ASN A 209 -15.10 -47.82 -12.10
C ASN A 209 -15.50 -49.06 -11.30
N GLU A 210 -14.68 -49.54 -10.36
CA GLU A 210 -14.99 -50.75 -9.57
C GLU A 210 -16.23 -50.57 -8.67
N PHE A 211 -16.31 -49.44 -7.96
CA PHE A 211 -17.47 -49.11 -7.14
C PHE A 211 -18.70 -48.78 -7.99
N TRP A 212 -18.51 -48.08 -9.12
CA TRP A 212 -19.60 -47.80 -10.05
C TRP A 212 -20.25 -49.07 -10.63
N GLN A 213 -19.44 -50.05 -11.05
CA GLN A 213 -19.98 -51.33 -11.52
C GLN A 213 -20.74 -52.08 -10.43
N LYS A 214 -20.26 -52.06 -9.17
CA LYS A 214 -20.98 -52.65 -8.02
C LYS A 214 -22.34 -51.98 -7.74
N ILE A 215 -22.50 -50.69 -8.02
CA ILE A 215 -23.80 -50.02 -7.96
C ILE A 215 -24.68 -50.46 -9.13
N ILE A 216 -24.16 -50.44 -10.37
CA ILE A 216 -24.91 -50.85 -11.57
C ILE A 216 -25.42 -52.29 -11.46
N THR A 217 -24.60 -53.24 -10.97
CA THR A 217 -25.02 -54.65 -10.84
C THR A 217 -26.22 -54.85 -9.92
N ASN A 218 -26.50 -53.91 -9.02
CA ASN A 218 -27.61 -53.96 -8.06
C ASN A 218 -28.86 -53.20 -8.54
N LEU A 219 -28.78 -52.39 -9.60
CA LEU A 219 -29.94 -51.73 -10.21
C LEU A 219 -30.80 -52.73 -11.01
N SER A 220 -32.12 -52.54 -11.04
CA SER A 220 -33.02 -53.27 -11.94
C SER A 220 -32.71 -52.95 -13.42
N PRO A 221 -33.09 -53.82 -14.38
CA PRO A 221 -32.82 -53.59 -15.80
C PRO A 221 -33.33 -52.23 -16.31
N GLU A 222 -34.58 -51.89 -15.98
CA GLU A 222 -35.24 -50.62 -16.30
C GLU A 222 -34.39 -49.41 -15.85
N LYS A 223 -33.89 -49.45 -14.61
CA LYS A 223 -33.05 -48.37 -14.05
C LYS A 223 -31.68 -48.25 -14.72
N ARG A 224 -31.16 -49.34 -15.31
CA ARG A 224 -29.91 -49.29 -16.09
C ARG A 224 -30.14 -48.66 -17.46
N GLU A 225 -31.26 -48.97 -18.12
CA GLU A 225 -31.63 -48.39 -19.41
C GLU A 225 -31.74 -46.86 -19.30
N VAL A 226 -32.43 -46.35 -18.27
CA VAL A 226 -32.49 -44.91 -17.96
C VAL A 226 -31.09 -44.32 -17.70
N LEU A 227 -30.22 -45.02 -16.95
CA LEU A 227 -28.85 -44.56 -16.64
C LEU A 227 -27.95 -44.52 -17.89
N GLU A 228 -28.09 -45.47 -18.80
CA GLU A 228 -27.39 -45.49 -20.07
C GLU A 228 -27.91 -44.38 -20.99
N GLN A 229 -29.24 -44.21 -21.11
CA GLN A 229 -29.88 -43.17 -21.91
C GLN A 229 -29.39 -41.75 -21.51
N ILE A 230 -29.44 -41.40 -20.22
CA ILE A 230 -29.02 -40.06 -19.76
C ILE A 230 -27.50 -39.85 -19.79
N THR A 231 -26.68 -40.91 -19.88
CA THR A 231 -25.23 -40.78 -19.92
C THR A 231 -24.58 -41.09 -21.27
N ALA A 232 -25.34 -41.55 -22.29
CA ALA A 232 -24.81 -41.91 -23.60
C ALA A 232 -24.13 -40.74 -24.32
N ASN A 233 -24.77 -39.57 -24.33
CA ASN A 233 -24.31 -38.38 -25.07
C ASN A 233 -23.37 -37.46 -24.28
N VAL A 234 -23.09 -37.77 -23.01
CA VAL A 234 -22.39 -36.87 -22.09
C VAL A 234 -20.88 -37.08 -22.11
N GLN A 235 -20.18 -36.22 -22.85
CA GLN A 235 -18.72 -36.08 -22.76
C GLN A 235 -18.36 -35.08 -21.65
N VAL A 236 -17.75 -35.57 -20.56
CA VAL A 236 -17.13 -34.71 -19.55
C VAL A 236 -15.74 -34.34 -20.02
N GLU A 237 -15.46 -33.05 -20.24
CA GLU A 237 -14.10 -32.59 -20.58
C GLU A 237 -13.11 -32.99 -19.48
N HIS A 238 -12.13 -33.82 -19.84
CA HIS A 238 -11.03 -34.20 -18.94
C HIS A 238 -10.22 -32.97 -18.56
N THR A 239 -10.48 -32.45 -17.35
CA THR A 239 -9.73 -31.33 -16.76
C THR A 239 -8.37 -31.80 -16.21
N GLU A 240 -7.57 -32.47 -17.06
CA GLU A 240 -6.18 -32.80 -16.75
C GLU A 240 -5.40 -31.51 -16.50
N SER A 241 -4.74 -31.42 -15.34
CA SER A 241 -3.95 -30.27 -14.93
C SER A 241 -2.79 -30.00 -15.91
N LYS A 242 -2.90 -28.87 -16.62
CA LYS A 242 -2.83 -28.75 -18.10
C LYS A 242 -2.89 -27.29 -18.56
N ALA A 243 -2.62 -26.31 -17.69
CA ALA A 243 -2.57 -24.89 -18.07
C ALA A 243 -1.55 -24.62 -19.19
N GLY A 244 -1.88 -23.68 -20.10
CA GLY A 244 -0.92 -23.13 -21.06
C GLY A 244 -1.48 -22.63 -22.40
N SER A 245 -2.06 -21.43 -22.42
CA SER A 245 -2.14 -20.52 -23.59
C SER A 245 -2.64 -21.12 -24.93
N GLY A 246 -3.96 -21.06 -25.19
CA GLY A 246 -4.54 -21.34 -26.51
C GLY A 246 -5.65 -20.35 -26.88
N VAL A 247 -5.40 -19.51 -27.89
CA VAL A 247 -6.42 -18.63 -28.49
C VAL A 247 -7.38 -19.49 -29.32
N LEU A 248 -8.69 -19.34 -29.11
CA LEU A 248 -9.69 -19.66 -30.13
C LEU A 248 -10.65 -18.49 -30.35
N ARG A 249 -10.55 -17.90 -31.56
CA ARG A 249 -11.65 -17.17 -32.19
C ARG A 249 -12.64 -18.17 -32.76
N ALA A 250 -13.88 -17.69 -32.88
CA ALA A 250 -14.83 -17.90 -33.98
C ALA A 250 -16.03 -18.85 -33.76
N SER A 251 -17.14 -18.39 -34.36
CA SER A 251 -18.26 -19.19 -34.86
C SER A 251 -19.08 -20.03 -33.88
N ALA A 252 -19.87 -19.33 -33.06
CA ALA A 252 -21.31 -19.61 -33.04
C ALA A 252 -22.04 -18.41 -33.66
N LYS A 253 -22.89 -18.64 -34.67
CA LYS A 253 -23.82 -17.59 -35.16
C LYS A 253 -24.94 -17.40 -34.13
N PRO A 254 -25.47 -16.19 -33.94
CA PRO A 254 -26.58 -15.98 -33.01
C PRO A 254 -27.87 -16.61 -33.54
N GLN A 255 -28.46 -17.51 -32.76
CA GLN A 255 -29.90 -17.76 -32.78
C GLN A 255 -30.51 -17.23 -31.48
N SER A 256 -31.79 -16.91 -31.54
CA SER A 256 -32.51 -16.09 -30.55
C SER A 256 -32.88 -16.84 -29.27
N GLY A 257 -32.91 -16.13 -28.14
CA GLY A 257 -33.51 -16.60 -26.89
C GLY A 257 -32.49 -16.85 -25.78
N GLY A 258 -31.98 -15.79 -25.16
CA GLY A 258 -31.04 -15.89 -24.05
C GLY A 258 -30.87 -14.56 -23.34
N GLU A 259 -31.76 -14.26 -22.38
CA GLU A 259 -31.64 -13.06 -21.55
C GLU A 259 -30.31 -13.08 -20.79
N ARG A 260 -29.55 -11.98 -20.90
CA ARG A 260 -28.24 -11.84 -20.26
C ARG A 260 -28.44 -11.76 -18.76
N ARG A 261 -28.40 -12.89 -18.03
CA ARG A 261 -28.61 -12.98 -16.56
C ARG A 261 -27.95 -11.79 -15.82
N LEU A 262 -28.75 -10.80 -15.42
CA LEU A 262 -28.29 -9.59 -14.73
C LEU A 262 -28.28 -9.83 -13.22
N ARG A 263 -27.20 -9.39 -12.57
CA ARG A 263 -27.08 -9.28 -11.11
C ARG A 263 -27.46 -7.86 -10.70
N PHE A 264 -28.16 -7.73 -9.58
CA PHE A 264 -28.61 -6.43 -9.07
C PHE A 264 -29.46 -5.64 -10.09
N GLY A 265 -30.20 -6.34 -10.97
CA GLY A 265 -31.11 -5.74 -11.96
C GLY A 265 -30.45 -5.06 -13.17
N ILE A 266 -29.14 -4.80 -13.12
CA ILE A 266 -28.40 -4.01 -14.14
C ILE A 266 -27.04 -4.59 -14.56
N VAL A 267 -26.31 -5.30 -13.68
CA VAL A 267 -24.90 -5.67 -13.96
C VAL A 267 -24.83 -7.07 -14.62
N PRO A 268 -24.22 -7.24 -15.81
CA PRO A 268 -24.12 -8.57 -16.42
C PRO A 268 -23.36 -9.57 -15.53
N SER A 269 -23.85 -10.81 -15.39
CA SER A 269 -23.22 -11.81 -14.50
C SER A 269 -21.73 -12.06 -14.78
N LEU A 270 -21.29 -11.96 -16.04
CA LEU A 270 -19.88 -12.07 -16.43
C LEU A 270 -19.00 -10.94 -15.84
N VAL A 271 -19.56 -9.73 -15.71
CA VAL A 271 -18.86 -8.60 -15.07
C VAL A 271 -18.70 -8.87 -13.57
N CYS A 272 -19.75 -9.36 -12.91
CA CYS A 272 -19.67 -9.79 -11.51
C CYS A 272 -18.71 -10.97 -11.29
N ALA A 273 -18.54 -11.85 -12.28
CA ALA A 273 -17.56 -12.95 -12.22
C ALA A 273 -16.12 -12.41 -12.29
N LEU A 274 -15.82 -11.49 -13.21
CA LEU A 274 -14.52 -10.82 -13.31
C LEU A 274 -14.15 -10.06 -12.03
N ILE A 275 -15.12 -9.45 -11.35
CA ILE A 275 -14.91 -8.73 -10.08
C ILE A 275 -14.64 -9.69 -8.91
N ALA A 276 -15.24 -10.89 -8.95
CA ALA A 276 -15.07 -11.94 -7.94
C ALA A 276 -13.94 -12.94 -8.26
N GLU A 277 -13.01 -12.57 -9.14
CA GLU A 277 -11.82 -13.37 -9.46
C GLU A 277 -10.69 -13.02 -8.46
N ASP A 278 -10.58 -13.80 -7.39
CA ASP A 278 -9.66 -13.52 -6.27
C ASP A 278 -8.17 -13.56 -6.69
N THR A 279 -7.80 -14.29 -7.75
CA THR A 279 -6.39 -14.50 -8.12
C THR A 279 -5.78 -13.38 -8.97
N ASP A 280 -6.52 -12.80 -9.92
CA ASP A 280 -6.00 -11.82 -10.88
C ASP A 280 -6.65 -10.43 -10.73
N ALA A 281 -5.92 -9.53 -10.07
CA ALA A 281 -6.36 -8.15 -9.90
C ALA A 281 -6.52 -7.38 -11.22
N ASN A 282 -5.94 -7.82 -12.34
CA ASN A 282 -6.17 -7.18 -13.65
C ASN A 282 -7.55 -7.56 -14.21
N GLN A 283 -8.01 -8.79 -13.98
CA GLN A 283 -9.38 -9.20 -14.28
C GLN A 283 -10.38 -8.48 -13.38
N ARG A 284 -10.08 -8.31 -12.08
CA ARG A 284 -10.90 -7.49 -11.18
C ARG A 284 -10.98 -6.04 -11.63
N ILE A 285 -9.86 -5.41 -12.00
CA ILE A 285 -9.83 -4.06 -12.59
C ILE A 285 -10.71 -4.02 -13.86
N SER A 286 -10.53 -4.94 -14.80
CA SER A 286 -11.33 -4.95 -16.04
C SER A 286 -12.82 -5.28 -15.82
N GLY A 287 -13.17 -6.00 -14.76
CA GLY A 287 -14.54 -6.18 -14.30
C GLY A 287 -15.11 -4.89 -13.74
N LEU A 288 -14.38 -4.21 -12.85
CA LEU A 288 -14.79 -2.93 -12.29
C LEU A 288 -14.88 -1.81 -13.36
N GLU A 289 -13.98 -1.75 -14.34
CA GLU A 289 -14.05 -0.79 -15.45
C GLU A 289 -15.38 -0.94 -16.22
N LYS A 290 -15.77 -2.18 -16.53
CA LYS A 290 -17.05 -2.50 -17.18
C LYS A 290 -18.25 -2.20 -16.28
N MET A 291 -18.14 -2.47 -14.97
CA MET A 291 -19.18 -2.11 -14.00
C MET A 291 -19.34 -0.60 -13.88
N LYS A 292 -18.24 0.16 -13.86
CA LYS A 292 -18.27 1.63 -13.85
C LYS A 292 -18.94 2.16 -15.10
N GLN A 293 -18.63 1.62 -16.29
CA GLN A 293 -19.30 1.99 -17.54
C GLN A 293 -20.82 1.76 -17.51
N VAL A 294 -21.31 0.72 -16.82
CA VAL A 294 -22.75 0.47 -16.61
C VAL A 294 -23.35 1.50 -15.64
N VAL A 295 -22.65 1.83 -14.54
CA VAL A 295 -23.15 2.78 -13.53
C VAL A 295 -23.13 4.23 -14.04
N ASP A 296 -22.08 4.64 -14.77
CA ASP A 296 -21.94 5.98 -15.37
C ASP A 296 -23.05 6.27 -16.43
N GLN A 297 -23.69 5.23 -16.98
CA GLN A 297 -24.69 5.32 -18.05
C GLN A 297 -26.10 4.87 -17.60
N ILE A 298 -26.30 4.64 -16.30
CA ILE A 298 -27.53 4.04 -15.77
C ILE A 298 -28.79 4.88 -16.05
N THR A 299 -29.83 4.25 -16.64
CA THR A 299 -31.11 4.92 -16.94
C THR A 299 -32.04 5.00 -15.72
N PRO A 300 -33.10 5.84 -15.73
CA PRO A 300 -34.10 5.86 -14.65
C PRO A 300 -34.78 4.49 -14.42
N GLU A 301 -35.03 3.74 -15.49
CA GLU A 301 -35.63 2.40 -15.47
C GLU A 301 -34.63 1.34 -14.95
N GLU A 302 -33.34 1.62 -15.04
CA GLU A 302 -32.27 0.82 -14.44
C GLU A 302 -32.07 1.12 -12.96
N ILE A 303 -32.18 2.40 -12.55
CA ILE A 303 -32.23 2.79 -11.13
C ILE A 303 -33.39 2.06 -10.43
N ALA A 304 -34.59 2.05 -11.05
CA ALA A 304 -35.75 1.32 -10.52
C ALA A 304 -35.51 -0.20 -10.35
N ARG A 305 -34.66 -0.81 -11.20
CA ARG A 305 -34.24 -2.23 -11.09
C ARG A 305 -33.09 -2.46 -10.10
N LEU A 306 -32.24 -1.47 -9.85
CA LEU A 306 -31.14 -1.56 -8.89
C LEU A 306 -31.59 -1.33 -7.45
N VAL A 307 -32.51 -0.40 -7.20
CA VAL A 307 -32.94 -0.02 -5.83
C VAL A 307 -33.40 -1.22 -4.97
N PRO A 308 -34.25 -2.16 -5.45
CA PRO A 308 -34.63 -3.39 -4.71
C PRO A 308 -33.47 -4.36 -4.40
N HIS A 309 -32.28 -4.08 -4.90
CA HIS A 309 -31.08 -4.90 -4.74
C HIS A 309 -29.91 -4.14 -4.11
N LEU A 310 -30.10 -2.86 -3.74
CA LEU A 310 -29.03 -1.96 -3.33
C LEU A 310 -28.23 -2.47 -2.13
N HIS A 311 -28.87 -3.06 -1.12
CA HIS A 311 -28.15 -3.67 0.02
C HIS A 311 -27.16 -4.76 -0.43
N SER A 312 -27.61 -5.70 -1.29
CA SER A 312 -26.75 -6.76 -1.83
C SER A 312 -25.67 -6.26 -2.81
N TYR A 313 -25.93 -5.14 -3.49
CA TYR A 313 -24.97 -4.46 -4.37
C TYR A 313 -23.87 -3.76 -3.56
N LEU A 314 -24.25 -3.00 -2.52
CA LEU A 314 -23.32 -2.33 -1.60
C LEU A 314 -22.47 -3.35 -0.82
N LEU A 315 -23.04 -4.49 -0.41
CA LEU A 315 -22.27 -5.58 0.19
C LEU A 315 -21.23 -6.18 -0.77
N MET A 316 -21.54 -6.31 -2.06
CA MET A 316 -20.57 -6.80 -3.04
C MET A 316 -19.41 -5.81 -3.21
N LEU A 317 -19.69 -4.50 -3.31
CA LEU A 317 -18.65 -3.46 -3.29
C LEU A 317 -17.87 -3.43 -1.95
N SER A 318 -18.54 -3.73 -0.83
CA SER A 318 -17.94 -3.79 0.51
C SER A 318 -16.78 -4.79 0.61
N ASN A 319 -16.85 -5.90 -0.12
CA ASN A 319 -15.78 -6.89 -0.18
C ASN A 319 -14.64 -6.43 -1.10
N VAL A 320 -14.98 -5.83 -2.25
CA VAL A 320 -13.99 -5.31 -3.23
C VAL A 320 -13.17 -4.15 -2.65
N LEU A 321 -13.77 -3.36 -1.74
CA LEU A 321 -13.07 -2.31 -0.99
C LEU A 321 -12.03 -2.84 0.00
N GLU A 322 -12.05 -4.13 0.37
CA GLU A 322 -11.04 -4.76 1.24
C GLU A 322 -9.85 -5.34 0.45
N ASP A 323 -9.78 -5.13 -0.88
CA ASP A 323 -8.71 -5.63 -1.74
C ASP A 323 -7.34 -5.02 -1.40
N LEU A 324 -6.30 -5.84 -1.41
CA LEU A 324 -4.90 -5.44 -1.21
C LEU A 324 -4.37 -4.53 -2.33
N ASN A 325 -4.97 -4.59 -3.52
CA ASN A 325 -4.58 -3.77 -4.67
C ASN A 325 -5.27 -2.40 -4.65
N PHE A 326 -4.50 -1.37 -4.32
CA PHE A 326 -4.92 0.04 -4.32
C PHE A 326 -5.68 0.49 -5.59
N LYS A 327 -5.40 -0.06 -6.78
CA LYS A 327 -6.16 0.29 -8.00
C LYS A 327 -7.59 -0.26 -7.97
N VAL A 328 -7.78 -1.48 -7.46
CA VAL A 328 -9.10 -2.10 -7.28
C VAL A 328 -9.91 -1.26 -6.29
N VAL A 329 -9.32 -0.89 -5.15
CA VAL A 329 -9.96 -0.05 -4.13
C VAL A 329 -10.33 1.34 -4.66
N VAL A 330 -9.43 2.03 -5.37
CA VAL A 330 -9.72 3.34 -5.98
C VAL A 330 -10.88 3.26 -6.98
N LEU A 331 -10.86 2.26 -7.87
CA LEU A 331 -11.88 2.11 -8.89
C LEU A 331 -13.23 1.68 -8.30
N ALA A 332 -13.23 0.86 -7.25
CA ALA A 332 -14.42 0.51 -6.49
C ALA A 332 -15.00 1.71 -5.72
N LEU A 333 -14.16 2.59 -5.14
CA LEU A 333 -14.62 3.86 -4.55
C LEU A 333 -15.24 4.79 -5.59
N ASP A 334 -14.68 4.86 -6.80
CA ASP A 334 -15.28 5.64 -7.90
C ASP A 334 -16.64 5.08 -8.35
N ILE A 335 -16.83 3.76 -8.32
CA ILE A 335 -18.14 3.11 -8.57
C ILE A 335 -19.13 3.39 -7.44
N VAL A 336 -18.69 3.34 -6.18
CA VAL A 336 -19.52 3.73 -5.02
C VAL A 336 -19.95 5.19 -5.16
N ARG A 337 -19.03 6.10 -5.49
CA ARG A 337 -19.34 7.51 -5.76
C ARG A 337 -20.35 7.67 -6.89
N ALA A 338 -20.13 7.02 -8.04
CA ALA A 338 -21.07 7.06 -9.16
C ALA A 338 -22.47 6.53 -8.76
N THR A 339 -22.55 5.49 -7.94
CA THR A 339 -23.83 5.01 -7.39
C THR A 339 -24.51 6.11 -6.57
N GLY A 340 -23.76 6.80 -5.70
CA GLY A 340 -24.22 7.98 -4.96
C GLY A 340 -24.75 9.08 -5.86
N HIS A 341 -23.98 9.43 -6.90
CA HIS A 341 -24.34 10.46 -7.87
C HIS A 341 -25.64 10.17 -8.63
N HIS A 342 -25.84 8.94 -9.09
CA HIS A 342 -26.96 8.58 -9.94
C HIS A 342 -28.25 8.28 -9.16
N LEU A 343 -28.18 7.62 -7.99
CA LEU A 343 -29.38 7.23 -7.22
C LEU A 343 -30.02 8.41 -6.46
N LYS A 344 -29.21 9.37 -5.99
CA LYS A 344 -29.69 10.60 -5.31
C LYS A 344 -30.64 10.27 -4.15
N GLY A 345 -31.87 10.79 -4.16
CA GLY A 345 -32.86 10.57 -3.10
C GLY A 345 -33.22 9.09 -2.85
N HIS A 346 -33.09 8.21 -3.85
CA HIS A 346 -33.36 6.76 -3.67
C HIS A 346 -32.40 6.10 -2.66
N MET A 347 -31.29 6.74 -2.31
CA MET A 347 -30.36 6.26 -1.28
C MET A 347 -30.71 6.69 0.14
N GLU A 348 -31.72 7.55 0.39
CA GLU A 348 -31.99 8.04 1.75
C GLU A 348 -32.38 6.90 2.73
N ALA A 349 -33.05 5.83 2.26
CA ALA A 349 -33.33 4.64 3.07
C ALA A 349 -32.11 3.72 3.32
N HIS A 350 -31.00 3.93 2.60
CA HIS A 350 -29.78 3.10 2.66
C HIS A 350 -28.51 3.92 2.99
N ILE A 351 -28.69 5.18 3.42
CA ILE A 351 -27.60 6.15 3.58
C ILE A 351 -26.63 5.75 4.68
N GLN A 352 -27.08 5.13 5.78
CA GLN A 352 -26.17 4.67 6.83
C GLN A 352 -25.28 3.52 6.34
N GLN A 353 -25.81 2.56 5.58
CA GLN A 353 -25.03 1.48 4.98
C GLN A 353 -24.03 2.02 3.96
N PHE A 354 -24.43 3.01 3.16
CA PHE A 354 -23.54 3.67 2.19
C PHE A 354 -22.44 4.51 2.87
N VAL A 355 -22.76 5.25 3.93
CA VAL A 355 -21.77 6.00 4.71
C VAL A 355 -20.79 5.04 5.39
N ASN A 356 -21.27 3.94 5.99
CA ASN A 356 -20.42 2.92 6.60
C ASN A 356 -19.50 2.23 5.57
N LEU A 357 -19.98 2.04 4.33
CA LEU A 357 -19.21 1.49 3.22
C LEU A 357 -18.00 2.38 2.86
N VAL A 358 -18.24 3.69 2.67
CA VAL A 358 -17.17 4.66 2.37
C VAL A 358 -16.24 4.86 3.58
N ALA A 359 -16.79 4.82 4.80
CA ALA A 359 -16.05 5.03 6.04
C ALA A 359 -14.99 3.95 6.34
N LYS A 360 -15.03 2.78 5.67
CA LYS A 360 -13.93 1.80 5.69
C LYS A 360 -12.57 2.41 5.30
N HIS A 361 -12.57 3.49 4.52
CA HIS A 361 -11.36 4.17 4.08
C HIS A 361 -11.16 5.56 4.70
N PHE A 362 -11.91 5.93 5.74
CA PHE A 362 -11.63 7.17 6.47
C PHE A 362 -10.24 7.13 7.14
N GLY A 363 -9.55 8.26 7.12
CA GLY A 363 -8.20 8.42 7.64
C GLY A 363 -7.10 7.80 6.79
N ASN A 364 -7.39 7.41 5.54
CA ASN A 364 -6.41 6.84 4.61
C ASN A 364 -5.33 7.87 4.23
N GLN A 365 -4.07 7.44 4.12
CA GLN A 365 -2.95 8.32 3.83
C GLN A 365 -2.82 8.68 2.33
N LYS A 366 -3.52 7.97 1.43
CA LYS A 366 -3.48 8.23 -0.02
C LYS A 366 -4.42 9.38 -0.38
N SER A 367 -3.87 10.49 -0.87
CA SER A 367 -4.63 11.68 -1.30
C SER A 367 -5.78 11.34 -2.25
N VAL A 368 -5.56 10.49 -3.25
CA VAL A 368 -6.58 10.06 -4.22
C VAL A 368 -7.82 9.45 -3.54
N ILE A 369 -7.62 8.67 -2.48
CA ILE A 369 -8.74 8.08 -1.72
C ILE A 369 -9.46 9.17 -0.92
N LYS A 370 -8.73 10.08 -0.26
CA LYS A 370 -9.34 11.25 0.42
C LYS A 370 -10.15 12.13 -0.55
N GLN A 371 -9.65 12.33 -1.77
CA GLN A 371 -10.29 13.12 -2.81
C GLN A 371 -11.62 12.49 -3.25
N ILE A 372 -11.64 11.18 -3.55
CA ILE A 372 -12.87 10.47 -3.93
C ILE A 372 -13.88 10.46 -2.77
N ILE A 373 -13.43 10.23 -1.53
CA ILE A 373 -14.26 10.30 -0.32
C ILE A 373 -14.92 11.69 -0.21
N MET A 374 -14.12 12.76 -0.30
CA MET A 374 -14.60 14.13 -0.22
C MET A 374 -15.63 14.43 -1.31
N MET A 375 -15.35 14.08 -2.57
CA MET A 375 -16.29 14.24 -3.69
C MET A 375 -17.60 13.49 -3.44
N THR A 376 -17.52 12.24 -2.97
CA THR A 376 -18.69 11.44 -2.60
C THR A 376 -19.55 12.16 -1.56
N PHE A 377 -18.95 12.68 -0.49
CA PHE A 377 -19.73 13.38 0.53
C PHE A 377 -20.31 14.72 0.05
N MET A 378 -19.61 15.46 -0.81
CA MET A 378 -20.18 16.68 -1.40
C MET A 378 -21.39 16.34 -2.29
N GLU A 379 -21.31 15.27 -3.09
CA GLU A 379 -22.44 14.77 -3.88
C GLU A 379 -23.61 14.31 -2.99
N LEU A 380 -23.35 13.59 -1.88
CA LEU A 380 -24.38 13.18 -0.91
C LEU A 380 -25.08 14.38 -0.26
N PHE A 381 -24.33 15.35 0.28
CA PHE A 381 -24.89 16.55 0.91
C PHE A 381 -25.64 17.47 -0.09
N GLN A 382 -25.34 17.40 -1.38
CA GLN A 382 -26.10 18.12 -2.41
C GLN A 382 -27.47 17.45 -2.67
N ASN A 383 -27.49 16.12 -2.80
CA ASN A 383 -28.65 15.35 -3.30
C ASN A 383 -29.55 14.76 -2.19
N ILE A 384 -29.06 14.57 -0.97
CA ILE A 384 -29.78 14.02 0.19
C ILE A 384 -29.87 15.11 1.28
N ASN A 385 -30.83 15.00 2.19
CA ASN A 385 -30.99 15.92 3.32
C ASN A 385 -29.71 16.00 4.18
N PRO A 386 -29.07 17.18 4.33
CA PRO A 386 -27.84 17.32 5.11
C PRO A 386 -27.94 16.94 6.58
N LYS A 387 -29.14 16.95 7.18
CA LYS A 387 -29.36 16.44 8.54
C LYS A 387 -29.16 14.92 8.60
N THR A 388 -29.64 14.20 7.59
CA THR A 388 -29.50 12.73 7.49
C THR A 388 -28.04 12.34 7.27
N VAL A 389 -27.38 12.90 6.24
CA VAL A 389 -25.96 12.65 5.94
C VAL A 389 -25.05 13.06 7.11
N GLY A 390 -25.34 14.22 7.72
CA GLY A 390 -24.62 14.71 8.89
C GLY A 390 -24.83 13.86 10.15
N GLY A 391 -26.01 13.25 10.32
CA GLY A 391 -26.29 12.30 11.40
C GLY A 391 -25.44 11.02 11.24
N CYS A 392 -25.42 10.45 10.04
CA CYS A 392 -24.63 9.25 9.73
C CYS A 392 -23.11 9.46 9.90
N LEU A 393 -22.62 10.68 9.67
CA LEU A 393 -21.21 11.04 9.88
C LEU A 393 -20.82 11.23 11.36
N ARG A 394 -21.76 11.66 12.23
CA ARG A 394 -21.45 12.08 13.61
C ARG A 394 -20.71 11.02 14.40
N VAL A 395 -21.10 9.75 14.27
CA VAL A 395 -20.53 8.61 15.02
C VAL A 395 -19.02 8.40 14.74
N PHE A 396 -18.50 8.89 13.62
CA PHE A 396 -17.09 8.75 13.27
C PHE A 396 -16.19 9.80 13.95
N LEU A 397 -16.76 10.84 14.57
CA LEU A 397 -16.02 11.76 15.45
C LEU A 397 -15.64 11.11 16.79
N GLU A 398 -16.29 10.02 17.17
CA GLU A 398 -15.98 9.26 18.40
C GLU A 398 -15.00 8.09 18.09
N ASN A 399 -14.48 8.00 16.86
CA ASN A 399 -13.58 6.93 16.42
C ASN A 399 -12.18 7.05 17.04
N LYS A 400 -11.59 5.94 17.52
CA LYS A 400 -10.25 5.89 18.11
C LYS A 400 -9.14 6.46 17.20
N ASN A 401 -9.23 6.24 15.88
CA ASN A 401 -8.25 6.74 14.91
C ASN A 401 -8.43 8.25 14.66
N SER A 402 -7.50 9.08 15.16
CA SER A 402 -7.51 10.54 14.97
C SER A 402 -7.59 10.99 13.50
N ARG A 403 -7.04 10.22 12.54
CA ARG A 403 -7.13 10.54 11.11
C ARG A 403 -8.57 10.44 10.58
N VAL A 404 -9.41 9.60 11.19
CA VAL A 404 -10.85 9.52 10.88
C VAL A 404 -11.56 10.79 11.37
N ARG A 405 -11.30 11.19 12.62
CA ARG A 405 -11.90 12.40 13.23
C ARG A 405 -11.54 13.68 12.45
N GLU A 406 -10.25 13.83 12.12
CA GLU A 406 -9.70 14.89 11.25
C GLU A 406 -10.46 14.95 9.90
N GLU A 407 -10.65 13.80 9.26
CA GLU A 407 -11.30 13.72 7.94
C GLU A 407 -12.80 14.05 7.99
N VAL A 408 -13.51 13.61 9.02
CA VAL A 408 -14.93 13.91 9.21
C VAL A 408 -15.16 15.40 9.48
N ILE A 409 -14.30 16.04 10.29
CA ILE A 409 -14.31 17.50 10.48
C ILE A 409 -14.06 18.23 9.15
N ASN A 410 -13.10 17.76 8.35
CA ASN A 410 -12.83 18.33 7.02
C ASN A 410 -14.03 18.16 6.06
N ILE A 411 -14.75 17.04 6.12
CA ILE A 411 -15.97 16.78 5.33
C ILE A 411 -17.10 17.75 5.72
N TYR A 412 -17.35 17.97 7.01
CA TYR A 412 -18.32 18.99 7.44
C TYR A 412 -17.87 20.41 7.04
N THR A 413 -16.58 20.71 7.12
CA THR A 413 -16.02 22.01 6.71
C THR A 413 -16.27 22.27 5.22
N ALA A 414 -15.96 21.30 4.37
CA ALA A 414 -16.24 21.37 2.94
C ALA A 414 -17.75 21.50 2.64
N SER A 415 -18.63 20.78 3.35
CA SER A 415 -20.08 20.88 3.12
C SER A 415 -20.65 22.24 3.52
N LEU A 416 -20.16 22.85 4.61
CA LEU A 416 -20.53 24.22 5.00
C LEU A 416 -20.04 25.29 4.02
N MET A 417 -18.94 25.04 3.30
CA MET A 417 -18.39 25.97 2.30
C MET A 417 -19.02 25.83 0.90
N THR A 418 -19.55 24.64 0.55
CA THR A 418 -20.01 24.33 -0.81
C THR A 418 -21.53 24.38 -1.00
N ILE A 419 -22.33 24.25 0.07
CA ILE A 419 -23.79 24.13 -0.02
C ILE A 419 -24.51 25.12 0.89
N SER A 420 -25.63 25.65 0.39
CA SER A 420 -26.39 26.75 1.00
C SER A 420 -26.55 26.58 2.52
N PRO A 421 -26.05 27.54 3.34
CA PRO A 421 -26.12 27.49 4.79
C PRO A 421 -27.53 27.26 5.35
N SER A 422 -28.57 27.68 4.61
CA SER A 422 -29.98 27.45 4.93
C SER A 422 -30.40 25.98 4.99
N LYS A 423 -29.62 25.03 4.44
CA LYS A 423 -29.88 23.59 4.62
C LYS A 423 -29.37 23.04 5.96
N PHE A 424 -28.47 23.74 6.66
CA PHE A 424 -27.85 23.29 7.89
C PHE A 424 -28.52 23.91 9.13
N ASN A 425 -28.61 23.15 10.22
CA ASN A 425 -28.83 23.75 11.55
C ASN A 425 -27.46 23.93 12.21
N LEU A 426 -27.05 25.18 12.44
CA LEU A 426 -25.70 25.50 12.88
C LEU A 426 -25.48 25.22 14.38
N GLN A 427 -26.51 25.32 15.23
CA GLN A 427 -26.36 25.10 16.68
C GLN A 427 -25.97 23.63 17.02
N PRO A 428 -26.60 22.58 16.46
CA PRO A 428 -26.13 21.20 16.65
C PRO A 428 -24.71 20.97 16.14
N LEU A 429 -24.29 21.63 15.04
CA LEU A 429 -22.93 21.51 14.52
C LEU A 429 -21.89 22.15 15.45
N VAL A 430 -22.22 23.29 16.09
CA VAL A 430 -21.40 23.86 17.16
C VAL A 430 -21.28 22.87 18.32
N ASN A 431 -22.39 22.33 18.81
CA ASN A 431 -22.38 21.41 19.95
C ASN A 431 -21.62 20.09 19.66
N ILE A 432 -21.54 19.67 18.39
CA ILE A 432 -20.71 18.54 17.93
C ILE A 432 -19.23 18.94 17.82
N LEU A 433 -18.93 20.20 17.48
CA LEU A 433 -17.58 20.70 17.27
C LEU A 433 -16.83 21.01 18.58
N VAL A 434 -17.51 21.54 19.60
CA VAL A 434 -16.84 22.02 20.83
C VAL A 434 -15.90 20.99 21.48
N PRO A 435 -16.28 19.70 21.67
CA PRO A 435 -15.38 18.69 22.22
C PRO A 435 -14.10 18.46 21.39
N MET A 436 -14.13 18.72 20.07
CA MET A 436 -12.98 18.51 19.18
C MET A 436 -11.88 19.55 19.37
N PHE A 437 -12.16 20.70 20.01
CA PHE A 437 -11.11 21.65 20.42
C PHE A 437 -10.19 21.07 21.52
N HIS A 438 -10.66 20.06 22.26
CA HIS A 438 -9.93 19.36 23.32
C HIS A 438 -9.52 17.93 22.91
N ASP A 439 -9.49 17.62 21.60
CA ASP A 439 -8.99 16.34 21.12
C ASP A 439 -7.50 16.16 21.45
N VAL A 440 -7.08 14.97 21.85
CA VAL A 440 -5.69 14.64 22.23
C VAL A 440 -4.66 14.74 21.09
N LYS A 441 -5.06 14.85 19.82
CA LYS A 441 -4.12 14.99 18.68
C LYS A 441 -4.24 16.36 18.00
N LYS A 442 -3.11 17.07 17.92
CA LYS A 442 -2.95 18.41 17.33
C LYS A 442 -3.67 18.62 15.98
N ARG A 443 -3.70 17.63 15.09
CA ARG A 443 -4.35 17.73 13.77
C ARG A 443 -5.88 17.77 13.85
N VAL A 444 -6.50 17.11 14.83
CA VAL A 444 -7.96 17.16 15.04
C VAL A 444 -8.35 18.52 15.64
N ARG A 445 -7.59 19.02 16.63
CA ARG A 445 -7.75 20.38 17.16
C ARG A 445 -7.64 21.42 16.04
N LEU A 446 -6.59 21.35 15.22
CA LEU A 446 -6.38 22.25 14.06
C LEU A 446 -7.56 22.22 13.08
N ALA A 447 -8.04 21.03 12.69
CA ALA A 447 -9.22 20.89 11.84
C ALA A 447 -10.46 21.55 12.47
N ALA A 448 -10.66 21.40 13.78
CA ALA A 448 -11.78 21.98 14.49
C ALA A 448 -11.75 23.52 14.50
N PHE A 449 -10.59 24.14 14.74
CA PHE A 449 -10.41 25.60 14.68
C PHE A 449 -10.60 26.17 13.26
N GLU A 450 -10.33 25.39 12.21
CA GLU A 450 -10.65 25.79 10.84
C GLU A 450 -12.16 25.69 10.54
N GLN A 451 -12.85 24.63 10.99
CA GLN A 451 -14.32 24.55 10.88
C GLN A 451 -15.02 25.67 11.67
N LEU A 452 -14.51 26.01 12.87
CA LEU A 452 -14.98 27.12 13.69
C LEU A 452 -15.01 28.44 12.92
N SER A 453 -13.98 28.72 12.12
CA SER A 453 -13.92 29.96 11.34
C SER A 453 -15.05 30.06 10.31
N VAL A 454 -15.40 28.94 9.66
CA VAL A 454 -16.53 28.84 8.72
C VAL A 454 -17.85 29.03 9.46
N LEU A 455 -18.05 28.35 10.60
CA LEU A 455 -19.27 28.51 11.41
C LEU A 455 -19.45 29.94 11.92
N ALA A 456 -18.39 30.59 12.43
CA ALA A 456 -18.43 31.96 12.92
C ALA A 456 -18.78 32.97 11.80
N TYR A 457 -18.25 32.76 10.60
CA TYR A 457 -18.60 33.54 9.40
C TYR A 457 -20.07 33.32 9.00
N LEU A 458 -20.54 32.08 8.93
CA LEU A 458 -21.92 31.75 8.57
C LEU A 458 -22.96 32.23 9.61
N LEU A 459 -22.57 32.38 10.87
CA LEU A 459 -23.41 32.95 11.92
C LEU A 459 -23.48 34.49 11.88
N ASN A 460 -22.67 35.15 11.03
CA ASN A 460 -22.70 36.59 10.74
C ASN A 460 -22.87 37.47 12.00
N GLY A 461 -21.90 37.38 12.92
CA GLY A 461 -21.87 38.17 14.16
C GLY A 461 -22.66 37.59 15.34
N LYS A 462 -23.47 36.52 15.16
CA LYS A 462 -24.16 35.83 16.27
C LYS A 462 -23.23 34.88 17.05
N THR A 463 -22.09 35.39 17.50
CA THR A 463 -21.01 34.59 18.11
C THR A 463 -21.42 33.86 19.38
N GLU A 464 -22.38 34.37 20.16
CA GLU A 464 -22.86 33.73 21.39
C GLU A 464 -23.44 32.31 21.19
N ILE A 465 -23.90 31.98 19.98
CA ILE A 465 -24.27 30.61 19.58
C ILE A 465 -23.09 29.63 19.71
N ILE A 466 -21.86 30.11 19.52
CA ILE A 466 -20.60 29.40 19.77
C ILE A 466 -20.11 29.63 21.21
N MET A 467 -20.03 30.89 21.64
CA MET A 467 -19.34 31.23 22.88
C MET A 467 -20.02 30.67 24.13
N LYS A 468 -21.36 30.49 24.13
CA LYS A 468 -22.02 29.82 25.26
C LYS A 468 -21.58 28.35 25.39
N PRO A 469 -21.82 27.45 24.42
CA PRO A 469 -21.33 26.07 24.50
C PRO A 469 -19.83 25.92 24.80
N VAL A 470 -19.00 26.87 24.35
CA VAL A 470 -17.56 26.89 24.65
C VAL A 470 -17.27 27.20 26.12
N ARG A 471 -17.92 28.22 26.71
CA ARG A 471 -17.76 28.56 28.14
C ARG A 471 -18.33 27.46 29.04
N ASP A 472 -19.49 26.91 28.66
CA ASP A 472 -20.13 25.80 29.37
C ASP A 472 -19.17 24.59 29.42
N PHE A 473 -18.56 24.21 28.28
CA PHE A 473 -17.58 23.11 28.19
C PHE A 473 -16.24 23.40 28.90
N GLU A 474 -15.74 24.63 28.83
CA GLU A 474 -14.52 25.05 29.53
C GLU A 474 -14.67 24.93 31.06
N GLN A 475 -15.85 25.26 31.58
CA GLN A 475 -16.19 25.05 32.99
C GLN A 475 -16.33 23.55 33.32
N ASP A 476 -17.03 22.78 32.50
CA ASP A 476 -17.28 21.35 32.72
C ASP A 476 -16.01 20.48 32.63
N GLN A 477 -14.97 20.92 31.91
CA GLN A 477 -13.71 20.19 31.72
C GLN A 477 -12.49 20.86 32.39
N ASN A 478 -12.68 22.01 33.05
CA ASN A 478 -11.62 22.86 33.64
C ASN A 478 -10.51 23.26 32.63
N SER A 479 -10.84 23.30 31.34
CA SER A 479 -9.93 23.56 30.22
C SER A 479 -9.63 25.06 30.04
N ARG A 480 -9.01 25.67 31.06
CA ARG A 480 -8.79 27.13 31.13
C ARG A 480 -8.02 27.68 29.94
N GLY A 481 -8.59 28.69 29.28
CA GLY A 481 -8.04 29.35 28.09
C GLY A 481 -8.77 29.00 26.80
N LEU A 482 -9.71 28.04 26.81
CA LEU A 482 -10.43 27.62 25.61
C LEU A 482 -11.26 28.77 24.99
N THR A 483 -11.96 29.56 25.82
CA THR A 483 -12.70 30.75 25.39
C THR A 483 -11.78 31.79 24.74
N GLU A 484 -10.55 31.95 25.22
CA GLU A 484 -9.56 32.87 24.65
C GLU A 484 -9.04 32.37 23.30
N ALA A 485 -8.72 31.07 23.19
CA ALA A 485 -8.35 30.42 21.94
C ALA A 485 -9.44 30.53 20.87
N VAL A 486 -10.68 30.19 21.21
CA VAL A 486 -11.84 30.34 20.31
C VAL A 486 -12.02 31.80 19.89
N THR A 487 -11.89 32.74 20.83
CA THR A 487 -11.96 34.18 20.54
C THR A 487 -10.86 34.64 19.59
N ALA A 488 -9.61 34.19 19.78
CA ALA A 488 -8.48 34.50 18.90
C ALA A 488 -8.71 34.00 17.47
N ARG A 489 -9.15 32.74 17.31
CA ARG A 489 -9.40 32.15 15.98
C ARG A 489 -10.53 32.85 15.24
N ILE A 490 -11.60 33.24 15.93
CA ILE A 490 -12.72 34.01 15.37
C ILE A 490 -12.23 35.41 14.94
N ARG A 491 -11.46 36.11 15.80
CA ARG A 491 -10.92 37.45 15.51
C ARG A 491 -10.00 37.49 14.29
N ARG A 492 -9.31 36.39 13.95
CA ARG A 492 -8.42 36.34 12.77
C ARG A 492 -9.15 36.49 11.44
N GLN A 493 -10.46 36.17 11.37
CA GLN A 493 -11.35 36.30 10.20
C GLN A 493 -10.89 35.67 8.86
N VAL A 494 -9.75 34.97 8.81
CA VAL A 494 -9.35 34.15 7.65
C VAL A 494 -10.05 32.79 7.69
N LEU A 495 -10.60 32.39 6.54
CA LEU A 495 -11.26 31.11 6.31
C LEU A 495 -10.32 30.12 5.61
N PRO A 496 -10.43 28.80 5.89
CA PRO A 496 -9.81 27.75 5.09
C PRO A 496 -10.28 27.81 3.62
N ARG A 497 -9.57 27.11 2.74
CA ARG A 497 -9.85 27.07 1.30
C ARG A 497 -10.09 25.66 0.82
N ILE A 498 -10.93 25.49 -0.21
CA ILE A 498 -11.02 24.23 -0.94
C ILE A 498 -10.01 24.30 -2.09
N ARG A 499 -9.10 23.31 -2.13
CA ARG A 499 -8.09 23.17 -3.18
C ARG A 499 -8.71 22.70 -4.50
N TYR A 500 -7.94 22.78 -5.57
CA TYR A 500 -8.32 22.25 -6.89
C TYR A 500 -8.61 20.74 -6.89
N ASP A 501 -8.10 19.98 -5.91
CA ASP A 501 -8.38 18.56 -5.70
C ASP A 501 -9.51 18.31 -4.66
N GLY A 502 -10.29 19.34 -4.31
CA GLY A 502 -11.43 19.24 -3.39
C GLY A 502 -11.08 19.12 -1.91
N LEU A 503 -9.80 18.93 -1.55
CA LEU A 503 -9.35 18.84 -0.16
C LEU A 503 -9.26 20.22 0.50
N ILE A 504 -9.41 20.26 1.83
CA ILE A 504 -9.25 21.49 2.60
C ILE A 504 -7.76 21.88 2.72
N GLU A 505 -7.46 23.13 2.42
CA GLU A 505 -6.25 23.85 2.80
C GLU A 505 -6.55 24.75 4.00
N TYR A 506 -5.84 24.52 5.11
CA TYR A 506 -6.00 25.30 6.32
C TYR A 506 -5.40 26.70 6.16
N SER A 507 -6.11 27.70 6.69
CA SER A 507 -5.71 29.10 6.67
C SER A 507 -4.80 29.49 7.83
N THR A 508 -4.88 28.75 8.94
CA THR A 508 -3.78 28.64 9.89
C THR A 508 -2.56 28.04 9.16
N PRO A 509 -1.37 28.68 9.19
CA PRO A 509 -0.22 28.27 8.38
C PRO A 509 0.12 26.78 8.52
N PRO A 510 0.58 26.12 7.43
CA PRO A 510 0.77 24.67 7.43
C PRO A 510 1.81 24.25 8.46
N MET A 511 1.32 23.71 9.57
CA MET A 511 2.12 23.11 10.64
C MET A 511 2.79 21.83 10.12
N MET A 512 3.91 22.01 9.42
CA MET A 512 4.91 20.96 9.25
C MET A 512 5.40 20.50 10.62
N ASP A 513 5.95 19.29 10.69
CA ASP A 513 6.23 18.60 11.94
C ASP A 513 7.55 19.09 12.63
N SER A 514 7.77 20.41 12.62
CA SER A 514 8.70 21.17 13.46
C SER A 514 8.20 22.61 13.59
N PHE A 515 8.22 23.15 14.80
CA PHE A 515 7.65 24.47 15.11
C PHE A 515 8.74 25.56 15.03
N ASP A 516 8.76 26.30 13.92
CA ASP A 516 9.69 27.43 13.69
C ASP A 516 9.04 28.81 13.98
N LEU A 517 7.94 28.83 14.74
CA LEU A 517 7.46 30.06 15.41
C LEU A 517 8.21 30.24 16.73
N ALA A 518 8.69 31.46 17.00
CA ALA A 518 9.36 31.74 18.26
C ALA A 518 8.38 31.65 19.44
N GLU A 519 8.83 31.15 20.60
CA GLU A 519 8.00 31.02 21.81
C GLU A 519 7.32 32.34 22.20
N ALA A 520 8.02 33.47 22.02
CA ALA A 520 7.48 34.80 22.21
C ALA A 520 6.27 35.11 21.30
N GLU A 521 6.28 34.70 20.02
CA GLU A 521 5.14 34.89 19.12
C GLU A 521 3.97 33.96 19.45
N MET A 522 4.25 32.76 19.96
CA MET A 522 3.23 31.82 20.43
C MET A 522 2.55 32.26 21.75
N SER A 523 3.21 33.13 22.53
CA SER A 523 2.64 33.74 23.75
C SER A 523 1.69 34.92 23.49
N LEU A 524 1.55 35.39 22.25
CA LEU A 524 0.69 36.53 21.93
C LEU A 524 -0.81 36.18 22.03
N PRO A 525 -1.67 37.01 22.66
CA PRO A 525 -3.12 36.76 22.73
C PRO A 525 -3.85 36.65 21.38
N SER A 526 -3.26 37.15 20.28
CA SER A 526 -3.75 36.96 18.92
C SER A 526 -3.54 35.54 18.36
N ASN A 527 -2.74 34.74 19.05
CA ASN A 527 -2.25 33.42 18.68
C ASN A 527 -2.61 32.36 19.75
N ALA A 528 -3.53 32.67 20.67
CA ALA A 528 -3.95 31.78 21.75
C ALA A 528 -4.56 30.45 21.24
N ASP A 529 -5.10 30.43 20.02
CA ASP A 529 -5.51 29.21 19.33
C ASP A 529 -4.32 28.38 18.82
N LEU A 530 -3.22 29.02 18.41
CA LEU A 530 -2.01 28.31 17.97
C LEU A 530 -1.34 27.63 19.16
N SER A 531 -1.21 28.31 20.30
CA SER A 531 -0.72 27.71 21.55
C SER A 531 -1.67 26.62 22.05
N TRP A 532 -2.99 26.77 21.90
CA TRP A 532 -3.99 25.72 22.22
C TRP A 532 -3.90 24.49 21.31
N ILE A 533 -3.59 24.68 20.02
CA ILE A 533 -3.41 23.57 19.08
C ILE A 533 -2.12 22.79 19.39
N VAL A 534 -1.05 23.47 19.82
CA VAL A 534 0.24 22.86 20.18
C VAL A 534 0.22 22.19 21.55
N SER A 535 -0.12 22.94 22.61
CA SER A 535 -0.36 22.40 23.96
C SER A 535 -1.49 21.38 23.92
N ASN A 536 -1.59 20.50 24.92
CA ASN A 536 -2.55 19.40 24.87
C ASN A 536 -3.98 19.81 25.32
N GLY A 537 -4.50 20.90 24.76
CA GLY A 537 -5.83 21.43 25.11
C GLY A 537 -5.85 22.14 26.47
N GLY A 538 -4.81 22.90 26.82
CA GLY A 538 -4.74 23.65 28.08
C GLY A 538 -4.42 22.82 29.33
N VAL A 539 -4.23 21.50 29.20
CA VAL A 539 -3.70 20.67 30.30
C VAL A 539 -2.25 21.05 30.57
N GLU A 540 -2.00 21.80 31.64
CA GLU A 540 -0.67 21.82 32.26
C GLU A 540 -0.35 20.42 32.81
N PRO A 541 0.85 19.87 32.59
CA PRO A 541 1.24 18.61 33.20
C PRO A 541 1.40 18.83 34.71
N ASP A 542 0.61 18.11 35.53
CA ASP A 542 0.67 18.22 36.98
C ASP A 542 2.13 18.00 37.46
N PRO A 543 2.73 18.94 38.21
CA PRO A 543 4.07 18.76 38.78
C PRO A 543 4.25 17.46 39.57
N PHE A 544 3.16 16.88 40.11
CA PHE A 544 3.16 15.65 40.91
C PHE A 544 2.90 14.37 40.11
N GLU A 545 2.39 14.42 38.87
CA GLU A 545 2.35 13.22 37.99
C GLU A 545 3.77 12.76 37.55
N ARG A 546 4.81 13.51 37.91
CA ARG A 546 6.21 13.08 37.78
C ARG A 546 6.70 12.11 38.86
N THR A 547 5.87 11.74 39.84
CA THR A 547 6.21 10.69 40.81
C THR A 547 5.46 9.38 40.53
N MET A 548 6.05 8.50 39.70
CA MET A 548 6.17 7.03 39.92
C MET A 548 6.65 6.27 38.65
N SER A 549 7.90 6.47 38.19
CA SER A 549 8.66 5.39 37.50
C SER A 549 10.19 5.59 37.64
N PRO A 550 10.95 4.63 38.21
CA PRO A 550 12.32 4.85 38.66
C PRO A 550 13.41 4.64 37.58
N ILE A 551 13.21 5.16 36.36
CA ILE A 551 14.19 5.07 35.25
C ILE A 551 14.53 6.44 34.64
N SER A 552 13.57 7.37 34.58
CA SER A 552 13.71 8.65 33.87
C SER A 552 14.67 9.68 34.52
N LEU A 553 15.11 9.45 35.76
CA LEU A 553 15.93 10.44 36.50
C LEU A 553 17.43 10.43 36.12
N ALA A 554 17.90 9.41 35.40
CA ALA A 554 19.34 9.23 35.11
C ALA A 554 19.86 10.06 33.93
N GLY A 555 19.02 10.47 32.99
CA GLY A 555 19.45 11.10 31.73
C GLY A 555 19.89 12.57 31.84
N ASN A 556 19.08 13.40 32.52
CA ASN A 556 19.19 14.86 32.38
C ASN A 556 20.11 15.56 33.40
N LEU A 557 20.62 14.85 34.41
CA LEU A 557 21.60 15.38 35.38
C LEU A 557 23.07 15.22 34.94
N ALA A 558 23.33 14.50 33.85
CA ALA A 558 24.69 14.17 33.38
C ALA A 558 25.36 15.27 32.51
N THR A 559 24.57 16.17 31.91
CA THR A 559 25.04 17.10 30.86
C THR A 559 25.32 18.51 31.36
N ILE A 560 24.62 18.96 32.42
CA ILE A 560 24.81 20.31 33.01
C ILE A 560 26.11 20.41 33.85
N ARG A 561 26.80 19.29 34.10
CA ARG A 561 28.06 19.22 34.87
C ARG A 561 29.33 18.91 34.05
N ARG A 562 29.32 19.09 32.71
CA ARG A 562 30.51 18.81 31.86
C ARG A 562 31.12 19.98 31.06
N ASN A 563 30.53 21.18 31.07
CA ASN A 563 31.09 22.38 30.41
C ASN A 563 31.53 23.49 31.38
N ARG A 564 31.98 23.10 32.58
CA ARG A 564 32.86 23.92 33.44
C ARG A 564 33.98 23.00 33.97
N VAL A 565 35.17 23.55 34.18
CA VAL A 565 36.40 22.86 34.64
C VAL A 565 37.09 21.96 33.58
N ILE A 566 37.46 22.54 32.43
CA ILE A 566 38.83 22.37 31.87
C ILE A 566 39.33 23.73 31.33
N GLN A 567 39.43 24.74 32.20
CA GLN A 567 40.27 25.93 31.95
C GLN A 567 40.64 26.64 33.27
N GLN A 568 41.44 25.97 34.12
CA GLN A 568 42.22 26.62 35.18
C GLN A 568 43.18 25.61 35.85
N GLN A 569 44.47 25.69 35.49
CA GLN A 569 45.60 25.41 36.38
C GLN A 569 46.71 26.38 35.98
N GLY A 570 47.15 27.22 36.91
CA GLY A 570 48.11 28.29 36.64
C GLY A 570 47.95 29.48 37.57
N GLN A 571 48.44 29.34 38.81
CA GLN A 571 48.67 30.38 39.83
C GLN A 571 47.42 31.19 40.28
N ALA A 572 46.88 31.02 41.49
CA ALA A 572 47.45 31.28 42.83
C ALA A 572 47.52 32.78 43.18
N GLU A 573 46.60 33.25 44.03
CA GLU A 573 46.90 33.59 45.44
C GLU A 573 45.62 33.77 46.30
N LYS A 574 45.79 34.20 47.56
CA LYS A 574 44.86 34.14 48.72
C LYS A 574 45.26 35.28 49.71
N PRO A 575 44.60 35.54 50.86
CA PRO A 575 43.25 35.15 51.32
C PRO A 575 42.45 36.26 52.07
N SER A 576 41.25 35.88 52.57
CA SER A 576 40.63 36.25 53.87
C SER A 576 40.41 37.71 54.31
N PHE A 577 39.13 38.07 54.48
CA PHE A 577 38.40 38.25 55.77
C PHE A 577 36.91 38.59 55.45
N SER A 578 35.89 38.67 56.32
CA SER A 578 35.58 38.34 57.75
C SER A 578 34.04 38.52 57.91
N LEU A 579 33.24 37.93 58.82
CA LEU A 579 33.39 36.93 59.91
C LEU A 579 31.99 36.27 60.13
N PRO A 580 31.85 35.06 60.72
CA PRO A 580 30.53 34.41 60.91
C PRO A 580 30.01 34.47 62.37
N GLN A 581 28.69 34.37 62.57
CA GLN A 581 28.11 33.69 63.75
C GLN A 581 26.61 33.38 63.62
N GLN A 582 26.18 32.38 64.41
CA GLN A 582 24.80 31.98 64.71
C GLN A 582 24.48 32.47 66.15
N PRO A 583 23.21 32.48 66.63
CA PRO A 583 22.68 31.24 67.22
C PRO A 583 21.15 31.06 67.12
N ALA A 584 20.69 29.90 67.60
CA ALA A 584 19.30 29.67 68.02
C ALA A 584 19.29 29.22 69.50
N GLN A 585 18.28 29.64 70.27
CA GLN A 585 17.84 29.26 71.64
C GLN A 585 16.78 30.30 72.06
N GLN A 586 15.83 30.11 72.99
CA GLN A 586 15.41 28.99 73.86
C GLN A 586 13.85 29.06 73.98
N ALA A 587 13.09 27.96 74.07
CA ALA A 587 12.63 27.29 75.30
C ALA A 587 11.68 28.14 76.19
N SER A 588 10.73 27.59 76.96
CA SER A 588 10.52 26.21 77.44
C SER A 588 9.05 25.88 77.80
N HIS A 589 8.79 24.62 78.20
CA HIS A 589 7.59 24.07 78.87
C HIS A 589 6.29 23.86 78.05
N GLN A 590 5.37 22.97 78.46
CA GLN A 590 5.50 21.55 78.87
C GLN A 590 4.11 20.92 79.01
N ALA A 591 3.86 19.80 78.30
CA ALA A 591 3.07 18.62 78.69
C ALA A 591 1.62 18.70 79.27
N GLN A 592 0.88 17.61 78.96
CA GLN A 592 -0.28 17.01 79.65
C GLN A 592 -1.72 17.28 79.15
N ARG A 593 -2.48 16.17 79.21
CA ARG A 593 -3.96 16.02 79.31
C ARG A 593 -4.85 16.33 78.10
N LEU A 594 -5.16 15.25 77.38
CA LEU A 594 -6.56 14.91 77.06
C LEU A 594 -7.39 14.85 78.35
N PRO A 595 -8.70 15.13 78.30
CA PRO A 595 -9.64 14.00 78.34
C PRO A 595 -10.90 14.17 77.45
N ASN A 596 -11.66 13.07 77.36
CA ASN A 596 -13.08 12.89 77.03
C ASN A 596 -13.90 14.20 76.86
N GLY A 597 -14.75 14.37 75.84
CA GLY A 597 -15.66 13.39 75.20
C GLY A 597 -17.02 14.11 74.99
N ILE A 598 -18.13 13.35 74.84
CA ILE A 598 -19.52 13.88 74.74
C ILE A 598 -19.78 14.66 73.42
N GLU A 599 -20.77 14.34 72.57
CA GLU A 599 -21.80 13.28 72.60
C GLU A 599 -22.48 13.09 71.21
N LYS A 600 -23.33 12.04 71.12
CA LYS A 600 -24.53 11.89 70.24
C LYS A 600 -24.30 11.74 68.71
N SER A 601 -24.64 10.64 68.01
CA SER A 601 -25.80 9.69 67.96
C SER A 601 -26.77 10.02 66.81
N HIS A 602 -27.67 9.15 66.30
CA HIS A 602 -28.20 7.82 66.66
C HIS A 602 -28.29 6.93 65.37
N GLU A 603 -27.93 5.63 65.41
CA GLU A 603 -28.84 4.43 65.36
C GLU A 603 -29.23 3.91 63.96
N THR A 604 -29.55 2.63 63.72
CA THR A 604 -29.42 1.33 64.47
C THR A 604 -29.09 0.23 63.43
N SER A 605 -28.27 -0.80 63.72
CA SER A 605 -28.57 -2.07 64.44
C SER A 605 -29.67 -2.92 63.77
N GLU A 606 -29.57 -4.25 63.62
CA GLU A 606 -28.87 -5.29 64.39
C GLU A 606 -28.26 -6.43 63.48
N ASN A 607 -27.47 -7.44 63.91
CA ASN A 607 -26.96 -7.84 65.23
C ASN A 607 -25.59 -8.59 65.17
N SER A 608 -24.99 -8.82 66.35
CA SER A 608 -23.83 -9.69 66.77
C SER A 608 -23.10 -10.64 65.77
N SER A 609 -21.77 -10.88 65.76
CA SER A 609 -20.61 -10.80 66.70
C SER A 609 -20.22 -12.08 67.49
N LEU A 610 -19.04 -12.66 67.13
CA LEU A 610 -17.85 -13.00 68.00
C LEU A 610 -18.02 -13.85 69.29
N ASP A 611 -17.14 -14.80 69.69
CA ASP A 611 -15.89 -15.35 69.08
C ASP A 611 -15.43 -16.70 69.74
N ILE A 612 -14.44 -17.39 69.13
CA ILE A 612 -13.53 -18.46 69.67
C ILE A 612 -14.13 -19.80 70.16
N GLY A 613 -13.66 -20.96 69.62
CA GLY A 613 -14.13 -22.28 70.13
C GLY A 613 -13.59 -23.65 69.64
N GLN A 614 -12.53 -23.76 68.82
CA GLN A 614 -11.88 -25.01 68.34
C GLN A 614 -12.61 -25.96 67.33
N ARG A 615 -11.79 -26.45 66.37
CA ARG A 615 -11.78 -27.77 65.69
C ARG A 615 -12.74 -28.12 64.52
N ILE A 616 -12.09 -28.70 63.49
CA ILE A 616 -12.53 -29.75 62.52
C ILE A 616 -13.01 -29.33 61.10
N VAL A 617 -12.24 -29.82 60.10
CA VAL A 617 -12.53 -30.08 58.65
C VAL A 617 -12.62 -28.92 57.64
N MET A 618 -11.61 -28.90 56.74
CA MET A 618 -11.57 -28.62 55.28
C MET A 618 -12.43 -27.49 54.64
N THR A 619 -11.96 -26.72 53.65
CA THR A 619 -10.94 -27.00 52.60
C THR A 619 -10.05 -25.77 52.29
N ARG A 620 -8.95 -25.96 51.55
CA ARG A 620 -7.81 -25.01 51.42
C ARG A 620 -7.95 -23.88 50.39
N MET A 621 -7.17 -22.81 50.64
CA MET A 621 -6.85 -21.70 49.73
C MET A 621 -5.58 -21.96 48.89
N LYS A 622 -5.18 -20.95 48.08
CA LYS A 622 -3.92 -20.82 47.33
C LYS A 622 -2.65 -20.96 48.18
N SER A 623 -1.50 -21.08 47.53
CA SER A 623 -0.16 -21.01 48.16
C SER A 623 0.92 -20.56 47.17
N ASP A 624 1.80 -19.67 47.60
CA ASP A 624 2.99 -19.24 46.84
C ASP A 624 4.31 -19.74 47.49
N ASP A 625 5.23 -20.11 46.60
CA ASP A 625 6.69 -20.10 46.62
C ASP A 625 7.63 -20.73 47.70
N SER A 626 8.69 -21.36 47.14
CA SER A 626 10.10 -21.40 47.60
C SER A 626 10.67 -22.42 48.62
N PHE A 627 11.17 -23.54 48.06
CA PHE A 627 12.59 -24.00 48.10
C PHE A 627 13.26 -24.78 49.30
N VAL A 628 14.02 -25.85 48.93
CA VAL A 628 15.23 -26.47 49.59
C VAL A 628 15.14 -27.82 50.41
N ARG A 629 15.73 -28.89 49.81
CA ARG A 629 16.48 -30.07 50.35
C ARG A 629 15.85 -31.40 50.89
N ARG A 630 16.03 -32.44 50.05
CA ARG A 630 16.83 -33.71 50.22
C ARG A 630 16.39 -34.92 51.11
N GLN A 631 16.53 -36.10 50.46
CA GLN A 631 16.79 -37.48 50.98
C GLN A 631 15.65 -38.19 51.75
N GLY A 632 15.38 -39.50 51.56
CA GLY A 632 15.86 -40.47 50.55
C GLY A 632 15.58 -41.95 50.91
N SER A 633 15.66 -42.88 49.93
CA SER A 633 15.59 -44.37 50.04
C SER A 633 14.25 -45.01 50.52
N ALA A 634 13.86 -46.26 50.20
CA ALA A 634 14.27 -47.26 49.18
C ALA A 634 13.20 -48.41 49.07
N ALA A 635 13.44 -49.43 48.21
CA ALA A 635 12.70 -50.71 48.03
C ALA A 635 11.32 -50.68 47.34
N SER A 636 10.85 -51.71 46.59
CA SER A 636 11.55 -52.87 45.96
C SER A 636 10.71 -53.66 44.91
N ASN A 637 11.30 -53.93 43.74
CA ASN A 637 11.18 -55.12 42.84
C ASN A 637 9.83 -55.60 42.22
N PRO A 638 9.87 -56.48 41.17
CA PRO A 638 8.81 -56.56 40.14
C PRO A 638 8.31 -57.99 39.76
N ASN A 639 7.47 -58.06 38.70
CA ASN A 639 7.14 -59.23 37.84
C ASN A 639 6.24 -60.35 38.44
N SER A 640 5.47 -61.15 37.66
CA SER A 640 5.22 -61.20 36.19
C SER A 640 4.03 -62.10 35.80
N SER A 641 3.37 -61.78 34.67
CA SER A 641 2.66 -62.71 33.73
C SER A 641 1.49 -63.54 34.31
N THR A 642 0.60 -64.23 33.58
CA THR A 642 0.57 -64.99 32.30
C THR A 642 -0.89 -65.02 31.76
N SER A 643 -1.32 -65.54 30.60
CA SER A 643 -0.82 -66.05 29.28
C SER A 643 -2.10 -66.16 28.37
N SER A 644 -2.15 -66.59 27.11
CA SER A 644 -1.25 -67.18 26.10
C SER A 644 -1.78 -66.69 24.71
N TRP A 645 -1.33 -67.04 23.49
CA TRP A 645 -0.45 -68.08 22.92
C TRP A 645 0.34 -67.43 21.74
N GLU A 646 1.25 -68.07 21.01
CA GLU A 646 1.88 -69.40 21.06
C GLU A 646 3.36 -69.28 20.60
N ALA A 647 4.16 -70.36 20.67
CA ALA A 647 5.61 -70.34 20.44
C ALA A 647 6.16 -71.74 20.04
N PRO A 648 7.48 -72.03 20.07
CA PRO A 648 8.53 -71.61 19.10
C PRO A 648 9.40 -72.81 18.62
N LYS A 649 10.47 -72.59 17.80
CA LYS A 649 11.79 -73.30 17.92
C LYS A 649 12.94 -72.75 17.02
N ARG A 650 14.12 -73.42 17.10
CA ARG A 650 15.52 -73.02 16.77
C ARG A 650 16.19 -74.09 15.82
N PRO A 651 17.50 -74.02 15.37
CA PRO A 651 17.95 -73.25 14.21
C PRO A 651 18.68 -74.09 13.09
N PRO A 652 20.00 -74.02 12.74
CA PRO A 652 20.40 -73.90 11.32
C PRO A 652 21.38 -74.97 10.73
N ILE A 653 21.37 -75.14 9.39
CA ILE A 653 22.38 -75.88 8.58
C ILE A 653 22.61 -75.14 7.23
N SER A 654 23.73 -75.39 6.53
CA SER A 654 24.19 -74.81 5.24
C SER A 654 24.96 -75.88 4.41
N PRO A 655 25.55 -75.68 3.18
CA PRO A 655 25.73 -74.47 2.35
C PRO A 655 25.54 -74.71 0.80
N SER A 656 26.24 -73.94 -0.06
CA SER A 656 26.40 -74.02 -1.54
C SER A 656 25.20 -73.55 -2.40
N GLU A 657 25.30 -72.95 -3.60
CA GLU A 657 26.34 -72.26 -4.43
C GLU A 657 25.59 -71.46 -5.55
N LYS A 658 26.08 -70.71 -6.56
CA LYS A 658 27.38 -70.26 -7.15
C LYS A 658 27.05 -68.94 -7.92
N SER A 659 27.82 -67.85 -7.98
CA SER A 659 28.97 -67.65 -8.89
C SER A 659 29.43 -66.15 -8.91
N SER A 660 30.74 -65.91 -8.68
CA SER A 660 31.67 -65.08 -9.50
C SER A 660 31.39 -63.58 -9.82
N ILE A 661 32.34 -62.62 -9.79
CA ILE A 661 33.83 -62.62 -9.86
C ILE A 661 34.48 -61.64 -8.84
N SER A 662 35.79 -61.81 -8.61
CA SER A 662 36.77 -61.09 -7.74
C SER A 662 36.89 -59.54 -7.95
N ALA A 663 37.63 -58.74 -7.14
CA ALA A 663 38.81 -59.04 -6.30
C ALA A 663 39.01 -58.12 -5.06
N THR A 664 40.06 -58.40 -4.26
CA THR A 664 40.33 -57.82 -2.92
C THR A 664 41.82 -57.44 -2.70
N LYS A 665 42.14 -56.89 -1.50
CA LYS A 665 43.48 -56.57 -0.90
C LYS A 665 43.93 -55.10 -1.06
N LYS A 666 44.65 -54.47 -0.11
CA LYS A 666 45.09 -54.87 1.27
C LYS A 666 45.36 -53.63 2.15
N GLU A 667 45.50 -53.81 3.46
CA GLU A 667 45.94 -52.77 4.42
C GLU A 667 47.47 -52.55 4.42
N VAL A 668 47.96 -51.52 5.13
CA VAL A 668 48.94 -51.66 6.26
C VAL A 668 49.26 -50.31 6.96
N ASN A 669 48.89 -50.26 8.25
CA ASN A 669 49.57 -49.73 9.46
C ASN A 669 50.22 -48.31 9.57
N ASN A 670 50.06 -47.78 10.80
CA ASN A 670 50.52 -46.53 11.44
C ASN A 670 52.05 -46.29 11.52
N ASN A 671 52.49 -45.04 11.74
CA ASN A 671 52.97 -44.59 13.09
C ASN A 671 53.43 -43.10 13.27
N HIS A 672 52.72 -42.40 14.18
CA HIS A 672 53.21 -41.64 15.36
C HIS A 672 54.03 -40.31 15.36
N ILE A 673 53.75 -39.52 16.42
CA ILE A 673 54.57 -38.48 17.14
C ILE A 673 54.53 -37.00 16.66
N VAL A 674 54.42 -35.93 17.50
CA VAL A 674 53.60 -35.57 18.72
C VAL A 674 53.89 -34.08 19.11
N LYS A 675 52.99 -33.40 19.87
CA LYS A 675 52.99 -32.00 20.42
C LYS A 675 52.27 -30.96 19.52
N LYS A 676 51.52 -29.94 20.04
CA LYS A 676 51.04 -29.60 21.41
C LYS A 676 49.85 -28.59 21.32
N GLY A 677 48.98 -28.55 22.34
CA GLY A 677 47.92 -27.53 22.57
C GLY A 677 46.49 -28.11 22.38
N ASN A 678 45.64 -28.28 23.40
CA ASN A 678 44.99 -27.34 24.35
C ASN A 678 44.14 -26.24 23.66
N LEU A 679 42.88 -25.97 24.05
CA LEU A 679 42.07 -26.51 25.17
C LEU A 679 40.55 -26.25 24.95
N LYS A 680 39.71 -26.92 25.76
CA LYS A 680 38.27 -26.67 26.03
C LYS A 680 37.26 -26.88 24.88
N SER A 681 36.70 -28.09 24.84
CA SER A 681 35.25 -28.26 24.65
C SER A 681 34.55 -28.07 26.00
N MET A 682 33.34 -27.50 26.00
CA MET A 682 32.35 -27.63 27.08
C MET A 682 30.96 -27.89 26.48
N ARG A 683 30.06 -28.47 27.27
CA ARG A 683 28.78 -29.06 26.83
C ARG A 683 27.69 -28.82 27.88
N ALA A 684 26.43 -28.71 27.41
CA ALA A 684 25.22 -28.51 28.21
C ALA A 684 25.10 -27.09 28.82
N ARG A 685 23.91 -26.58 29.17
CA ARG A 685 22.61 -27.25 29.38
C ARG A 685 21.43 -26.51 28.72
N SER A 686 20.35 -27.27 28.45
CA SER A 686 18.97 -26.78 28.44
C SER A 686 18.42 -26.70 29.87
N ASP A 687 17.37 -25.90 30.10
CA ASP A 687 16.13 -26.29 30.81
C ASP A 687 15.15 -25.10 30.79
N THR A 688 13.87 -25.36 31.09
CA THR A 688 12.75 -24.40 30.92
C THR A 688 12.17 -23.93 32.26
N ASN A 689 11.53 -22.75 32.29
CA ASN A 689 10.11 -22.58 32.66
C ASN A 689 9.64 -21.11 32.61
N LEU A 690 8.32 -20.93 32.80
CA LEU A 690 7.56 -19.67 32.81
C LEU A 690 7.61 -19.02 34.24
N SER A 691 6.97 -17.90 34.58
CA SER A 691 5.80 -17.18 34.00
C SER A 691 5.66 -15.71 34.46
N GLU A 692 4.60 -15.07 33.95
CA GLU A 692 3.84 -13.91 34.48
C GLU A 692 4.24 -12.44 34.15
N ASP A 693 3.37 -11.87 33.29
CA ASP A 693 2.64 -10.59 33.38
C ASP A 693 3.36 -9.26 33.70
N HIS A 694 3.42 -8.38 32.68
CA HIS A 694 2.63 -7.15 32.65
C HIS A 694 2.59 -6.58 31.22
N GLY A 695 1.57 -5.77 30.89
CA GLY A 695 1.43 -5.10 29.60
C GLY A 695 1.74 -3.60 29.69
N GLU A 696 2.43 -3.06 28.69
CA GLU A 696 2.71 -1.61 28.57
C GLU A 696 2.80 -1.17 27.10
N GLU A 697 2.74 0.13 26.84
CA GLU A 697 2.55 0.71 25.50
C GLU A 697 3.89 1.10 24.82
N GLU A 698 4.28 0.46 23.71
CA GLU A 698 5.50 0.84 22.95
C GLU A 698 5.32 2.11 22.09
N MET A 699 5.40 3.22 22.81
CA MET A 699 5.92 4.56 22.48
C MET A 699 6.69 4.74 21.14
N GLU A 700 6.30 5.78 20.41
CA GLU A 700 6.91 6.26 19.16
C GLU A 700 8.29 6.91 19.42
N ASN A 701 9.32 6.57 18.62
CA ASN A 701 10.72 6.95 18.86
C ASN A 701 11.21 8.09 17.94
N ASP A 702 11.60 9.24 18.53
CA ASP A 702 12.19 10.40 17.84
C ASP A 702 13.75 10.41 17.93
N PRO A 703 14.48 10.92 16.91
CA PRO A 703 15.95 10.92 16.89
C PRO A 703 16.60 12.20 17.52
N PRO A 704 17.80 12.11 18.11
CA PRO A 704 18.42 13.21 18.87
C PRO A 704 19.13 14.27 18.02
N ARG A 705 19.28 15.48 18.58
CA ARG A 705 19.87 16.67 17.93
C ARG A 705 21.38 16.86 18.18
N SER A 706 22.13 16.96 17.07
CA SER A 706 23.31 17.80 16.77
C SER A 706 24.41 18.09 17.82
N PHE A 707 25.68 17.91 17.39
CA PHE A 707 26.79 18.84 17.68
C PHE A 707 27.73 18.92 16.45
N ASP A 708 28.52 19.99 16.34
CA ASP A 708 29.11 20.50 15.07
C ASP A 708 30.52 21.11 15.28
N ASP A 709 31.43 21.05 14.28
CA ASP A 709 32.66 21.86 14.26
C ASP A 709 33.34 22.00 12.86
N ARG A 710 34.26 22.98 12.72
CA ARG A 710 34.66 23.68 11.47
C ARG A 710 35.99 23.18 10.83
N PRO A 711 36.44 23.72 9.65
CA PRO A 711 37.37 24.87 9.67
C PRO A 711 37.48 25.81 8.41
N ALA A 712 38.20 26.93 8.59
CA ALA A 712 39.02 27.71 7.61
C ALA A 712 38.39 28.62 6.51
N LYS A 713 39.21 29.54 5.94
CA LYS A 713 38.87 30.66 5.01
C LYS A 713 39.89 30.83 3.86
N ALA A 714 39.42 31.23 2.67
CA ALA A 714 40.03 32.16 1.67
C ALA A 714 39.09 32.22 0.43
N SER A 715 38.62 33.31 -0.20
CA SER A 715 39.00 34.73 -0.42
C SER A 715 39.57 35.01 -1.84
N GLY A 716 38.73 35.53 -2.74
CA GLY A 716 39.02 35.93 -4.14
C GLY A 716 37.75 36.53 -4.78
N GLN A 717 37.87 37.44 -5.77
CA GLN A 717 36.91 38.56 -5.91
C GLN A 717 36.70 39.05 -7.36
N TYR A 718 35.56 39.72 -7.65
CA TYR A 718 35.21 40.49 -8.87
C TYR A 718 34.97 39.68 -10.18
N SER A 719 34.24 40.14 -11.22
CA SER A 719 33.11 41.11 -11.33
C SER A 719 32.30 40.83 -12.63
N PHE A 720 31.27 41.63 -12.94
CA PHE A 720 30.25 41.43 -13.99
C PHE A 720 30.37 42.44 -15.15
N GLN A 721 30.19 42.01 -16.42
CA GLN A 721 29.56 42.78 -17.52
C GLN A 721 29.36 41.97 -18.81
N ASP A 722 28.44 42.43 -19.67
CA ASP A 722 27.84 41.74 -20.82
C ASP A 722 28.58 41.96 -22.16
N PHE A 723 28.33 41.11 -23.17
CA PHE A 723 28.10 41.51 -24.58
C PHE A 723 27.49 40.36 -25.42
N ASP A 724 27.02 40.68 -26.62
CA ASP A 724 26.04 39.90 -27.41
C ASP A 724 26.61 39.15 -28.65
N ALA A 725 25.74 38.31 -29.26
CA ALA A 725 25.74 37.85 -30.66
C ALA A 725 26.56 36.62 -31.20
N ALA A 726 25.83 35.80 -32.01
CA ALA A 726 26.22 35.13 -33.28
C ALA A 726 27.05 33.81 -33.35
N ILE A 727 26.34 32.67 -33.24
CA ILE A 727 26.13 31.65 -34.33
C ILE A 727 27.33 30.82 -34.91
N VAL A 728 27.41 29.52 -34.49
CA VAL A 728 27.50 28.26 -35.31
C VAL A 728 28.81 27.96 -36.13
N PRO A 729 29.30 26.69 -36.30
CA PRO A 729 29.47 25.57 -35.34
C PRO A 729 30.81 24.76 -35.51
N SER A 730 31.30 24.03 -34.50
CA SER A 730 32.17 22.84 -34.78
C SER A 730 32.23 21.80 -33.65
N SER A 731 32.67 20.59 -34.01
CA SER A 731 32.65 19.38 -33.19
C SER A 731 33.89 19.22 -32.29
N MET A 732 33.69 18.93 -31.01
CA MET A 732 34.30 17.74 -30.39
C MET A 732 33.58 17.33 -29.10
N GLY A 733 33.47 16.03 -28.84
CA GLY A 733 32.67 15.49 -27.73
C GLY A 733 33.48 14.76 -26.65
N LYS A 734 33.04 14.87 -25.40
CA LYS A 734 33.40 13.93 -24.31
C LYS A 734 32.12 13.37 -23.67
N LYS A 735 32.14 12.06 -23.38
CA LYS A 735 30.99 11.31 -22.86
C LYS A 735 31.10 11.23 -21.33
N SER A 736 30.10 11.75 -20.61
CA SER A 736 29.93 11.49 -19.17
C SER A 736 28.77 10.51 -18.95
N ILE A 737 29.05 9.42 -18.23
CA ILE A 737 28.12 8.32 -17.97
C ILE A 737 28.05 8.07 -16.46
N SER A 738 26.99 8.52 -15.79
CA SER A 738 26.42 7.90 -14.57
C SER A 738 25.38 8.81 -13.91
N HIS A 739 24.10 8.39 -13.83
CA HIS A 739 23.14 8.91 -12.84
C HIS A 739 22.19 7.79 -12.41
N HIS A 740 22.57 7.05 -11.37
CA HIS A 740 21.77 6.00 -10.74
C HIS A 740 22.08 5.91 -9.23
N SER A 741 21.81 6.99 -8.50
CA SER A 741 21.59 6.97 -7.04
C SER A 741 21.13 8.34 -6.52
N LEU A 742 20.03 8.32 -5.75
CA LEU A 742 19.59 9.23 -4.67
C LEU A 742 20.25 10.63 -4.56
N PRO A 743 19.46 11.72 -4.70
CA PRO A 743 19.76 13.01 -4.07
C PRO A 743 19.28 13.00 -2.61
N ILE A 744 20.20 12.82 -1.67
CA ILE A 744 20.01 13.30 -0.29
C ILE A 744 20.57 14.73 -0.26
N THR A 745 19.69 15.74 -0.26
CA THR A 745 20.09 17.16 -0.33
C THR A 745 19.87 17.87 1.00
N SER A 746 20.82 17.68 1.93
CA SER A 746 20.98 18.58 3.07
C SER A 746 21.56 19.91 2.60
N HIS A 747 20.77 20.98 2.63
CA HIS A 747 21.24 22.34 2.34
C HIS A 747 21.77 23.03 3.62
N PRO A 748 22.90 23.76 3.56
CA PRO A 748 23.48 24.41 4.74
C PRO A 748 22.80 25.76 5.06
N PRO A 749 22.73 26.16 6.35
CA PRO A 749 22.21 27.46 6.76
C PRO A 749 23.29 28.55 6.84
N LEU A 750 22.88 29.81 6.68
CA LEU A 750 23.65 30.98 7.12
C LEU A 750 22.71 31.97 7.82
N LYS A 751 23.27 32.78 8.73
CA LYS A 751 22.51 33.56 9.73
C LYS A 751 22.79 35.06 9.67
N HIS A 752 21.72 35.83 9.93
CA HIS A 752 21.64 37.21 10.43
C HIS A 752 22.50 38.31 9.77
N ALA A 753 21.80 39.37 9.33
CA ALA A 753 22.14 40.74 9.72
C ALA A 753 20.95 41.31 10.52
N ILE A 754 21.22 42.15 11.52
CA ILE A 754 20.20 42.81 12.36
C ILE A 754 20.34 44.32 12.21
N SER A 755 19.26 45.01 11.83
CA SER A 755 19.20 46.48 11.91
C SER A 755 17.75 46.98 12.05
N GLN A 756 17.42 47.41 13.26
CA GLN A 756 16.28 48.27 13.62
C GLN A 756 16.83 49.40 14.51
N PRO A 757 16.07 50.47 14.80
CA PRO A 757 15.21 51.25 13.91
C PRO A 757 15.40 52.78 14.15
N GLN A 758 14.69 53.65 13.42
CA GLN A 758 14.15 54.88 14.04
C GLN A 758 12.92 55.46 13.31
N LYS A 759 12.26 56.43 13.96
CA LYS A 759 10.87 56.87 13.72
C LYS A 759 10.79 58.33 13.25
N ARG A 760 9.65 58.71 12.62
CA ARG A 760 8.82 59.96 12.82
C ARG A 760 7.90 60.18 11.60
N ILE A 761 6.71 60.81 11.65
CA ILE A 761 5.70 61.05 12.72
C ILE A 761 4.33 61.38 12.02
N ASN A 762 3.22 61.40 12.79
CA ASN A 762 1.79 61.74 12.52
C ASN A 762 1.46 62.72 11.34
N ASN A 763 0.25 62.77 10.75
CA ASN A 763 -1.14 62.93 11.29
C ASN A 763 -2.21 62.59 10.20
N ASN A 764 -3.55 62.72 10.38
CA ASN A 764 -4.53 62.37 11.44
C ASN A 764 -5.96 62.83 11.03
N GLY A 765 -7.03 62.08 11.37
CA GLY A 765 -8.46 62.49 11.23
C GLY A 765 -9.08 62.41 9.82
N THR A 766 -10.42 62.36 9.60
CA THR A 766 -11.61 62.23 10.49
C THR A 766 -12.87 61.75 9.71
N PHE A 767 -13.88 61.26 10.45
CA PHE A 767 -15.33 61.01 10.15
C PHE A 767 -15.98 61.66 8.87
N LEU A 768 -17.04 61.11 8.23
CA LEU A 768 -18.41 60.98 8.78
C LEU A 768 -19.43 60.13 7.94
N ARG A 769 -20.36 59.46 8.65
CA ARG A 769 -21.80 59.17 8.35
C ARG A 769 -22.28 58.23 7.22
N SER A 770 -23.60 58.00 7.23
CA SER A 770 -24.36 56.86 6.66
C SER A 770 -25.67 57.29 5.95
N GLY A 771 -26.22 56.47 5.04
CA GLY A 771 -27.55 56.68 4.43
C GLY A 771 -28.23 55.39 3.91
N GLN A 772 -29.57 55.41 3.78
CA GLN A 772 -30.45 54.31 3.31
C GLN A 772 -30.93 54.60 1.85
N GLY A 773 -31.55 53.71 1.06
CA GLY A 773 -31.96 52.29 1.20
C GLY A 773 -32.96 51.86 0.07
N GLN A 774 -33.64 50.70 0.21
CA GLN A 774 -34.75 50.17 -0.64
C GLN A 774 -34.39 49.56 -2.04
N ARG A 775 -34.73 48.29 -2.36
CA ARG A 775 -35.94 47.70 -3.05
C ARG A 775 -36.08 48.06 -4.55
N THR A 776 -36.49 47.21 -5.53
CA THR A 776 -36.97 45.79 -5.54
C THR A 776 -36.97 45.15 -6.96
N LYS A 777 -36.99 43.80 -7.01
CA LYS A 777 -37.62 42.87 -8.01
C LYS A 777 -37.02 42.64 -9.43
N SER A 778 -36.73 41.35 -9.67
CA SER A 778 -36.48 40.60 -10.92
C SER A 778 -37.75 40.44 -11.82
N VAL A 779 -37.80 39.79 -12.99
CA VAL A 779 -37.23 38.49 -13.47
C VAL A 779 -37.19 38.39 -15.02
N SER A 780 -36.19 37.74 -15.63
CA SER A 780 -36.30 36.93 -16.89
C SER A 780 -35.03 36.11 -17.24
N LYS A 781 -35.16 35.17 -18.19
CA LYS A 781 -34.20 34.12 -18.64
C LYS A 781 -34.13 34.08 -20.19
N PRO A 782 -33.31 33.23 -20.85
CA PRO A 782 -31.91 32.83 -20.60
C PRO A 782 -31.03 32.89 -21.89
N HIS A 783 -29.74 32.60 -21.81
CA HIS A 783 -29.01 31.98 -22.94
C HIS A 783 -28.00 30.92 -22.45
N ARG A 784 -27.55 30.07 -23.37
CA ARG A 784 -26.93 28.76 -23.13
C ARG A 784 -25.47 28.76 -23.58
N GLU A 785 -24.52 28.59 -22.66
CA GLU A 785 -23.19 28.07 -23.03
C GLU A 785 -22.39 27.45 -21.86
N LEU A 786 -21.23 26.90 -22.24
CA LEU A 786 -20.38 25.88 -21.62
C LEU A 786 -20.01 26.03 -20.13
N THR A 787 -19.82 24.87 -19.48
CA THR A 787 -19.37 24.73 -18.09
C THR A 787 -17.89 25.11 -17.91
N ALA A 788 -17.62 26.16 -17.13
CA ALA A 788 -16.28 26.51 -16.65
C ALA A 788 -16.25 26.64 -15.11
N VAL A 789 -15.60 25.69 -14.43
CA VAL A 789 -15.43 25.73 -12.96
C VAL A 789 -14.10 26.43 -12.63
N SER A 790 -14.14 27.76 -12.49
CA SER A 790 -13.01 28.56 -11.98
C SER A 790 -13.48 29.94 -11.50
N LYS A 791 -13.98 30.05 -10.27
CA LYS A 791 -14.20 31.34 -9.56
C LYS A 791 -14.05 31.20 -8.04
N THR A 792 -12.83 31.39 -7.53
CA THR A 792 -12.60 31.60 -6.08
C THR A 792 -11.42 32.55 -5.76
N TYR A 793 -10.97 33.35 -6.74
CA TYR A 793 -10.08 34.49 -6.52
C TYR A 793 -10.53 35.68 -7.40
N SER A 794 -11.38 36.54 -6.86
CA SER A 794 -11.96 37.69 -7.57
C SER A 794 -12.29 38.84 -6.61
N LEU A 795 -11.34 39.18 -5.74
CA LEU A 795 -11.37 40.36 -4.86
C LEU A 795 -9.97 41.03 -4.82
N LEU A 796 -9.40 41.22 -6.01
CA LEU A 796 -8.36 42.21 -6.25
C LEU A 796 -9.00 43.36 -7.02
N ASP A 797 -8.67 44.61 -6.64
CA ASP A 797 -9.22 45.80 -7.28
C ASP A 797 -8.66 45.93 -8.71
N THR A 798 -9.51 45.66 -9.70
CA THR A 798 -9.13 45.62 -11.13
C THR A 798 -8.83 47.00 -11.72
N SER A 799 -9.08 48.10 -10.98
CA SER A 799 -8.81 49.46 -11.43
C SER A 799 -7.32 49.79 -11.63
N ASN A 800 -6.41 49.06 -10.97
CA ASN A 800 -4.98 49.38 -10.94
C ASN A 800 -4.06 48.29 -11.51
N MET A 801 -4.57 47.15 -12.01
CA MET A 801 -3.71 46.10 -12.55
C MET A 801 -3.01 46.50 -13.85
N SER A 802 -1.68 46.41 -13.88
CA SER A 802 -0.87 46.63 -15.08
C SER A 802 0.26 45.62 -15.20
N VAL A 803 0.66 45.29 -16.44
CA VAL A 803 1.76 44.34 -16.71
C VAL A 803 3.07 44.81 -16.07
N ASN A 804 3.38 46.10 -16.14
CA ASN A 804 4.59 46.68 -15.53
C ASN A 804 4.61 46.52 -14.00
N GLN A 805 3.46 46.67 -13.32
CA GLN A 805 3.38 46.46 -11.87
C GLN A 805 3.51 44.99 -11.50
N ALA A 806 2.91 44.09 -12.29
CA ALA A 806 3.04 42.65 -12.12
C ALA A 806 4.48 42.16 -12.32
N LEU A 807 5.16 42.61 -13.38
CA LEU A 807 6.58 42.35 -13.64
C LEU A 807 7.47 42.88 -12.50
N LYS A 808 7.20 44.10 -12.01
CA LYS A 808 7.93 44.67 -10.87
C LYS A 808 7.78 43.83 -9.60
N LYS A 809 6.58 43.31 -9.33
CA LYS A 809 6.36 42.34 -8.22
C LYS A 809 7.11 41.03 -8.44
N MET A 810 7.12 40.49 -9.66
CA MET A 810 7.90 39.28 -9.99
C MET A 810 9.43 39.46 -9.85
N SER A 811 9.93 40.69 -9.93
CA SER A 811 11.34 41.03 -9.65
C SER A 811 11.67 41.30 -8.17
N SER A 812 10.68 41.29 -7.25
CA SER A 812 10.92 41.41 -5.81
C SER A 812 11.66 40.17 -5.28
N ASP A 813 12.60 40.32 -4.34
CA ASP A 813 13.23 39.15 -3.69
C ASP A 813 12.23 38.36 -2.82
N GLU A 814 11.14 39.00 -2.36
CA GLU A 814 10.15 38.33 -1.54
C GLU A 814 9.22 37.41 -2.34
N TRP A 815 9.09 36.18 -1.86
CA TRP A 815 8.37 35.11 -2.56
C TRP A 815 6.86 35.37 -2.64
N ALA A 816 6.32 36.13 -1.67
CA ALA A 816 4.92 36.54 -1.63
C ALA A 816 4.60 37.52 -2.77
N ASP A 817 5.44 38.55 -2.99
CA ASP A 817 5.29 39.47 -4.11
C ASP A 817 5.40 38.75 -5.45
N LYS A 818 6.33 37.80 -5.57
CA LYS A 818 6.46 37.01 -6.81
C LYS A 818 5.20 36.23 -7.16
N VAL A 819 4.59 35.58 -6.17
CA VAL A 819 3.29 34.88 -6.34
C VAL A 819 2.17 35.87 -6.68
N ASP A 820 2.14 37.04 -6.05
CA ASP A 820 1.12 38.05 -6.28
C ASP A 820 1.23 38.69 -7.68
N GLY A 821 2.45 38.93 -8.16
CA GLY A 821 2.72 39.35 -9.54
C GLY A 821 2.37 38.28 -10.59
N LEU A 822 2.66 37.01 -10.32
CA LEU A 822 2.25 35.88 -11.17
C LEU A 822 0.73 35.74 -11.26
N ASN A 823 0.02 35.91 -10.14
CA ASN A 823 -1.44 35.94 -10.11
C ASN A 823 -1.98 37.13 -10.91
N MET A 824 -1.38 38.32 -10.76
CA MET A 824 -1.75 39.54 -11.49
C MET A 824 -1.59 39.38 -13.02
N ILE A 825 -0.52 38.72 -13.49
CA ILE A 825 -0.39 38.33 -14.91
C ILE A 825 -1.49 37.33 -15.32
N SER A 826 -1.80 36.33 -14.47
CA SER A 826 -2.85 35.35 -14.78
C SER A 826 -4.20 36.02 -14.97
N THR A 827 -4.61 36.90 -14.04
CA THR A 827 -5.85 37.69 -14.14
C THR A 827 -5.83 38.60 -15.37
N LEU A 828 -4.74 39.35 -15.61
CA LEU A 828 -4.61 40.20 -16.80
C LEU A 828 -4.72 39.40 -18.11
N SER A 829 -4.31 38.13 -18.13
CA SER A 829 -4.49 37.27 -19.31
C SER A 829 -5.96 36.89 -19.56
N GLU A 830 -6.78 36.80 -18.52
CA GLU A 830 -8.22 36.53 -18.61
C GLU A 830 -9.02 37.81 -18.93
N THR A 831 -8.66 38.96 -18.34
CA THR A 831 -9.45 40.19 -18.40
C THR A 831 -8.99 41.18 -19.48
N GLN A 832 -7.68 41.29 -19.74
CA GLN A 832 -7.12 42.14 -20.80
C GLN A 832 -6.01 41.43 -21.60
N PRO A 833 -6.29 40.30 -22.29
CA PRO A 833 -5.29 39.52 -23.04
C PRO A 833 -4.53 40.32 -24.12
N ARG A 834 -5.01 41.49 -24.56
CA ARG A 834 -4.22 42.39 -25.42
C ARG A 834 -2.99 42.93 -24.68
N MET A 835 -3.14 43.50 -23.49
CA MET A 835 -2.02 44.04 -22.71
C MET A 835 -0.92 43.01 -22.45
N VAL A 836 -1.29 41.75 -22.22
CA VAL A 836 -0.33 40.65 -22.04
C VAL A 836 0.32 40.24 -23.38
N ALA A 837 -0.41 40.26 -24.49
CA ALA A 837 0.15 40.02 -25.82
C ALA A 837 1.12 41.12 -26.28
N ASP A 838 0.82 42.38 -25.97
CA ASP A 838 1.58 43.54 -26.42
C ASP A 838 2.95 43.62 -25.70
N ASN A 839 3.09 42.97 -24.53
CA ASN A 839 4.31 42.86 -23.71
C ASN A 839 4.77 41.39 -23.57
N LEU A 840 4.41 40.53 -24.54
CA LEU A 840 4.50 39.07 -24.38
C LEU A 840 5.90 38.58 -24.01
N LYS A 841 6.94 39.13 -24.66
CA LYS A 841 8.31 38.64 -24.54
C LYS A 841 8.86 38.83 -23.12
N GLU A 842 8.64 39.98 -22.48
CA GLU A 842 9.03 40.18 -21.08
C GLU A 842 8.23 39.29 -20.12
N VAL A 843 6.91 39.19 -20.32
CA VAL A 843 6.03 38.38 -19.48
C VAL A 843 6.44 36.91 -19.50
N ILE A 844 6.68 36.33 -20.69
CA ILE A 844 7.10 34.94 -20.82
C ILE A 844 8.48 34.72 -20.17
N ILE A 845 9.46 35.61 -20.39
CA ILE A 845 10.80 35.49 -19.75
C ILE A 845 10.69 35.54 -18.22
N ALA A 846 9.89 36.45 -17.68
CA ALA A 846 9.68 36.57 -16.24
C ALA A 846 9.04 35.30 -15.64
N ILE A 847 7.96 34.79 -16.24
CA ILE A 847 7.31 33.55 -15.74
C ILE A 847 8.27 32.36 -15.87
N LEU A 848 9.00 32.22 -17.00
CA LEU A 848 9.91 31.09 -17.22
C LEU A 848 11.15 31.09 -16.33
N ASN A 849 11.51 32.24 -15.73
CA ASN A 849 12.49 32.28 -14.64
C ASN A 849 11.87 31.79 -13.33
N GLU A 850 10.65 32.22 -12.97
CA GLU A 850 9.99 31.74 -11.76
C GLU A 850 9.57 30.26 -11.82
N CYS A 851 9.29 29.72 -13.01
CA CYS A 851 9.18 28.28 -13.23
C CYS A 851 10.42 27.50 -12.75
N LYS A 852 11.60 28.14 -12.69
CA LYS A 852 12.88 27.54 -12.23
C LYS A 852 13.21 27.87 -10.77
N ASN A 853 12.38 28.65 -10.06
CA ASN A 853 12.63 29.07 -8.68
C ASN A 853 12.85 27.85 -7.75
N LEU A 854 13.81 27.97 -6.82
CA LEU A 854 14.15 26.95 -5.83
C LEU A 854 13.00 26.73 -4.82
N ARG A 855 12.20 27.76 -4.53
CA ARG A 855 11.01 27.66 -3.69
C ARG A 855 9.88 27.03 -4.48
N SER A 856 9.56 25.77 -4.17
CA SER A 856 8.57 24.97 -4.89
C SER A 856 7.20 25.64 -4.99
N SER A 857 6.75 26.40 -3.98
CA SER A 857 5.50 27.16 -4.03
C SER A 857 5.46 28.17 -5.19
N VAL A 858 6.53 28.97 -5.37
CA VAL A 858 6.63 29.94 -6.46
C VAL A 858 6.75 29.23 -7.80
N SER A 859 7.56 28.17 -7.87
CA SER A 859 7.72 27.36 -9.10
C SER A 859 6.40 26.73 -9.56
N ARG A 860 5.56 26.21 -8.64
CA ARG A 860 4.22 25.71 -8.97
C ARG A 860 3.31 26.81 -9.52
N VAL A 861 3.21 27.96 -8.84
CA VAL A 861 2.37 29.08 -9.31
C VAL A 861 2.80 29.53 -10.70
N ALA A 862 4.10 29.72 -10.94
CA ALA A 862 4.61 30.12 -12.25
C ALA A 862 4.30 29.10 -13.36
N ILE A 863 4.40 27.80 -13.04
CA ILE A 863 4.03 26.71 -13.95
C ILE A 863 2.53 26.74 -14.28
N VAL A 864 1.65 27.07 -13.32
CA VAL A 864 0.22 27.24 -13.61
C VAL A 864 -0.04 28.52 -14.43
N THR A 865 0.56 29.66 -14.06
CA THR A 865 0.42 30.94 -14.77
C THR A 865 0.78 30.82 -16.24
N ILE A 866 1.89 30.16 -16.61
CA ILE A 866 2.26 30.00 -18.02
C ILE A 866 1.24 29.16 -18.81
N GLY A 867 0.59 28.19 -18.17
CA GLY A 867 -0.51 27.41 -18.76
C GLY A 867 -1.77 28.24 -18.98
N THR A 868 -2.17 29.06 -18.01
CA THR A 868 -3.33 29.98 -18.13
C THR A 868 -3.09 31.07 -19.17
N VAL A 869 -1.90 31.69 -19.17
CA VAL A 869 -1.48 32.68 -20.17
C VAL A 869 -1.52 32.10 -21.58
N ALA A 870 -1.04 30.86 -21.78
CA ALA A 870 -1.15 30.15 -23.06
C ALA A 870 -2.62 29.90 -23.47
N GLN A 871 -3.45 29.44 -22.54
CA GLN A 871 -4.86 29.15 -22.77
C GLN A 871 -5.66 30.39 -23.23
N ASN A 872 -5.35 31.56 -22.69
CA ASN A 872 -6.06 32.80 -23.01
C ASN A 872 -5.50 33.51 -24.25
N LEU A 873 -4.19 33.44 -24.50
CA LEU A 873 -3.56 34.05 -25.68
C LEU A 873 -3.69 33.23 -26.97
N ASN A 874 -3.89 31.92 -26.86
CA ASN A 874 -4.01 30.99 -27.98
C ASN A 874 -2.81 31.14 -28.95
N SER A 875 -3.04 31.15 -30.27
CA SER A 875 -1.98 31.24 -31.30
C SER A 875 -1.04 32.45 -31.20
N LYS A 876 -1.38 33.49 -30.42
CA LYS A 876 -0.45 34.60 -30.15
C LYS A 876 0.83 34.17 -29.42
N ILE A 877 0.81 33.02 -28.73
CA ILE A 877 1.98 32.51 -27.99
C ILE A 877 2.95 31.67 -28.86
N ASP A 878 2.60 31.41 -30.13
CA ASP A 878 3.38 30.59 -31.08
C ASP A 878 4.81 31.12 -31.34
N SER A 879 5.08 32.40 -31.09
CA SER A 879 6.39 33.04 -31.22
C SER A 879 7.37 32.64 -30.11
N GLU A 880 6.86 32.29 -28.93
CA GLU A 880 7.65 31.97 -27.73
C GLU A 880 7.62 30.46 -27.37
N MET A 881 6.90 29.67 -28.17
CA MET A 881 6.60 28.24 -27.99
C MET A 881 7.78 27.38 -27.58
N GLU A 882 8.93 27.49 -28.27
CA GLU A 882 10.11 26.66 -27.98
C GLU A 882 10.65 26.86 -26.56
N LYS A 883 10.66 28.11 -26.07
CA LYS A 883 11.19 28.45 -24.73
C LYS A 883 10.27 27.89 -23.64
N ILE A 884 8.97 27.99 -23.86
CA ILE A 884 7.93 27.48 -22.96
C ILE A 884 8.01 25.95 -22.89
N CYS A 885 8.03 25.28 -24.05
CA CYS A 885 8.20 23.83 -24.14
C CYS A 885 9.50 23.35 -23.48
N ALA A 886 10.64 24.04 -23.71
CA ALA A 886 11.91 23.66 -23.11
C ALA A 886 11.90 23.65 -21.57
N VAL A 887 11.25 24.64 -20.94
CA VAL A 887 11.14 24.71 -19.48
C VAL A 887 10.09 23.75 -18.94
N LEU A 888 8.88 23.75 -19.50
CA LEU A 888 7.79 22.89 -19.00
C LEU A 888 8.09 21.40 -19.21
N LEU A 889 8.67 21.00 -20.34
CA LEU A 889 9.02 19.60 -20.59
C LEU A 889 10.22 19.13 -19.74
N SER A 890 11.09 20.05 -19.32
CA SER A 890 12.11 19.75 -18.30
C SER A 890 11.49 19.55 -16.91
N LYS A 891 10.40 20.24 -16.58
CA LYS A 891 9.67 20.11 -15.30
C LYS A 891 8.73 18.89 -15.29
N SER A 892 8.06 18.56 -16.40
CA SER A 892 7.28 17.32 -16.56
C SER A 892 8.15 16.05 -16.71
N GLY A 893 9.47 16.20 -16.75
CA GLY A 893 10.45 15.12 -16.59
C GLY A 893 11.14 15.06 -15.23
N ASP A 894 10.75 15.91 -14.26
CA ASP A 894 11.34 15.94 -12.92
C ASP A 894 10.83 14.75 -12.07
N VAL A 895 11.75 13.85 -11.76
CA VAL A 895 11.47 12.66 -10.93
C VAL A 895 11.57 12.94 -9.42
N SER A 896 12.04 14.12 -9.01
CA SER A 896 12.18 14.49 -7.60
C SER A 896 10.90 15.04 -6.97
N ASN A 897 10.07 15.74 -7.75
CA ASN A 897 8.91 16.47 -7.25
C ASN A 897 7.66 16.14 -8.06
N ALA A 898 6.80 15.24 -7.55
CA ALA A 898 5.58 14.82 -8.24
C ALA A 898 4.66 16.00 -8.58
N PHE A 899 4.35 16.86 -7.61
CA PHE A 899 3.44 17.99 -7.77
C PHE A 899 3.87 18.94 -8.89
N ILE A 900 5.17 19.28 -8.95
CA ILE A 900 5.78 20.11 -10.00
C ILE A 900 5.62 19.47 -11.38
N ARG A 901 5.86 18.16 -11.46
CA ARG A 901 5.81 17.39 -12.71
C ARG A 901 4.38 17.26 -13.22
N ASP A 902 3.43 17.10 -12.31
CA ASP A 902 2.01 16.94 -12.61
C ASP A 902 1.40 18.30 -13.04
N ASP A 903 1.69 19.40 -12.33
CA ASP A 903 1.31 20.77 -12.75
C ASP A 903 1.90 21.13 -14.13
N ALA A 904 3.17 20.78 -14.37
CA ALA A 904 3.83 21.04 -15.66
C ALA A 904 3.20 20.23 -16.80
N THR A 905 2.65 19.05 -16.51
CA THR A 905 1.93 18.22 -17.47
C THR A 905 0.54 18.78 -17.79
N ASP A 906 -0.15 19.38 -16.81
CA ASP A 906 -1.41 20.08 -17.04
C ASP A 906 -1.22 21.39 -17.84
N SER A 907 -0.20 22.18 -17.51
CA SER A 907 0.12 23.39 -18.28
C SER A 907 0.63 23.10 -19.70
N LEU A 908 1.32 21.97 -19.92
CA LEU A 908 1.59 21.48 -21.29
C LEU A 908 0.30 21.08 -22.02
N ASN A 909 -0.66 20.44 -21.35
CA ASN A 909 -1.97 20.13 -21.92
C ASN A 909 -2.74 21.41 -22.32
N LYS A 910 -2.72 22.46 -21.50
CA LYS A 910 -3.31 23.77 -21.82
C LYS A 910 -2.64 24.42 -23.03
N LEU A 911 -1.30 24.48 -23.03
CA LEU A 911 -0.50 24.99 -24.15
C LEU A 911 -0.80 24.26 -25.47
N VAL A 912 -0.82 22.92 -25.44
CA VAL A 912 -1.08 22.07 -26.61
C VAL A 912 -2.49 22.23 -27.17
N LYS A 913 -3.49 22.53 -26.33
CA LYS A 913 -4.89 22.71 -26.76
C LYS A 913 -5.20 24.12 -27.29
N ALA A 914 -4.43 25.14 -26.91
CA ALA A 914 -4.67 26.54 -27.27
C ALA A 914 -3.75 27.09 -28.37
N ALA A 915 -2.54 26.55 -28.50
CA ALA A 915 -1.57 26.98 -29.52
C ALA A 915 -1.83 26.35 -30.89
N THR A 916 -1.20 26.87 -31.95
CA THR A 916 -1.30 26.25 -33.28
C THR A 916 -0.63 24.88 -33.25
N ALA A 917 -1.38 23.81 -33.53
CA ALA A 917 -0.93 22.43 -33.30
C ALA A 917 0.42 22.07 -33.96
N GLY A 918 0.75 22.64 -35.12
CA GLY A 918 2.07 22.47 -35.77
C GLY A 918 3.22 23.13 -35.00
N LYS A 919 2.99 24.31 -34.41
CA LYS A 919 3.97 25.03 -33.56
C LYS A 919 4.17 24.31 -32.24
N ALA A 920 3.09 23.85 -31.61
CA ALA A 920 3.16 23.01 -30.41
C ALA A 920 3.96 21.73 -30.69
N LEU A 921 3.67 21.02 -31.78
CA LEU A 921 4.38 19.79 -32.17
C LEU A 921 5.89 20.01 -32.33
N GLN A 922 6.29 21.07 -33.05
CA GLN A 922 7.69 21.40 -33.26
C GLN A 922 8.40 21.80 -31.96
N GLY A 923 7.76 22.61 -31.11
CA GLY A 923 8.30 23.00 -29.80
C GLY A 923 8.50 21.83 -28.84
N ILE A 924 7.53 20.91 -28.76
CA ILE A 924 7.64 19.67 -27.97
C ILE A 924 8.80 18.80 -28.48
N ILE A 925 8.90 18.60 -29.80
CA ILE A 925 9.96 17.79 -30.42
C ILE A 925 11.35 18.35 -30.13
N LEU A 926 11.57 19.67 -30.31
CA LEU A 926 12.85 20.31 -30.01
C LEU A 926 13.21 20.23 -28.53
N ALA A 927 12.25 20.47 -27.63
CA ALA A 927 12.47 20.41 -26.19
C ALA A 927 12.81 18.99 -25.67
N GLY A 928 12.18 17.96 -26.24
CA GLY A 928 12.17 16.63 -25.62
C GLY A 928 12.91 15.53 -26.38
N ALA A 929 12.83 15.48 -27.70
CA ALA A 929 13.12 14.25 -28.44
C ALA A 929 14.56 13.75 -28.29
N LYS A 930 15.52 14.67 -28.11
CA LYS A 930 16.95 14.38 -27.96
C LYS A 930 17.44 14.43 -26.50
N SER A 931 16.53 14.53 -25.52
CA SER A 931 16.90 14.63 -24.10
C SER A 931 17.56 13.36 -23.56
N LYS A 932 18.58 13.52 -22.72
CA LYS A 932 19.25 12.39 -22.04
C LYS A 932 18.34 11.70 -21.01
N ASN A 933 17.45 12.46 -20.36
CA ASN A 933 16.49 11.95 -19.39
C ASN A 933 15.38 11.16 -20.11
N ASN A 934 15.17 9.89 -19.74
CA ASN A 934 14.13 9.05 -20.35
C ASN A 934 12.71 9.48 -19.95
N THR A 935 12.53 10.11 -18.79
CA THR A 935 11.23 10.69 -18.38
C THR A 935 10.84 11.84 -19.31
N ILE A 936 11.78 12.76 -19.62
CA ILE A 936 11.55 13.85 -20.59
C ILE A 936 11.21 13.28 -21.98
N ARG A 937 11.94 12.25 -22.45
CA ARG A 937 11.61 11.61 -23.75
C ARG A 937 10.25 10.89 -23.73
N SER A 938 9.81 10.38 -22.59
CA SER A 938 8.51 9.72 -22.45
C SER A 938 7.37 10.73 -22.49
N SER A 939 7.45 11.81 -21.71
CA SER A 939 6.50 12.94 -21.79
C SER A 939 6.48 13.54 -23.20
N CYS A 940 7.65 13.70 -23.84
CA CYS A 940 7.75 14.14 -25.23
C CYS A 940 7.00 13.22 -26.21
N ALA A 941 7.18 11.90 -26.08
CA ALA A 941 6.56 10.93 -26.98
C ALA A 941 5.03 10.87 -26.78
N ASN A 942 4.54 11.00 -25.55
CA ASN A 942 3.11 11.11 -25.25
C ASN A 942 2.52 12.38 -25.89
N PHE A 943 3.07 13.57 -25.62
CA PHE A 943 2.55 14.81 -26.22
C PHE A 943 2.65 14.81 -27.76
N VAL A 944 3.67 14.19 -28.35
CA VAL A 944 3.74 13.99 -29.81
C VAL A 944 2.62 13.06 -30.31
N TYR A 945 2.30 11.97 -29.59
CA TYR A 945 1.15 11.13 -29.91
C TYR A 945 -0.19 11.88 -29.79
N ASP A 946 -0.39 12.61 -28.70
CA ASP A 946 -1.63 13.37 -28.43
C ASP A 946 -1.87 14.44 -29.51
N ILE A 947 -0.83 15.18 -29.93
CA ILE A 947 -0.95 16.18 -30.99
C ILE A 947 -1.24 15.53 -32.35
N ILE A 948 -0.68 14.35 -32.63
CA ILE A 948 -0.96 13.61 -33.87
C ILE A 948 -2.39 13.07 -33.89
N THR A 949 -2.93 12.61 -32.75
CA THR A 949 -4.34 12.19 -32.66
C THR A 949 -5.31 13.37 -32.73
N ILE A 950 -4.95 14.54 -32.17
CA ILE A 950 -5.74 15.78 -32.27
C ILE A 950 -5.77 16.34 -33.70
N GLN A 951 -4.64 16.32 -34.43
CA GLN A 951 -4.61 16.74 -35.85
C GLN A 951 -5.26 15.72 -36.80
N GLY A 952 -5.27 14.44 -36.41
CA GLY A 952 -5.73 13.33 -37.25
C GLY A 952 -4.69 12.88 -38.28
N SER A 953 -4.78 11.61 -38.70
CA SER A 953 -3.80 10.98 -39.60
C SER A 953 -3.65 11.71 -40.93
N SER A 954 -4.77 12.11 -41.54
CA SER A 954 -4.79 12.68 -42.88
C SER A 954 -4.16 14.08 -42.93
N ALA A 955 -4.19 14.86 -41.84
CA ALA A 955 -3.55 16.17 -41.78
C ALA A 955 -2.01 16.02 -41.80
N ILE A 956 -1.48 15.12 -40.97
CA ILE A 956 -0.04 14.81 -40.92
C ILE A 956 0.44 14.16 -42.23
N LEU A 957 -0.32 13.21 -42.79
CA LEU A 957 0.10 12.46 -43.98
C LEU A 957 0.04 13.28 -45.28
N ASN A 958 -0.92 14.19 -45.45
CA ASN A 958 -1.00 15.02 -46.65
C ASN A 958 0.05 16.15 -46.65
N ASN A 959 0.43 16.67 -45.49
CA ASN A 959 1.40 17.76 -45.37
C ASN A 959 2.85 17.21 -45.33
N GLN A 960 3.55 17.29 -46.46
CA GLN A 960 4.91 16.76 -46.61
C GLN A 960 5.94 17.39 -45.64
N ASN A 961 5.78 18.66 -45.26
CA ASN A 961 6.64 19.31 -44.26
C ASN A 961 6.31 18.88 -42.82
N ALA A 962 5.07 18.52 -42.53
CA ALA A 962 4.73 17.92 -41.23
C ALA A 962 5.27 16.49 -41.15
N LEU A 963 5.02 15.66 -42.18
CA LEU A 963 5.43 14.26 -42.20
C LEU A 963 6.95 14.09 -42.08
N SER A 964 7.73 14.85 -42.87
CA SER A 964 9.20 14.77 -42.87
C SER A 964 9.86 15.22 -41.56
N ASN A 965 9.23 16.10 -40.78
CA ASN A 965 9.70 16.47 -39.44
C ASN A 965 9.31 15.44 -38.36
N VAL A 966 8.15 14.79 -38.50
CA VAL A 966 7.58 13.87 -37.50
C VAL A 966 8.12 12.44 -37.66
N LEU A 967 8.21 11.93 -38.88
CA LEU A 967 8.50 10.52 -39.15
C LEU A 967 9.87 10.05 -38.60
N PRO A 968 10.98 10.83 -38.70
CA PRO A 968 12.25 10.46 -38.10
C PRO A 968 12.17 10.36 -36.57
N VAL A 969 11.36 11.21 -35.94
CA VAL A 969 11.18 11.27 -34.48
C VAL A 969 10.36 10.08 -33.98
N LEU A 970 9.31 9.68 -34.70
CA LEU A 970 8.55 8.46 -34.39
C LEU A 970 9.39 7.19 -34.58
N LEU A 971 10.24 7.14 -35.61
CA LEU A 971 11.21 6.08 -35.81
C LEU A 971 12.29 6.06 -34.71
N GLN A 972 12.68 7.21 -34.17
CA GLN A 972 13.56 7.30 -33.00
C GLN A 972 12.87 6.76 -31.74
N PHE A 973 11.65 7.23 -31.43
CA PHE A 973 10.91 6.84 -30.22
C PHE A 973 10.56 5.36 -30.20
N SER A 974 9.98 4.82 -31.29
CA SER A 974 9.62 3.40 -31.41
C SER A 974 10.81 2.43 -31.22
N ARG A 975 12.05 2.93 -31.34
CA ARG A 975 13.33 2.22 -31.19
C ARG A 975 14.11 2.58 -29.92
N ASP A 976 13.60 3.44 -29.03
CA ASP A 976 14.28 3.88 -27.80
C ASP A 976 14.60 2.72 -26.83
N GLN A 977 15.52 2.93 -25.90
CA GLN A 977 15.83 2.01 -24.79
C GLN A 977 14.64 1.83 -23.82
N SER A 978 13.87 2.89 -23.52
CA SER A 978 12.79 2.85 -22.52
C SER A 978 11.47 2.35 -23.12
N PRO A 979 10.79 1.35 -22.53
CA PRO A 979 9.44 0.95 -22.93
C PRO A 979 8.47 2.14 -23.03
N GLN A 980 8.54 3.06 -22.07
CA GLN A 980 7.69 4.24 -21.93
C GLN A 980 7.92 5.32 -23.00
N VAL A 981 8.94 5.17 -23.85
CA VAL A 981 9.17 5.99 -25.04
C VAL A 981 8.78 5.21 -26.30
N ARG A 982 9.09 3.90 -26.33
CA ARG A 982 8.74 3.01 -27.45
C ARG A 982 7.23 2.85 -27.66
N ASN A 983 6.45 2.76 -26.59
CA ASN A 983 5.02 2.49 -26.68
C ASN A 983 4.26 3.63 -27.37
N PRO A 984 4.30 4.89 -26.89
CA PRO A 984 3.70 6.02 -27.60
C PRO A 984 4.26 6.20 -29.01
N GLY A 985 5.57 6.08 -29.22
CA GLY A 985 6.18 6.16 -30.56
C GLY A 985 5.69 5.09 -31.54
N LYS A 986 5.23 3.93 -31.07
CA LYS A 986 4.56 2.90 -31.87
C LYS A 986 3.06 3.18 -32.03
N GLN A 987 2.38 3.66 -30.99
CA GLN A 987 0.99 4.08 -31.05
C GLN A 987 0.80 5.17 -32.13
N SER A 988 1.70 6.15 -32.23
CA SER A 988 1.69 7.15 -33.31
C SER A 988 1.80 6.53 -34.70
N LEU A 989 2.75 5.60 -34.92
CA LEU A 989 2.93 4.94 -36.22
C LEU A 989 1.73 4.05 -36.59
N CYS A 990 1.17 3.31 -35.63
CA CYS A 990 -0.03 2.52 -35.82
C CYS A 990 -1.30 3.36 -36.01
N PHE A 991 -1.35 4.57 -35.45
CA PHE A 991 -2.44 5.52 -35.71
C PHE A 991 -2.36 6.07 -37.14
N LEU A 992 -1.17 6.51 -37.59
CA LEU A 992 -0.94 6.94 -38.97
C LEU A 992 -1.24 5.81 -39.97
N SER A 993 -0.90 4.56 -39.66
CA SER A 993 -1.15 3.41 -40.55
C SER A 993 -2.62 2.98 -40.65
N LYS A 994 -3.54 3.58 -39.88
CA LYS A 994 -4.99 3.36 -40.02
C LYS A 994 -5.63 4.24 -41.11
N ASP A 995 -4.89 5.20 -41.67
CA ASP A 995 -5.40 6.05 -42.75
C ASP A 995 -5.58 5.23 -44.06
N PRO A 996 -6.76 5.27 -44.72
CA PRO A 996 -6.99 4.56 -45.98
C PRO A 996 -6.00 4.94 -47.11
N ASN A 997 -5.37 6.12 -47.02
CA ASN A 997 -4.39 6.60 -47.99
C ASN A 997 -2.94 6.41 -47.55
N PHE A 998 -2.66 5.78 -46.39
CA PHE A 998 -1.32 5.67 -45.81
C PHE A 998 -0.25 5.22 -46.81
N ASP A 999 -0.47 4.08 -47.47
CA ASP A 999 0.47 3.49 -48.43
C ASP A 999 0.66 4.31 -49.73
N ARG A 1000 -0.24 5.26 -50.01
CA ARG A 1000 -0.19 6.21 -51.13
C ARG A 1000 0.53 7.51 -50.74
N LEU A 1001 0.19 8.06 -49.57
CA LEU A 1001 0.76 9.31 -49.07
C LEU A 1001 2.20 9.12 -48.58
N MET A 1002 2.52 8.00 -47.93
CA MET A 1002 3.90 7.67 -47.53
C MET A 1002 4.84 7.62 -48.74
N ARG A 1003 4.47 6.96 -49.84
CA ARG A 1003 5.27 6.91 -51.08
C ARG A 1003 5.36 8.24 -51.83
N LYS A 1004 4.45 9.19 -51.57
CA LYS A 1004 4.52 10.55 -52.13
C LYS A 1004 5.41 11.47 -51.29
N ASN A 1005 5.36 11.33 -49.97
CA ASN A 1005 5.80 12.38 -49.04
C ASN A 1005 6.97 11.98 -48.12
N ALA A 1006 7.39 10.70 -48.06
CA ALA A 1006 8.47 10.20 -47.21
C ALA A 1006 9.54 9.41 -48.00
N LEU A 1007 10.73 9.21 -47.41
CA LEU A 1007 11.83 8.50 -48.08
C LEU A 1007 11.62 6.98 -48.04
N GLU A 1008 12.02 6.27 -49.11
CA GLU A 1008 11.85 4.81 -49.22
C GLU A 1008 12.50 4.03 -48.05
N SER A 1009 13.62 4.52 -47.53
CA SER A 1009 14.28 4.00 -46.33
C SER A 1009 13.43 4.13 -45.06
N GLU A 1010 12.66 5.21 -44.94
CA GLU A 1010 11.74 5.45 -43.83
C GLU A 1010 10.46 4.61 -43.98
N ILE A 1011 9.92 4.49 -45.20
CA ILE A 1011 8.77 3.64 -45.50
C ILE A 1011 9.07 2.19 -45.09
N LYS A 1012 10.24 1.67 -45.48
CA LYS A 1012 10.72 0.34 -45.05
C LYS A 1012 10.89 0.25 -43.53
N ALA A 1013 11.51 1.27 -42.91
CA ALA A 1013 11.73 1.32 -41.47
C ALA A 1013 10.43 1.36 -40.64
N VAL A 1014 9.37 1.99 -41.15
CA VAL A 1014 8.04 2.03 -40.54
C VAL A 1014 7.33 0.68 -40.71
N LYS A 1015 7.36 0.07 -41.91
CA LYS A 1015 6.75 -1.26 -42.12
C LYS A 1015 7.39 -2.34 -41.25
N ASP A 1016 8.71 -2.30 -41.04
CA ASP A 1016 9.39 -3.17 -40.06
C ASP A 1016 8.89 -2.97 -38.62
N VAL A 1017 8.58 -1.75 -38.21
CA VAL A 1017 8.05 -1.45 -36.87
C VAL A 1017 6.60 -1.94 -36.73
N LEU A 1018 5.75 -1.66 -37.73
CA LEU A 1018 4.34 -2.09 -37.75
C LEU A 1018 4.23 -3.63 -37.71
N ALA A 1019 4.98 -4.35 -38.56
CA ALA A 1019 5.01 -5.81 -38.56
C ALA A 1019 5.52 -6.41 -37.23
N ASN A 1020 6.40 -5.71 -36.50
CA ASN A 1020 6.83 -6.11 -35.15
C ASN A 1020 5.80 -5.82 -34.05
N VAL A 1021 4.89 -4.86 -34.25
CA VAL A 1021 3.73 -4.64 -33.35
C VAL A 1021 2.66 -5.69 -33.61
N GLU A 1022 2.34 -5.95 -34.88
CA GLU A 1022 1.35 -6.93 -35.29
C GLU A 1022 1.72 -8.36 -34.84
N LYS A 1023 2.98 -8.78 -35.04
CA LYS A 1023 3.53 -10.04 -34.48
C LYS A 1023 3.51 -10.15 -32.95
N ARG A 1024 3.23 -9.05 -32.22
CA ARG A 1024 3.12 -9.01 -30.76
C ARG A 1024 1.67 -8.92 -30.26
N GLY A 1025 0.68 -9.09 -31.14
CA GLY A 1025 -0.73 -8.99 -30.78
C GLY A 1025 -1.32 -7.59 -30.91
N GLY A 1026 -0.67 -6.70 -31.68
CA GLY A 1026 -1.18 -5.36 -31.96
C GLY A 1026 -0.88 -4.33 -30.89
N VAL A 1027 -1.54 -3.16 -31.00
CA VAL A 1027 -1.30 -1.98 -30.16
C VAL A 1027 -1.66 -2.26 -28.70
N ASP A 1028 -2.80 -2.92 -28.48
CA ASP A 1028 -3.39 -3.13 -27.16
C ASP A 1028 -2.50 -4.01 -26.24
N SER A 1029 -1.68 -4.89 -26.85
CA SER A 1029 -0.66 -5.68 -26.13
C SER A 1029 0.56 -4.87 -25.65
N LEU A 1030 0.76 -3.64 -26.14
CA LEU A 1030 1.83 -2.76 -25.64
C LEU A 1030 1.48 -2.11 -24.29
N GLU A 1031 0.19 -1.90 -23.99
CA GLU A 1031 -0.22 -1.32 -22.71
C GLU A 1031 -0.06 -2.34 -21.57
N SER A 1032 -0.50 -3.58 -21.79
CA SER A 1032 -0.29 -4.72 -20.87
C SER A 1032 1.18 -5.00 -20.54
N THR A 1033 2.12 -4.61 -21.40
CA THR A 1033 3.56 -4.84 -21.20
C THR A 1033 4.31 -3.65 -20.57
N ALA A 1034 3.64 -2.55 -20.25
CA ALA A 1034 4.27 -1.35 -19.68
C ALA A 1034 4.83 -1.55 -18.25
N ASN A 1035 4.25 -2.46 -17.46
CA ASN A 1035 4.60 -2.67 -16.05
C ASN A 1035 5.43 -3.94 -15.76
N LEU A 1036 5.33 -4.99 -16.61
CA LEU A 1036 5.98 -6.29 -16.37
C LEU A 1036 6.46 -6.98 -17.67
N SER A 1037 7.62 -6.58 -18.22
CA SER A 1037 8.50 -7.44 -19.06
C SER A 1037 9.75 -6.68 -19.56
N GLY A 1038 10.68 -6.41 -18.64
CA GLY A 1038 11.89 -5.63 -18.91
C GLY A 1038 13.14 -6.41 -19.36
N SER A 1039 13.11 -7.75 -19.46
CA SER A 1039 14.29 -8.56 -19.80
C SER A 1039 13.94 -9.96 -20.33
N LEU A 1040 14.91 -10.53 -21.06
CA LEU A 1040 15.09 -11.97 -21.36
C LEU A 1040 14.03 -12.71 -22.19
N SER A 1041 14.00 -12.44 -23.50
CA SER A 1041 13.59 -13.43 -24.52
C SER A 1041 14.34 -13.28 -25.85
N ARG A 1042 15.68 -13.27 -25.79
CA ARG A 1042 16.58 -13.47 -26.94
C ARG A 1042 17.78 -14.34 -26.57
N ILE A 1043 17.57 -15.66 -26.46
CA ILE A 1043 18.60 -16.71 -26.53
C ILE A 1043 17.89 -18.07 -26.70
N GLY A 1044 18.49 -18.98 -27.48
CA GLY A 1044 18.36 -20.44 -27.34
C GLY A 1044 16.97 -21.07 -27.40
N SER A 1045 16.60 -21.62 -28.56
CA SER A 1045 15.56 -22.65 -28.60
C SER A 1045 16.08 -23.95 -27.99
N THR A 1046 15.61 -24.30 -26.79
CA THR A 1046 15.68 -25.68 -26.26
C THR A 1046 14.39 -26.02 -25.55
N ARG A 1047 13.58 -26.93 -26.12
CA ARG A 1047 12.46 -27.55 -25.40
C ARG A 1047 13.01 -28.33 -24.19
N ARG A 1048 12.74 -27.86 -22.98
CA ARG A 1048 12.74 -28.69 -21.77
C ARG A 1048 11.40 -28.52 -21.07
N VAL A 1049 10.74 -29.64 -20.80
CA VAL A 1049 9.47 -29.67 -20.09
C VAL A 1049 9.73 -29.31 -18.63
N GLN A 1050 9.48 -28.07 -18.24
CA GLN A 1050 9.35 -27.73 -16.83
C GLN A 1050 8.12 -28.47 -16.29
N LYS A 1051 8.34 -29.35 -15.31
CA LYS A 1051 7.22 -29.86 -14.49
C LYS A 1051 6.55 -28.66 -13.84
N LYS A 1052 5.22 -28.56 -13.94
CA LYS A 1052 4.46 -27.57 -13.17
C LYS A 1052 4.73 -27.78 -11.68
N LEU A 1053 4.84 -26.67 -10.94
CA LEU A 1053 4.76 -26.70 -9.49
C LEU A 1053 3.32 -27.05 -9.08
N PRO A 1054 3.09 -27.67 -7.91
CA PRO A 1054 1.75 -27.79 -7.33
C PRO A 1054 1.15 -26.41 -7.08
N ASP A 1055 -0.15 -26.24 -7.32
CA ASP A 1055 -0.80 -24.93 -7.27
C ASP A 1055 -0.77 -24.29 -5.86
N SER A 1056 -0.79 -25.10 -4.79
CA SER A 1056 -0.59 -24.63 -3.41
C SER A 1056 0.80 -24.01 -3.19
N LEU A 1057 1.86 -24.67 -3.64
CA LEU A 1057 3.22 -24.16 -3.54
C LEU A 1057 3.43 -22.93 -4.44
N GLN A 1058 2.70 -22.81 -5.55
CA GLN A 1058 2.70 -21.60 -6.36
C GLN A 1058 2.03 -20.43 -5.61
N LEU A 1059 0.90 -20.67 -4.95
CA LEU A 1059 0.23 -19.69 -4.07
C LEU A 1059 1.13 -19.22 -2.93
N ASP A 1060 1.81 -20.12 -2.22
CA ASP A 1060 2.78 -19.75 -1.16
C ASP A 1060 3.88 -18.81 -1.69
N LEU A 1061 4.46 -19.11 -2.86
CA LEU A 1061 5.49 -18.27 -3.49
C LEU A 1061 4.92 -16.91 -3.93
N ASP A 1062 3.67 -16.86 -4.38
CA ASP A 1062 2.96 -15.63 -4.76
C ASP A 1062 2.60 -14.77 -3.53
N GLU A 1063 2.24 -15.38 -2.38
CA GLU A 1063 2.05 -14.70 -1.10
C GLU A 1063 3.36 -14.08 -0.58
N ILE A 1064 4.43 -14.88 -0.50
CA ILE A 1064 5.75 -14.43 -0.02
C ILE A 1064 6.25 -13.26 -0.88
N ARG A 1065 6.07 -13.34 -2.21
CA ARG A 1065 6.40 -12.22 -3.11
C ARG A 1065 5.57 -10.97 -2.82
N THR A 1066 4.31 -11.13 -2.42
CA THR A 1066 3.40 -10.02 -2.08
C THR A 1066 3.76 -9.37 -0.73
N GLU A 1067 4.14 -10.17 0.27
CA GLU A 1067 4.69 -9.68 1.55
C GLU A 1067 6.02 -8.94 1.36
N LEU A 1068 6.96 -9.53 0.60
CA LEU A 1068 8.22 -8.89 0.24
C LEU A 1068 8.01 -7.55 -0.48
N LEU A 1069 6.95 -7.38 -1.27
CA LEU A 1069 6.64 -6.13 -1.99
C LEU A 1069 5.73 -5.16 -1.20
N ALA A 1070 5.38 -5.47 0.05
CA ALA A 1070 4.44 -4.67 0.85
C ALA A 1070 4.97 -3.27 1.21
N ALA A 1071 4.06 -2.29 1.32
CA ALA A 1071 4.43 -0.91 1.68
C ALA A 1071 4.89 -0.76 3.15
N GLY A 1072 4.25 -1.46 4.09
CA GLY A 1072 4.70 -1.57 5.48
C GLY A 1072 5.99 -2.39 5.59
N TRP A 1073 6.95 -1.93 6.39
CA TRP A 1073 8.28 -2.56 6.52
C TRP A 1073 8.22 -3.84 7.36
N GLU A 1074 7.26 -3.92 8.27
CA GLU A 1074 6.94 -5.06 9.12
C GLU A 1074 6.58 -6.27 8.26
N ARG A 1075 5.64 -6.10 7.30
CA ARG A 1075 5.29 -7.17 6.34
C ARG A 1075 6.44 -7.57 5.43
N ARG A 1076 7.39 -6.66 5.14
CA ARG A 1076 8.61 -7.02 4.39
C ARG A 1076 9.57 -7.87 5.22
N LEU A 1077 9.60 -7.72 6.55
CA LEU A 1077 10.33 -8.62 7.44
C LEU A 1077 9.65 -10.00 7.53
N THR A 1078 8.32 -10.06 7.65
CA THR A 1078 7.58 -11.34 7.60
C THR A 1078 7.83 -12.09 6.28
N GLY A 1079 7.79 -11.35 5.15
CA GLY A 1079 8.11 -11.92 3.84
C GLY A 1079 9.55 -12.41 3.70
N LEU A 1080 10.52 -11.79 4.40
CA LEU A 1080 11.90 -12.29 4.46
C LEU A 1080 12.01 -13.58 5.28
N GLN A 1081 11.30 -13.67 6.42
CA GLN A 1081 11.25 -14.89 7.24
C GLN A 1081 10.61 -16.06 6.48
N ARG A 1082 9.44 -15.87 5.85
CA ARG A 1082 8.80 -16.91 5.02
C ARG A 1082 9.66 -17.26 3.79
N PHE A 1083 10.37 -16.30 3.19
CA PHE A 1083 11.32 -16.56 2.10
C PHE A 1083 12.50 -17.43 2.56
N GLU A 1084 13.04 -17.18 3.76
CA GLU A 1084 14.13 -17.99 4.34
C GLU A 1084 13.70 -19.44 4.58
N GLU A 1085 12.54 -19.62 5.21
CA GLU A 1085 11.95 -20.94 5.46
C GLU A 1085 11.65 -21.70 4.15
N MET A 1086 11.11 -21.01 3.15
CA MET A 1086 10.83 -21.58 1.83
C MET A 1086 12.12 -21.91 1.06
N CYS A 1087 13.22 -21.17 1.27
CA CYS A 1087 14.54 -21.52 0.77
C CYS A 1087 15.15 -22.75 1.46
N GLY A 1088 14.76 -23.04 2.70
CA GLY A 1088 15.09 -24.30 3.38
C GLY A 1088 14.39 -25.49 2.74
N HIS A 1089 13.06 -25.42 2.64
CA HIS A 1089 12.21 -26.56 2.27
C HIS A 1089 12.04 -26.75 0.74
N ALA A 1090 11.97 -25.67 -0.04
CA ALA A 1090 11.58 -25.69 -1.45
C ALA A 1090 12.53 -24.89 -2.37
N SER A 1091 13.84 -24.86 -2.06
CA SER A 1091 14.88 -24.10 -2.78
C SER A 1091 14.80 -24.14 -4.32
N LYS A 1092 14.45 -25.27 -4.94
CA LYS A 1092 14.28 -25.38 -6.40
C LYS A 1092 13.04 -24.67 -6.96
N ALA A 1093 11.97 -24.58 -6.18
CA ALA A 1093 10.78 -23.80 -6.55
C ALA A 1093 11.06 -22.30 -6.41
N VAL A 1094 11.72 -21.89 -5.32
CA VAL A 1094 12.19 -20.50 -5.13
C VAL A 1094 13.16 -20.08 -6.25
N ALA A 1095 14.10 -20.96 -6.63
CA ALA A 1095 15.02 -20.72 -7.74
C ALA A 1095 14.35 -20.65 -9.13
N SER A 1096 13.11 -21.14 -9.27
CA SER A 1096 12.39 -21.12 -10.55
C SER A 1096 11.49 -19.89 -10.72
N ASP A 1097 10.88 -19.32 -9.67
CA ASP A 1097 10.22 -18.00 -9.81
C ASP A 1097 11.24 -16.85 -9.75
N THR A 1098 11.64 -16.39 -10.93
CA THR A 1098 12.50 -15.20 -11.09
C THR A 1098 11.91 -13.97 -10.40
N ARG A 1099 10.58 -13.80 -10.37
CA ARG A 1099 9.92 -12.61 -9.81
C ARG A 1099 10.01 -12.58 -8.29
N LEU A 1100 9.97 -13.75 -7.64
CA LEU A 1100 10.20 -13.88 -6.20
C LEU A 1100 11.66 -13.53 -5.85
N ILE A 1101 12.62 -14.02 -6.63
CA ILE A 1101 14.04 -13.69 -6.43
C ILE A 1101 14.30 -12.19 -6.68
N GLU A 1102 13.69 -11.57 -7.70
CA GLU A 1102 13.81 -10.12 -7.94
C GLU A 1102 13.17 -9.30 -6.80
N ALA A 1103 12.03 -9.74 -6.25
CA ALA A 1103 11.44 -9.13 -5.06
C ALA A 1103 12.39 -9.21 -3.85
N PHE A 1104 12.99 -10.38 -3.59
CA PHE A 1104 14.00 -10.54 -2.53
C PHE A 1104 15.24 -9.65 -2.75
N ILE A 1105 15.80 -9.62 -3.97
CA ILE A 1105 16.95 -8.76 -4.30
C ILE A 1105 16.60 -7.28 -4.09
N SER A 1106 15.35 -6.87 -4.32
CA SER A 1106 14.91 -5.50 -4.02
C SER A 1106 14.85 -5.17 -2.52
N ARG A 1107 14.86 -6.17 -1.62
CA ARG A 1107 14.99 -5.99 -0.15
C ARG A 1107 16.42 -5.86 0.31
N LEU A 1108 17.38 -6.47 -0.38
CA LEU A 1108 18.80 -6.17 -0.16
C LEU A 1108 19.09 -4.67 -0.29
N GLY A 1109 18.39 -3.98 -1.21
CA GLY A 1109 18.44 -2.53 -1.39
C GLY A 1109 17.25 -1.75 -0.79
N ASP A 1110 16.64 -2.21 0.30
CA ASP A 1110 15.45 -1.56 0.89
C ASP A 1110 15.74 -0.12 1.38
N THR A 1111 14.70 0.72 1.42
CA THR A 1111 14.77 2.08 1.98
C THR A 1111 14.76 2.09 3.51
N ASN A 1112 14.24 1.04 4.16
CA ASN A 1112 14.34 0.83 5.60
C ASN A 1112 15.59 0.02 5.95
N GLY A 1113 16.48 0.61 6.75
CA GLY A 1113 17.76 0.00 7.13
C GLY A 1113 17.64 -1.33 7.89
N LYS A 1114 16.57 -1.57 8.66
CA LYS A 1114 16.31 -2.85 9.35
C LYS A 1114 15.98 -3.95 8.34
N VAL A 1115 15.15 -3.64 7.35
CA VAL A 1115 14.79 -4.58 6.26
C VAL A 1115 16.02 -4.91 5.41
N ALA A 1116 16.89 -3.93 5.14
CA ALA A 1116 18.14 -4.15 4.42
C ALA A 1116 19.16 -5.01 5.20
N SER A 1117 19.32 -4.81 6.52
CA SER A 1117 20.15 -5.70 7.37
C SER A 1117 19.60 -7.13 7.35
N CYS A 1118 18.32 -7.31 7.68
CA CYS A 1118 17.65 -8.62 7.70
C CYS A 1118 17.73 -9.34 6.34
N ALA A 1119 17.54 -8.64 5.23
CA ALA A 1119 17.68 -9.25 3.90
C ALA A 1119 19.12 -9.73 3.61
N MET A 1120 20.14 -9.04 4.12
CA MET A 1120 21.54 -9.49 4.01
C MET A 1120 21.85 -10.69 4.92
N GLU A 1121 21.22 -10.77 6.09
CA GLU A 1121 21.33 -11.92 7.00
C GLU A 1121 20.64 -13.15 6.42
N THR A 1122 19.39 -13.02 5.94
CA THR A 1122 18.68 -14.05 5.19
C THR A 1122 19.44 -14.49 3.93
N TYR A 1123 20.12 -13.57 3.23
CA TYR A 1123 20.99 -13.95 2.09
C TYR A 1123 22.17 -14.83 2.51
N ILE A 1124 22.75 -14.61 3.69
CA ILE A 1124 23.82 -15.46 4.25
C ILE A 1124 23.26 -16.82 4.67
N SER A 1125 22.12 -16.84 5.37
CA SER A 1125 21.45 -18.06 5.83
C SER A 1125 21.03 -18.99 4.68
N THR A 1126 20.28 -18.45 3.71
CA THR A 1126 19.80 -19.20 2.53
C THR A 1126 20.91 -19.64 1.57
N MET A 1127 22.13 -19.11 1.72
CA MET A 1127 23.27 -19.49 0.87
C MET A 1127 23.57 -20.99 0.94
N GLY A 1128 23.35 -21.64 2.08
CA GLY A 1128 23.60 -23.08 2.26
C GLY A 1128 22.78 -23.96 1.30
N SER A 1129 21.51 -23.64 1.06
CA SER A 1129 20.65 -24.38 0.14
C SER A 1129 20.71 -23.85 -1.30
N MET A 1130 20.88 -22.54 -1.49
CA MET A 1130 20.77 -21.88 -2.80
C MET A 1130 22.06 -21.80 -3.61
N ALA A 1131 23.26 -21.86 -3.00
CA ALA A 1131 24.53 -21.59 -3.68
C ALA A 1131 24.76 -22.38 -4.98
N LYS A 1132 24.45 -23.69 -4.97
CA LYS A 1132 24.59 -24.56 -6.16
C LYS A 1132 23.62 -24.14 -7.28
N LEU A 1133 22.42 -23.67 -6.92
CA LEU A 1133 21.37 -23.31 -7.88
C LEU A 1133 21.72 -22.06 -8.68
N TYR A 1134 22.46 -21.10 -8.12
CA TYR A 1134 23.05 -19.98 -8.89
C TYR A 1134 23.98 -20.46 -10.03
N SER A 1135 24.51 -21.68 -9.92
CA SER A 1135 25.43 -22.28 -10.90
C SER A 1135 24.72 -23.21 -11.90
N THR A 1136 23.47 -23.64 -11.62
CA THR A 1136 22.69 -24.54 -12.50
C THR A 1136 21.48 -23.88 -13.15
N GLU A 1137 20.72 -23.07 -12.42
CA GLU A 1137 19.42 -22.55 -12.86
C GLU A 1137 19.57 -21.28 -13.70
N SER A 1138 18.89 -21.25 -14.86
CA SER A 1138 18.88 -20.08 -15.78
C SER A 1138 18.39 -18.81 -15.10
N ASN A 1139 17.44 -18.96 -14.18
CA ASN A 1139 16.68 -17.86 -13.58
C ASN A 1139 17.51 -17.15 -12.51
N LEU A 1140 18.31 -17.90 -11.74
CA LEU A 1140 19.30 -17.33 -10.83
C LEU A 1140 20.50 -16.72 -11.57
N LYS A 1141 20.91 -17.29 -12.73
CA LYS A 1141 21.95 -16.69 -13.58
C LYS A 1141 21.51 -15.37 -14.22
N ALA A 1142 20.22 -15.21 -14.54
CA ALA A 1142 19.66 -13.97 -15.05
C ALA A 1142 19.84 -12.78 -14.08
N VAL A 1143 19.55 -13.02 -12.79
CA VAL A 1143 19.56 -11.98 -11.74
C VAL A 1143 20.93 -11.77 -11.08
N MET A 1144 21.96 -12.58 -11.39
CA MET A 1144 23.31 -12.45 -10.83
C MET A 1144 23.88 -11.03 -10.92
N ASN A 1145 23.62 -10.32 -12.03
CA ASN A 1145 23.98 -8.92 -12.15
C ASN A 1145 23.29 -8.03 -11.10
N GLN A 1146 21.98 -8.19 -10.90
CA GLN A 1146 21.21 -7.38 -9.94
C GLN A 1146 21.73 -7.61 -8.52
N LEU A 1147 21.89 -8.88 -8.13
CA LEU A 1147 22.41 -9.29 -6.83
C LEU A 1147 23.80 -8.69 -6.54
N ALA A 1148 24.73 -8.75 -7.49
CA ALA A 1148 26.07 -8.17 -7.32
C ALA A 1148 26.03 -6.63 -7.14
N HIS A 1149 25.13 -5.92 -7.82
CA HIS A 1149 24.98 -4.46 -7.63
C HIS A 1149 24.29 -4.11 -6.30
N ALA A 1150 23.29 -4.89 -5.88
CA ALA A 1150 22.59 -4.68 -4.61
C ALA A 1150 23.55 -4.81 -3.41
N LEU A 1151 24.34 -5.89 -3.36
CA LEU A 1151 25.32 -6.10 -2.30
C LEU A 1151 26.45 -5.06 -2.32
N THR A 1152 26.94 -4.66 -3.51
CA THR A 1152 28.05 -3.70 -3.59
C THR A 1152 27.66 -2.24 -3.32
N ALA A 1153 26.37 -1.87 -3.43
CA ALA A 1153 25.88 -0.54 -3.11
C ALA A 1153 26.18 -0.13 -1.64
N HIS A 1154 26.00 -1.07 -0.71
CA HIS A 1154 26.21 -0.88 0.74
C HIS A 1154 27.64 -0.59 1.16
N LEU A 1155 28.65 -0.91 0.34
CA LEU A 1155 30.05 -0.60 0.61
C LEU A 1155 30.32 0.92 0.70
N SER A 1156 29.39 1.75 0.21
CA SER A 1156 29.39 3.22 0.37
C SER A 1156 28.40 3.76 1.41
N SER A 1157 27.74 2.91 2.21
CA SER A 1157 26.84 3.32 3.29
C SER A 1157 27.58 4.13 4.38
N LYS A 1158 26.83 4.90 5.18
CA LYS A 1158 27.36 5.48 6.42
C LYS A 1158 27.43 4.43 7.55
N SER A 1159 26.43 3.55 7.66
CA SER A 1159 26.37 2.49 8.67
C SER A 1159 27.52 1.48 8.51
N GLU A 1160 28.32 1.29 9.55
CA GLU A 1160 29.40 0.27 9.55
C GLU A 1160 28.86 -1.15 9.63
N GLU A 1161 27.69 -1.36 10.25
CA GLU A 1161 26.94 -2.61 10.25
C GLU A 1161 26.58 -3.02 8.80
N HIS A 1162 25.98 -2.11 8.02
CA HIS A 1162 25.66 -2.38 6.60
C HIS A 1162 26.91 -2.63 5.76
N LYS A 1163 28.00 -1.86 5.98
CA LYS A 1163 29.29 -2.13 5.33
C LYS A 1163 29.87 -3.48 5.73
N HIS A 1164 29.72 -3.91 6.98
CA HIS A 1164 30.20 -5.20 7.47
C HIS A 1164 29.39 -6.36 6.86
N LEU A 1165 28.06 -6.34 7.00
CA LEU A 1165 27.16 -7.31 6.39
C LEU A 1165 27.42 -7.45 4.88
N ALA A 1166 27.49 -6.35 4.14
CA ALA A 1166 27.75 -6.37 2.70
C ALA A 1166 29.11 -6.97 2.33
N ARG A 1167 30.18 -6.68 3.10
CA ARG A 1167 31.50 -7.33 2.91
C ARG A 1167 31.41 -8.83 3.14
N THR A 1168 30.71 -9.26 4.20
CA THR A 1168 30.49 -10.68 4.54
C THR A 1168 29.66 -11.40 3.48
N CYS A 1169 28.56 -10.81 3.01
CA CYS A 1169 27.75 -11.32 1.90
C CYS A 1169 28.60 -11.57 0.66
N ILE A 1170 29.35 -10.56 0.18
CA ILE A 1170 30.19 -10.66 -1.02
C ILE A 1170 31.27 -11.75 -0.88
N GLN A 1171 31.90 -11.86 0.30
CA GLN A 1171 32.87 -12.92 0.58
C GLN A 1171 32.22 -14.32 0.58
N HIS A 1172 30.99 -14.46 1.09
CA HIS A 1172 30.24 -15.71 0.99
C HIS A 1172 29.83 -16.03 -0.45
N THR A 1173 29.33 -15.05 -1.22
CA THR A 1173 29.00 -15.22 -2.65
C THR A 1173 30.19 -15.81 -3.44
N ILE A 1174 31.41 -15.29 -3.21
CA ILE A 1174 32.63 -15.72 -3.91
C ILE A 1174 33.13 -17.10 -3.43
N ARG A 1175 32.86 -17.48 -2.18
CA ARG A 1175 33.22 -18.81 -1.65
C ARG A 1175 32.21 -19.90 -2.05
N SER A 1176 30.94 -19.55 -2.24
CA SER A 1176 29.84 -20.51 -2.39
C SER A 1176 29.36 -20.70 -3.83
N ILE A 1177 29.41 -19.68 -4.70
CA ILE A 1177 28.96 -19.76 -6.11
C ILE A 1177 30.14 -20.14 -7.02
N GLU A 1178 29.88 -20.88 -8.10
CA GLU A 1178 30.90 -21.24 -9.09
C GLU A 1178 31.64 -19.98 -9.65
N PRO A 1179 32.98 -19.90 -9.54
CA PRO A 1179 33.74 -18.70 -9.93
C PRO A 1179 33.49 -18.20 -11.35
N VAL A 1180 33.30 -19.11 -12.32
CA VAL A 1180 33.07 -18.75 -13.73
C VAL A 1180 31.69 -18.14 -13.94
N SER A 1181 30.64 -18.68 -13.29
CA SER A 1181 29.28 -18.13 -13.35
C SER A 1181 29.18 -16.76 -12.66
N LEU A 1182 29.97 -16.51 -11.61
CA LEU A 1182 29.97 -15.24 -10.87
C LEU A 1182 30.81 -14.12 -11.55
N LEU A 1183 31.87 -14.49 -12.29
CA LEU A 1183 32.83 -13.55 -12.89
C LEU A 1183 32.18 -12.41 -13.72
N PRO A 1184 31.15 -12.64 -14.56
CA PRO A 1184 30.52 -11.56 -15.33
C PRO A 1184 29.83 -10.50 -14.45
N ALA A 1185 29.15 -10.93 -13.39
CA ALA A 1185 28.43 -10.04 -12.49
C ALA A 1185 29.39 -9.18 -11.66
N MET A 1186 30.45 -9.77 -11.13
CA MET A 1186 31.49 -9.01 -10.43
C MET A 1186 32.30 -8.11 -11.37
N THR A 1187 32.54 -8.51 -12.63
CA THR A 1187 33.12 -7.61 -13.66
C THR A 1187 32.23 -6.39 -13.89
N SER A 1188 30.91 -6.60 -13.98
CA SER A 1188 29.91 -5.55 -14.17
C SER A 1188 29.85 -4.57 -12.98
N ALA A 1189 29.83 -5.09 -11.74
CA ALA A 1189 29.90 -4.28 -10.52
C ALA A 1189 31.22 -3.48 -10.44
N THR A 1190 32.35 -4.11 -10.78
CA THR A 1190 33.67 -3.44 -10.81
C THR A 1190 33.77 -2.33 -11.87
N LYS A 1191 33.03 -2.42 -12.99
CA LYS A 1191 32.94 -1.34 -13.97
C LYS A 1191 32.06 -0.16 -13.54
N LYS A 1192 31.17 -0.32 -12.55
CA LYS A 1192 30.28 0.74 -12.05
C LYS A 1192 30.61 1.23 -10.63
N SER A 1193 31.60 0.63 -9.96
CA SER A 1193 31.99 0.96 -8.59
C SER A 1193 32.42 2.42 -8.46
N ASN A 1194 31.88 3.15 -7.48
CA ASN A 1194 32.40 4.47 -7.11
C ASN A 1194 33.72 4.35 -6.32
N VAL A 1195 34.41 5.49 -6.10
CA VAL A 1195 35.74 5.56 -5.45
C VAL A 1195 35.79 4.88 -4.07
N LYS A 1196 34.70 4.90 -3.29
CA LYS A 1196 34.65 4.25 -1.96
C LYS A 1196 34.43 2.73 -2.06
N GLN A 1197 33.66 2.29 -3.05
CA GLN A 1197 33.34 0.88 -3.28
C GLN A 1197 34.51 0.13 -3.93
N ARG A 1198 35.23 0.79 -4.85
CA ARG A 1198 36.19 0.18 -5.78
C ARG A 1198 37.34 -0.60 -5.10
N PRO A 1199 38.00 -0.14 -4.02
CA PRO A 1199 39.13 -0.87 -3.44
C PRO A 1199 38.77 -2.27 -2.93
N PHE A 1200 37.64 -2.40 -2.22
CA PHE A 1200 37.16 -3.70 -1.74
C PHE A 1200 36.73 -4.59 -2.90
N ILE A 1201 35.99 -4.04 -3.87
CA ILE A 1201 35.51 -4.81 -5.02
C ILE A 1201 36.68 -5.33 -5.88
N LEU A 1202 37.71 -4.51 -6.17
CA LEU A 1202 38.90 -4.97 -6.89
C LEU A 1202 39.61 -6.10 -6.13
N THR A 1203 39.76 -5.98 -4.81
CA THR A 1203 40.42 -6.99 -3.98
C THR A 1203 39.68 -8.33 -4.06
N GLN A 1204 38.35 -8.31 -3.92
CA GLN A 1204 37.52 -9.51 -4.05
C GLN A 1204 37.49 -10.07 -5.50
N TYR A 1205 37.52 -9.18 -6.51
CA TYR A 1205 37.64 -9.56 -7.92
C TYR A 1205 38.96 -10.27 -8.25
N CYS A 1206 40.05 -9.91 -7.58
CA CYS A 1206 41.35 -10.59 -7.72
C CYS A 1206 41.28 -12.04 -7.20
N GLU A 1207 40.66 -12.29 -6.04
CA GLU A 1207 40.49 -13.66 -5.53
C GLU A 1207 39.57 -14.49 -6.43
N LEU A 1208 38.45 -13.91 -6.88
CA LEU A 1208 37.55 -14.55 -7.85
C LEU A 1208 38.27 -14.89 -9.16
N SER A 1209 39.15 -13.99 -9.64
CA SER A 1209 39.95 -14.21 -10.85
C SER A 1209 40.94 -15.36 -10.68
N LYS A 1210 41.66 -15.46 -9.54
CA LYS A 1210 42.57 -16.57 -9.24
C LYS A 1210 41.84 -17.93 -9.20
N LEU A 1211 40.59 -17.95 -8.73
CA LEU A 1211 39.77 -19.16 -8.71
C LEU A 1211 39.28 -19.53 -10.11
N ALA A 1212 38.78 -18.57 -10.88
CA ALA A 1212 38.27 -18.78 -12.24
C ALA A 1212 39.37 -19.08 -13.29
N TYR A 1213 40.59 -18.58 -13.10
CA TYR A 1213 41.70 -18.79 -14.05
C TYR A 1213 42.06 -20.27 -14.20
N LYS A 1214 41.84 -21.08 -13.16
CA LYS A 1214 42.10 -22.54 -13.15
C LYS A 1214 41.25 -23.32 -14.16
N SER A 1215 40.09 -22.79 -14.57
CA SER A 1215 39.14 -23.49 -15.46
C SER A 1215 38.82 -22.72 -16.74
N LYS A 1216 38.91 -21.38 -16.73
CA LYS A 1216 38.60 -20.51 -17.88
C LYS A 1216 39.61 -19.34 -18.00
N PRO A 1217 40.91 -19.59 -18.19
CA PRO A 1217 41.95 -18.56 -18.18
C PRO A 1217 41.67 -17.43 -19.18
N LYS A 1218 41.36 -17.76 -20.44
CA LYS A 1218 41.02 -16.79 -21.49
C LYS A 1218 39.77 -15.96 -21.19
N GLN A 1219 38.82 -16.48 -20.41
CA GLN A 1219 37.63 -15.72 -20.00
C GLN A 1219 37.98 -14.68 -18.92
N VAL A 1220 38.88 -15.03 -18.00
CA VAL A 1220 39.42 -14.07 -17.01
C VAL A 1220 40.21 -12.97 -17.73
N GLU A 1221 41.08 -13.31 -18.68
CA GLU A 1221 41.83 -12.32 -19.47
C GLU A 1221 40.91 -11.30 -20.17
N VAL A 1222 39.91 -11.77 -20.91
CA VAL A 1222 38.94 -10.91 -21.64
C VAL A 1222 38.13 -10.00 -20.71
N MET A 1223 37.89 -10.39 -19.46
CA MET A 1223 37.08 -9.59 -18.51
C MET A 1223 37.93 -8.68 -17.62
N ALA A 1224 39.12 -9.13 -17.22
CA ALA A 1224 39.98 -8.44 -16.26
C ALA A 1224 40.97 -7.47 -16.90
N LEU A 1225 41.49 -7.73 -18.10
CA LEU A 1225 42.41 -6.81 -18.78
C LEU A 1225 41.76 -5.45 -19.05
N PRO A 1226 40.50 -5.34 -19.54
CA PRO A 1226 39.83 -4.04 -19.68
C PRO A 1226 39.63 -3.29 -18.34
N LEU A 1227 39.51 -4.00 -17.21
CA LEU A 1227 39.44 -3.37 -15.88
C LEU A 1227 40.79 -2.82 -15.43
N LEU A 1228 41.89 -3.52 -15.72
CA LEU A 1228 43.25 -3.04 -15.48
C LEU A 1228 43.56 -1.81 -16.36
N TRP A 1229 43.29 -1.90 -17.66
CA TRP A 1229 43.52 -0.80 -18.61
C TRP A 1229 42.76 0.47 -18.21
N ASP A 1230 41.49 0.35 -17.83
CA ASP A 1230 40.68 1.50 -17.41
C ASP A 1230 41.17 2.08 -16.06
N SER A 1231 41.64 1.23 -15.13
CA SER A 1231 42.19 1.69 -13.84
C SER A 1231 43.55 2.39 -13.96
N VAL A 1232 44.37 2.01 -14.94
CA VAL A 1232 45.62 2.74 -15.29
C VAL A 1232 45.28 4.01 -16.08
N LYS A 1233 44.31 3.97 -17.00
CA LYS A 1233 43.87 5.13 -17.79
C LYS A 1233 43.28 6.24 -16.91
N ASN A 1234 42.52 5.87 -15.89
CA ASN A 1234 41.78 6.74 -14.96
C ASN A 1234 42.34 6.71 -13.54
N SER A 1235 43.67 6.71 -13.37
CA SER A 1235 44.33 6.51 -12.07
C SER A 1235 43.88 7.53 -11.01
N ALA A 1236 43.14 7.05 -10.00
CA ALA A 1236 42.58 7.89 -8.95
C ALA A 1236 43.67 8.46 -8.02
N PRO A 1237 43.48 9.66 -7.43
CA PRO A 1237 44.43 10.22 -6.46
C PRO A 1237 44.44 9.44 -5.14
N ASP A 1238 43.34 8.75 -4.82
CA ASP A 1238 43.17 7.98 -3.59
C ASP A 1238 44.17 6.81 -3.45
N VAL A 1239 44.69 6.66 -2.23
CA VAL A 1239 45.75 5.70 -1.90
C VAL A 1239 45.26 4.25 -1.96
N ASP A 1240 44.04 3.96 -1.49
CA ASP A 1240 43.54 2.59 -1.45
C ASP A 1240 43.05 2.12 -2.83
N ASN A 1241 42.55 3.02 -3.68
CA ASN A 1241 42.32 2.76 -5.10
C ASN A 1241 43.64 2.46 -5.85
N LYS A 1242 44.73 3.16 -5.54
CA LYS A 1242 46.06 2.83 -6.08
C LYS A 1242 46.54 1.45 -5.62
N LYS A 1243 46.49 1.14 -4.33
CA LYS A 1243 46.83 -0.20 -3.79
C LYS A 1243 46.00 -1.31 -4.44
N ALA A 1244 44.69 -1.12 -4.59
CA ALA A 1244 43.81 -2.10 -5.22
C ALA A 1244 44.13 -2.29 -6.72
N THR A 1245 44.46 -1.21 -7.43
CA THR A 1245 44.91 -1.27 -8.83
C THR A 1245 46.26 -1.99 -8.96
N GLN A 1246 47.19 -1.74 -8.03
CA GLN A 1246 48.46 -2.48 -7.94
C GLN A 1246 48.22 -3.97 -7.69
N TYR A 1247 47.30 -4.32 -6.78
CA TYR A 1247 46.96 -5.71 -6.49
C TYR A 1247 46.34 -6.45 -7.69
N LEU A 1248 45.53 -5.76 -8.50
CA LEU A 1248 45.03 -6.28 -9.78
C LEU A 1248 46.16 -6.47 -10.80
N ALA A 1249 47.07 -5.50 -10.93
CA ALA A 1249 48.23 -5.60 -11.81
C ALA A 1249 49.11 -6.81 -11.45
N LYS A 1250 49.49 -6.95 -10.17
CA LYS A 1250 50.30 -8.08 -9.68
C LYS A 1250 49.57 -9.42 -9.75
N THR A 1251 48.25 -9.44 -9.54
CA THR A 1251 47.44 -10.67 -9.71
C THR A 1251 47.41 -11.11 -11.17
N LEU A 1252 47.18 -10.20 -12.12
CA LEU A 1252 47.16 -10.54 -13.54
C LEU A 1252 48.54 -10.88 -14.08
N ALA A 1253 49.59 -10.18 -13.62
CA ALA A 1253 50.99 -10.52 -13.91
C ALA A 1253 51.33 -11.95 -13.48
N LYS A 1254 50.85 -12.39 -12.31
CA LYS A 1254 51.08 -13.75 -11.80
C LYS A 1254 50.22 -14.83 -12.48
N LEU A 1255 49.10 -14.47 -13.10
CA LEU A 1255 48.23 -15.41 -13.82
C LEU A 1255 48.60 -15.55 -15.31
N ILE A 1256 48.96 -14.45 -15.97
CA ILE A 1256 49.23 -14.39 -17.42
C ILE A 1256 50.74 -14.42 -17.72
N GLY A 1257 51.58 -14.02 -16.76
CA GLY A 1257 53.02 -13.77 -16.95
C GLY A 1257 53.31 -12.31 -17.25
N GLU A 1258 54.28 -11.71 -16.54
CA GLU A 1258 54.62 -10.27 -16.63
C GLU A 1258 54.91 -9.82 -18.06
N LYS A 1259 55.78 -10.56 -18.78
CA LYS A 1259 56.14 -10.24 -20.16
C LYS A 1259 54.90 -10.21 -21.07
N GLN A 1260 54.06 -11.24 -21.00
CA GLN A 1260 52.87 -11.33 -21.84
C GLN A 1260 51.81 -10.27 -21.48
N LEU A 1261 51.69 -9.89 -20.20
CA LEU A 1261 50.86 -8.77 -19.78
C LEU A 1261 51.38 -7.42 -20.31
N LEU A 1262 52.69 -7.19 -20.28
CA LEU A 1262 53.32 -5.98 -20.83
C LEU A 1262 53.26 -5.94 -22.36
N ASP A 1263 53.35 -7.08 -23.03
CA ASP A 1263 53.17 -7.18 -24.49
C ASP A 1263 51.72 -6.82 -24.87
N LEU A 1264 50.72 -7.40 -24.18
CA LEU A 1264 49.29 -7.06 -24.35
C LEU A 1264 48.95 -5.59 -24.00
N ALA A 1265 49.70 -4.97 -23.09
CA ALA A 1265 49.53 -3.55 -22.78
C ALA A 1265 49.93 -2.62 -23.96
N THR A 1266 50.80 -3.08 -24.87
CA THR A 1266 51.38 -2.25 -25.94
C THR A 1266 50.35 -1.76 -26.96
N SER A 1267 49.27 -2.51 -27.19
CA SER A 1267 48.17 -2.12 -28.09
C SER A 1267 47.10 -1.26 -27.41
N GLU A 1268 47.17 -1.09 -26.10
CA GLU A 1268 46.07 -0.53 -25.28
C GLU A 1268 46.47 0.67 -24.42
N LEU A 1269 47.77 0.84 -24.12
CA LEU A 1269 48.31 1.91 -23.28
C LEU A 1269 49.44 2.64 -23.99
N ASP A 1270 49.49 3.97 -23.81
CA ASP A 1270 50.62 4.79 -24.25
C ASP A 1270 51.92 4.44 -23.47
N PRO A 1271 53.12 4.78 -23.98
CA PRO A 1271 54.38 4.39 -23.36
C PRO A 1271 54.56 4.85 -21.90
N ASN A 1272 53.98 5.99 -21.52
CA ASN A 1272 54.04 6.48 -20.14
C ASN A 1272 53.14 5.65 -19.23
N ARG A 1273 51.91 5.34 -19.65
CA ARG A 1273 51.03 4.42 -18.93
C ARG A 1273 51.56 2.98 -18.90
N LYS A 1274 52.29 2.52 -19.93
CA LYS A 1274 52.97 1.21 -19.91
C LYS A 1274 54.11 1.18 -18.89
N LYS A 1275 54.92 2.24 -18.78
CA LYS A 1275 55.89 2.39 -17.67
C LYS A 1275 55.20 2.44 -16.31
N GLN A 1276 54.07 3.14 -16.20
CA GLN A 1276 53.29 3.24 -14.97
C GLN A 1276 52.68 1.89 -14.55
N LEU A 1277 52.32 1.03 -15.51
CA LEU A 1277 51.91 -0.35 -15.27
C LEU A 1277 53.08 -1.23 -14.80
N ASP A 1278 54.25 -1.16 -15.44
CA ASP A 1278 55.45 -1.89 -15.00
C ASP A 1278 55.84 -1.51 -13.55
N ALA A 1279 55.74 -0.23 -13.20
CA ALA A 1279 55.93 0.28 -11.84
C ALA A 1279 54.81 -0.10 -10.84
N LEU A 1280 53.67 -0.62 -11.31
CA LEU A 1280 52.62 -1.23 -10.46
C LEU A 1280 52.79 -2.76 -10.33
N ILE A 1281 53.47 -3.40 -11.28
CA ILE A 1281 53.78 -4.84 -11.23
C ILE A 1281 54.94 -5.08 -10.27
N ARG A 1282 55.99 -4.25 -10.34
CA ARG A 1282 57.11 -4.21 -9.37
C ARG A 1282 56.65 -3.84 -7.97
#